data_AF-A0A8T0N305-F1
#
_entry.id   AF-A0A8T0N305-F1
#
_cell.length_a   1.000
_cell.length_b   1.000
_cell.length_c   1.000
_cell.angle_alpha   90.00
_cell.angle_beta   90.00
_cell.angle_gamma   90.00
#
_symmetry.space_group_name_H-M   'P 1'
#
loop_
_entity.id
_entity.type
_entity.pdbx_description
1 polymer ?
#
loop_
_entity_poly.entity_id
_entity_poly.type
_entity_poly.pdbx_seq_one_letter_code
_entity_poly.pdbx_strand_id
1 'polypeptide(L)'
;MGSKPMDTAHLKIKPLVEPTKDIMKSPIHTYRWHEFFPREKSNIGVVIALWAPIILVYFMDTQIWYTIFSTLLGGIYGAFQRLGEIRTLGMLRSRFDSIPLAFNSCLIPVETSDAKRKKGLKSYLHNRFKEMEHADKENIAARFAQMWNEIVTSFREEDLINNREKELLLVPYVSDQALGVVQWPPFLLASKIPIAVAMAKDSNGKDRDLKKRLDNDYYFSCAIEECYKSFKNIINGLVQGEPEKRVISKIFEEVDKCIAEDKVITDLNMRALPDLYNKFVELVNYLEKNDEKDRSAVIKIFQDMLEILTRDIFEDQLSIVESNHGGSYRRNEDTTTWDQEYQLFQPSGAIKFPLKVTDTDAWLEKIKRLELLLTVKESAMDVPSNLEARRRLTFFTNSLFMDMPDAPKVRNMLSFSALTPYYNEPVLFSIKELEEENEDGVSTLFYLQKIYPDEWKNFQERVGWEEELKESEELMEELRLWASYRGQTLARTVRGMMYYRKALILEAFLDMAKREDLMEGYKAAESVTDEQWKIHQRSLFAQCEAVADMKFTYVVSCQQYGNDKRAALSSAQDILQLMRNYSSLRVAYIDEVEEVGDKKMETAYYSTLVKVALTKDSESVDPVQNLDQVIYRIKLPGPAMLGEGKPENQNHAIIFTRGEGLQTIDMNQDNYMEEALKMRNLLQEFLKEHGVRRPSILGVREHIFTGSVSSLAWFMSNQEHSFVTIGQRLLANPLKVRFHYGHPDVFDRLFHLTRGGVSKASKSINLSEDIFAGYNSTLRGGNVTHHEYVQVGKGRDVGLNQISKFEAKVANGNGEQTLSRDIYRLGHRFDFFRMLSCYFTTVGFYFSTLLTVVTVYVFLYGRLYLALSGLEVGLSHGRFIHNHPLQVALASQSLVQLGFLMALPMMMEIGLERGFGKALSEFIMMNLQLAAVFFTFSLGTKTHYYGRMLLHGGAQYRGTGRGFVVFHAKFAENYRLYSRSHFVKGIELMILLIIYQLFGQSYRSTIAYIFITFCMWFLVLTWLFAPFLFNPSGFEWAKIVDDWSDWNKWISNRGGIGVSPDKSWESWWEMEQEHLKYSGTIGIFLEIILAVRFFIYQYGLIYHLHITGNNKSILVYLISWLVIVVVLLVMKTVSVGRQRFSADFQLFFRLIKFLIFVSFTAVLIVLIVLFQMTLQDIFVCFLAFLPTGWGILLIAQACKPLARQVGLWGSVRALARAYEIIMGVLLFTPITIFAWFPFVSEFQTRMLFNQAFSRGLQISRILGGQKKERSSRNKD
;
A
#
# COMPACT_ATOMS: atom_id res chain seq x y z
N MET A 1 26.49 -29.18 7.81
CA MET A 1 26.69 -27.77 8.26
C MET A 1 27.81 -27.57 9.30
N GLY A 2 28.58 -28.60 9.67
CA GLY A 2 29.78 -28.43 10.52
C GLY A 2 30.93 -27.62 9.88
N SER A 3 30.85 -27.28 8.59
CA SER A 3 31.84 -26.47 7.87
C SER A 3 31.66 -24.96 8.09
N LYS A 4 30.53 -24.47 8.60
CA LYS A 4 30.21 -23.04 8.66
C LYS A 4 31.13 -22.22 9.59
N PRO A 5 31.46 -22.67 10.82
CA PRO A 5 32.46 -22.01 11.63
C PRO A 5 33.83 -21.99 10.94
N MET A 6 34.15 -23.05 10.19
CA MET A 6 35.41 -23.17 9.44
C MET A 6 35.48 -22.23 8.24
N ASP A 7 34.44 -22.15 7.42
CA ASP A 7 34.40 -21.34 6.19
C ASP A 7 34.40 -19.84 6.55
N THR A 8 33.60 -19.40 7.53
CA THR A 8 33.58 -17.99 7.95
C THR A 8 34.83 -17.59 8.73
N ALA A 9 35.40 -18.50 9.55
CA ALA A 9 36.73 -18.28 10.13
C ALA A 9 37.81 -18.20 9.05
N HIS A 10 37.73 -19.01 7.98
CA HIS A 10 38.66 -18.96 6.85
C HIS A 10 38.49 -17.71 5.97
N LEU A 11 37.26 -17.21 5.80
CA LEU A 11 36.96 -16.07 4.92
C LEU A 11 37.09 -14.73 5.61
N LYS A 12 36.81 -14.62 6.92
CA LYS A 12 36.83 -13.34 7.63
C LYS A 12 37.88 -13.22 8.71
N ILE A 13 38.25 -14.30 9.43
CA ILE A 13 39.22 -14.22 10.53
C ILE A 13 40.65 -14.48 10.02
N LYS A 14 40.85 -15.53 9.21
CA LYS A 14 42.15 -15.88 8.62
C LYS A 14 42.79 -14.73 7.85
N PRO A 15 42.06 -13.91 7.06
CA PRO A 15 42.65 -12.75 6.40
C PRO A 15 43.05 -11.61 7.34
N LEU A 16 42.60 -11.61 8.61
CA LEU A 16 43.00 -10.63 9.62
C LEU A 16 44.26 -11.06 10.37
N VAL A 17 44.60 -12.36 10.39
CA VAL A 17 45.71 -12.90 11.19
C VAL A 17 47.06 -12.36 10.71
N GLU A 18 47.31 -12.38 9.41
CA GLU A 18 48.58 -11.88 8.83
C GLU A 18 48.73 -10.35 9.00
N PRO A 19 47.73 -9.52 8.64
CA PRO A 19 47.80 -8.08 8.95
C PRO A 19 47.94 -7.77 10.44
N THR A 20 47.30 -8.55 11.32
CA THR A 20 47.45 -8.37 12.78
C THR A 20 48.88 -8.67 13.22
N LYS A 21 49.49 -9.75 12.72
CA LYS A 21 50.89 -10.08 13.00
C LYS A 21 51.83 -9.00 12.47
N ASP A 22 51.56 -8.45 11.30
CA ASP A 22 52.35 -7.37 10.72
C ASP A 22 52.24 -6.07 11.52
N ILE A 23 51.02 -5.68 11.93
CA ILE A 23 50.80 -4.55 12.82
C ILE A 23 51.56 -4.78 14.13
N MET A 24 51.42 -5.94 14.76
CA MET A 24 52.08 -6.22 16.05
C MET A 24 53.61 -6.30 15.96
N LYS A 25 54.17 -6.63 14.79
CA LYS A 25 55.62 -6.67 14.54
C LYS A 25 56.21 -5.33 14.14
N SER A 26 55.39 -4.40 13.62
CA SER A 26 55.84 -3.08 13.18
C SER A 26 56.11 -2.19 14.40
N PRO A 27 57.36 -1.76 14.64
CA PRO A 27 57.66 -0.96 15.82
C PRO A 27 57.23 0.49 15.59
N ILE A 28 56.12 0.89 16.22
CA ILE A 28 55.64 2.28 16.18
C ILE A 28 56.36 3.07 17.27
N HIS A 29 57.44 3.76 16.90
CA HIS A 29 58.32 4.46 17.85
C HIS A 29 57.83 5.86 18.25
N THR A 30 56.86 6.44 17.56
CA THR A 30 56.42 7.83 17.73
C THR A 30 54.91 7.95 17.93
N TYR A 31 54.44 7.68 19.14
CA TYR A 31 53.08 8.07 19.55
C TYR A 31 53.02 9.59 19.73
N ARG A 32 52.12 10.27 19.01
CA ARG A 32 51.89 11.70 19.27
C ARG A 32 51.26 11.85 20.66
N TRP A 33 50.26 11.06 21.05
CA TRP A 33 49.65 11.10 22.40
C TRP A 33 50.50 10.42 23.49
N HIS A 34 51.76 10.85 23.63
CA HIS A 34 52.75 10.28 24.53
C HIS A 34 52.39 10.36 26.03
N GLU A 35 51.43 11.17 26.46
CA GLU A 35 51.04 11.23 27.89
C GLU A 35 50.04 10.15 28.30
N PHE A 36 49.16 9.72 27.39
CA PHE A 36 48.27 8.57 27.63
C PHE A 36 48.96 7.24 27.34
N PHE A 37 49.90 7.22 26.38
CA PHE A 37 50.62 6.01 25.95
C PHE A 37 52.15 6.25 25.87
N PRO A 38 52.84 6.56 26.98
CA PRO A 38 54.24 7.00 26.98
C PRO A 38 55.27 5.94 26.54
N ARG A 39 54.92 4.65 26.66
CA ARG A 39 55.84 3.51 26.41
C ARG A 39 55.10 2.28 25.91
N GLU A 40 54.07 2.46 25.09
CA GLU A 40 53.30 1.32 24.59
C GLU A 40 54.15 0.54 23.56
N LYS A 41 54.64 -0.64 23.96
CA LYS A 41 55.42 -1.55 23.09
C LYS A 41 54.53 -2.40 22.17
N SER A 42 53.21 -2.24 22.28
CA SER A 42 52.21 -3.16 21.76
C SER A 42 51.15 -2.39 20.99
N ASN A 43 50.94 -2.72 19.72
CA ASN A 43 50.00 -2.02 18.86
C ASN A 43 48.54 -2.46 19.08
N ILE A 44 48.17 -2.87 20.30
CA ILE A 44 46.83 -3.39 20.64
C ILE A 44 45.75 -2.35 20.38
N GLY A 45 45.97 -1.07 20.72
CA GLY A 45 44.99 0.00 20.45
C GLY A 45 44.71 0.19 18.95
N VAL A 46 45.73 0.04 18.10
CA VAL A 46 45.58 0.07 16.63
C VAL A 46 44.77 -1.12 16.13
N VAL A 47 45.09 -2.31 16.64
CA VAL A 47 44.39 -3.57 16.33
C VAL A 47 42.92 -3.47 16.73
N ILE A 48 42.60 -2.94 17.91
CA ILE A 48 41.21 -2.72 18.37
C ILE A 48 40.50 -1.71 17.45
N ALA A 49 41.11 -0.56 17.15
CA ALA A 49 40.49 0.47 16.33
C ALA A 49 40.20 0.00 14.89
N LEU A 50 41.09 -0.82 14.30
CA LEU A 50 40.91 -1.38 12.95
C LEU A 50 39.92 -2.55 12.92
N TRP A 51 39.97 -3.45 13.91
CA TRP A 51 39.18 -4.67 13.88
C TRP A 51 37.82 -4.57 14.57
N ALA A 52 37.59 -3.64 15.49
CA ALA A 52 36.30 -3.48 16.15
C ALA A 52 35.12 -3.31 15.16
N PRO A 53 35.21 -2.46 14.11
CA PRO A 53 34.17 -2.39 13.08
C PRO A 53 33.97 -3.72 12.34
N ILE A 54 35.04 -4.46 12.07
CA ILE A 54 34.97 -5.76 11.37
C ILE A 54 34.31 -6.82 12.25
N ILE A 55 34.59 -6.83 13.56
CA ILE A 55 33.94 -7.71 14.54
C ILE A 55 32.45 -7.35 14.68
N LEU A 56 32.10 -6.07 14.71
CA LEU A 56 30.69 -5.65 14.73
C LEU A 56 29.95 -6.09 13.47
N VAL A 57 30.60 -6.00 12.30
CA VAL A 57 30.07 -6.50 11.02
C VAL A 57 29.97 -8.03 11.01
N TYR A 58 30.86 -8.75 11.69
CA TYR A 58 30.74 -10.19 11.85
C TYR A 58 29.44 -10.60 12.55
N PHE A 59 29.01 -9.86 13.59
CA PHE A 59 27.72 -10.10 14.24
C PHE A 59 26.52 -9.87 13.31
N MET A 60 26.67 -9.02 12.29
CA MET A 60 25.64 -8.74 11.29
C MET A 60 25.69 -9.69 10.08
N ASP A 61 26.81 -10.37 9.84
CA ASP A 61 27.00 -11.22 8.65
C ASP A 61 25.94 -12.31 8.53
N THR A 62 25.52 -12.85 9.66
CA THR A 62 24.50 -13.89 9.72
C THR A 62 23.13 -13.39 9.25
N GLN A 63 22.79 -12.12 9.50
CA GLN A 63 21.58 -11.49 8.97
C GLN A 63 21.64 -11.36 7.44
N ILE A 64 22.81 -11.02 6.88
CA ILE A 64 22.99 -10.89 5.42
C ILE A 64 22.70 -12.23 4.74
N TRP A 65 23.34 -13.30 5.22
CA TRP A 65 23.10 -14.64 4.69
C TRP A 65 21.66 -15.09 4.90
N TYR A 66 21.07 -14.78 6.06
CA TYR A 66 19.65 -15.07 6.31
C TYR A 66 18.77 -14.44 5.23
N THR A 67 18.95 -13.16 4.92
CA THR A 67 18.20 -12.44 3.88
C THR A 67 18.39 -13.04 2.49
N ILE A 68 19.61 -13.43 2.12
CA ILE A 68 19.89 -14.06 0.82
C ILE A 68 19.19 -15.42 0.72
N PHE A 69 19.38 -16.30 1.71
CA PHE A 69 18.77 -17.63 1.72
C PHE A 69 17.26 -17.57 1.82
N SER A 70 16.71 -16.65 2.62
CA SER A 70 15.27 -16.44 2.69
C SER A 70 14.74 -15.99 1.33
N THR A 71 15.38 -15.04 0.67
CA THR A 71 14.97 -14.60 -0.68
C THR A 71 14.96 -15.74 -1.69
N LEU A 72 16.02 -16.56 -1.73
CA LEU A 72 16.11 -17.67 -2.68
C LEU A 72 15.07 -18.76 -2.39
N LEU A 73 14.96 -19.22 -1.15
CA LEU A 73 14.01 -20.27 -0.77
C LEU A 73 12.56 -19.79 -0.89
N GLY A 74 12.30 -18.54 -0.50
CA GLY A 74 10.98 -17.92 -0.62
C GLY A 74 10.58 -17.75 -2.09
N GLY A 75 11.53 -17.42 -2.96
CA GLY A 75 11.33 -17.35 -4.39
C GLY A 75 11.00 -18.71 -5.00
N ILE A 76 11.76 -19.75 -4.65
CA ILE A 76 11.54 -21.13 -5.09
C ILE A 76 10.18 -21.65 -4.62
N TYR A 77 9.84 -21.45 -3.35
CA TYR A 77 8.56 -21.89 -2.80
C TYR A 77 7.38 -21.14 -3.43
N GLY A 78 7.55 -19.83 -3.67
CA GLY A 78 6.54 -19.03 -4.39
C GLY A 78 6.28 -19.54 -5.80
N ALA A 79 7.34 -19.89 -6.54
CA ALA A 79 7.21 -20.51 -7.85
C ALA A 79 6.49 -21.87 -7.80
N PHE A 80 6.77 -22.71 -6.80
CA PHE A 80 6.06 -23.98 -6.61
C PHE A 80 4.59 -23.79 -6.20
N GLN A 81 4.26 -22.70 -5.52
CA GLN A 81 2.89 -22.29 -5.22
C GLN A 81 2.18 -21.60 -6.39
N ARG A 82 2.81 -21.53 -7.57
CA ARG A 82 2.24 -20.96 -8.80
C ARG A 82 1.89 -19.47 -8.69
N LEU A 83 2.69 -18.73 -7.93
CA LEU A 83 2.60 -17.28 -7.93
C LEU A 83 3.01 -16.72 -9.30
N GLY A 84 2.10 -15.93 -9.87
CA GLY A 84 2.31 -15.28 -11.16
C GLY A 84 2.36 -16.24 -12.34
N GLU A 85 1.52 -17.28 -12.40
CA GLU A 85 1.27 -17.99 -13.68
C GLU A 85 0.52 -17.09 -14.68
N ILE A 86 -0.43 -16.29 -14.18
CA ILE A 86 -1.13 -15.26 -14.95
C ILE A 86 -0.64 -13.90 -14.44
N ARG A 87 0.14 -13.19 -15.26
CA ARG A 87 0.78 -11.91 -14.87
C ARG A 87 0.26 -10.69 -15.63
N THR A 88 -0.31 -10.91 -16.81
CA THR A 88 -0.75 -9.85 -17.71
C THR A 88 -2.12 -10.16 -18.27
N LEU A 89 -2.83 -9.12 -18.71
CA LEU A 89 -4.12 -9.28 -19.37
C LEU A 89 -4.02 -10.17 -20.63
N GLY A 90 -2.90 -10.14 -21.35
CA GLY A 90 -2.66 -11.05 -22.47
C GLY A 90 -2.60 -12.53 -22.04
N MET A 91 -1.94 -12.82 -20.91
CA MET A 91 -1.91 -14.17 -20.33
C MET A 91 -3.28 -14.60 -19.78
N LEU A 92 -4.05 -13.66 -19.23
CA LEU A 92 -5.43 -13.92 -18.78
C LEU A 92 -6.28 -14.40 -19.96
N ARG A 93 -6.25 -13.65 -21.08
CA ARG A 93 -7.03 -13.96 -22.28
C ARG A 93 -6.64 -15.32 -22.88
N SER A 94 -5.34 -15.63 -22.95
CA SER A 94 -4.87 -16.90 -23.51
C SER A 94 -5.24 -18.12 -22.67
N ARG A 95 -5.52 -17.95 -21.36
CA ARG A 95 -5.94 -19.03 -20.45
C ARG A 95 -7.42 -18.98 -20.06
N PHE A 96 -8.20 -18.07 -20.62
CA PHE A 96 -9.57 -17.83 -20.16
C PHE A 96 -10.47 -19.08 -20.28
N ASP A 97 -10.22 -19.96 -21.26
CA ASP A 97 -10.95 -21.22 -21.46
C ASP A 97 -10.78 -22.22 -20.30
N SER A 98 -9.68 -22.12 -19.55
CA SER A 98 -9.42 -22.94 -18.35
C SER A 98 -10.02 -22.36 -17.06
N ILE A 99 -10.40 -21.08 -17.05
CA ILE A 99 -10.89 -20.38 -15.86
C ILE A 99 -12.23 -20.92 -15.38
N PRO A 100 -13.27 -21.15 -16.21
CA PRO A 100 -14.55 -21.71 -15.75
C PRO A 100 -14.41 -23.06 -15.04
N LEU A 101 -13.47 -23.90 -15.48
CA LEU A 101 -13.16 -25.17 -14.82
C LEU A 101 -12.45 -24.98 -13.49
N ALA A 102 -11.40 -24.15 -13.45
CA ALA A 102 -10.68 -23.86 -12.21
C ALA A 102 -11.65 -23.28 -11.17
N PHE A 103 -12.49 -22.35 -11.62
CA PHE A 103 -13.56 -21.73 -10.85
C PHE A 103 -14.51 -22.76 -10.21
N ASN A 104 -15.13 -23.60 -11.03
CA ASN A 104 -16.05 -24.64 -10.54
C ASN A 104 -15.34 -25.68 -9.65
N SER A 105 -14.05 -25.93 -9.88
CA SER A 105 -13.28 -26.86 -9.05
C SER A 105 -12.93 -26.31 -7.67
N CYS A 106 -12.71 -25.00 -7.57
CA CYS A 106 -12.25 -24.35 -6.34
C CYS A 106 -13.42 -23.80 -5.52
N LEU A 107 -14.38 -23.15 -6.18
CA LEU A 107 -15.44 -22.39 -5.52
C LEU A 107 -16.79 -23.11 -5.51
N ILE A 108 -17.03 -24.18 -6.29
CA ILE A 108 -18.31 -24.88 -6.21
C ILE A 108 -18.16 -26.17 -5.38
N PRO A 109 -19.06 -26.45 -4.42
CA PRO A 109 -18.96 -27.63 -3.57
C PRO A 109 -19.02 -28.95 -4.35
N VAL A 110 -18.22 -29.92 -3.93
CA VAL A 110 -18.19 -31.26 -4.53
C VAL A 110 -19.41 -32.06 -4.08
N GLU A 111 -20.25 -32.49 -5.04
CA GLU A 111 -21.31 -33.47 -4.76
C GLU A 111 -20.68 -34.86 -4.58
N THR A 112 -21.17 -35.60 -3.58
CA THR A 112 -20.54 -36.79 -2.96
C THR A 112 -20.23 -37.99 -3.88
N SER A 113 -20.46 -37.92 -5.19
CA SER A 113 -20.15 -38.98 -6.16
C SER A 113 -18.79 -38.85 -6.88
N ASP A 114 -18.10 -37.71 -6.79
CA ASP A 114 -16.95 -37.41 -7.66
C ASP A 114 -15.57 -37.66 -6.99
N ALA A 115 -15.43 -38.80 -6.31
CA ALA A 115 -14.25 -39.19 -5.52
C ALA A 115 -12.94 -39.41 -6.33
N LYS A 116 -12.89 -39.01 -7.61
CA LYS A 116 -11.73 -39.18 -8.51
C LYS A 116 -11.28 -37.92 -9.26
N ARG A 117 -11.54 -36.71 -8.76
CA ARG A 117 -10.81 -35.52 -9.26
C ARG A 117 -9.37 -35.54 -8.73
N LYS A 118 -8.46 -36.22 -9.44
CA LYS A 118 -7.01 -36.12 -9.19
C LYS A 118 -6.57 -34.66 -9.40
N LYS A 119 -6.43 -33.91 -8.31
CA LYS A 119 -5.74 -32.60 -8.28
C LYS A 119 -4.29 -32.81 -8.68
N GLY A 120 -3.96 -32.56 -9.94
CA GLY A 120 -2.61 -32.70 -10.46
C GLY A 120 -2.34 -31.78 -11.64
N LEU A 121 -1.08 -31.37 -11.79
CA LEU A 121 -0.56 -30.49 -12.86
C LEU A 121 -1.12 -30.82 -14.27
N LYS A 122 -1.31 -32.10 -14.59
CA LYS A 122 -1.83 -32.56 -15.89
C LYS A 122 -3.33 -32.36 -16.09
N SER A 123 -4.16 -32.19 -15.04
CA SER A 123 -5.62 -32.08 -15.21
C SER A 123 -6.08 -30.68 -15.63
N TYR A 124 -5.32 -29.63 -15.29
CA TYR A 124 -5.64 -28.24 -15.61
C TYR A 124 -4.98 -27.74 -16.91
N LEU A 125 -3.87 -28.37 -17.33
CA LEU A 125 -3.15 -28.05 -18.56
C LEU A 125 -3.73 -28.71 -19.81
N HIS A 126 -4.62 -29.70 -19.66
CA HIS A 126 -5.28 -30.35 -20.78
C HIS A 126 -6.61 -29.65 -21.08
N ASN A 127 -6.95 -29.48 -22.37
CA ASN A 127 -8.16 -28.82 -22.91
C ASN A 127 -9.47 -29.57 -22.55
N ARG A 128 -9.64 -30.07 -21.32
CA ARG A 128 -10.82 -30.84 -20.92
C ARG A 128 -12.12 -30.07 -21.11
N PHE A 129 -12.10 -28.73 -20.95
CA PHE A 129 -13.32 -27.94 -21.20
C PHE A 129 -13.80 -28.09 -22.64
N LYS A 130 -12.88 -28.19 -23.61
CA LYS A 130 -13.22 -28.38 -25.04
C LYS A 130 -13.77 -29.79 -25.31
N GLU A 131 -13.30 -30.78 -24.57
CA GLU A 131 -13.63 -32.21 -24.73
C GLU A 131 -14.89 -32.67 -23.98
N MET A 132 -15.53 -31.82 -23.16
CA MET A 132 -16.75 -32.16 -22.40
C MET A 132 -18.03 -32.17 -23.24
N GLU A 133 -19.05 -32.90 -22.76
CA GLU A 133 -20.40 -32.87 -23.34
C GLU A 133 -21.05 -31.48 -23.20
N HIS A 134 -21.97 -31.14 -24.11
CA HIS A 134 -22.57 -29.80 -24.19
C HIS A 134 -23.35 -29.42 -22.93
N ALA A 135 -24.15 -30.35 -22.38
CA ALA A 135 -24.94 -30.11 -21.17
C ALA A 135 -24.08 -29.80 -19.93
N ASP A 136 -22.93 -30.48 -19.79
CA ASP A 136 -21.98 -30.23 -18.69
C ASP A 136 -21.26 -28.89 -18.85
N LYS A 137 -20.89 -28.53 -20.09
CA LYS A 137 -20.30 -27.23 -20.42
C LYS A 137 -21.25 -26.08 -20.06
N GLU A 138 -22.52 -26.22 -20.41
CA GLU A 138 -23.56 -25.21 -20.15
C GLU A 138 -23.77 -24.98 -18.66
N ASN A 139 -23.89 -26.05 -17.85
CA ASN A 139 -24.02 -25.91 -16.39
C ASN A 139 -22.79 -25.26 -15.73
N ILE A 140 -21.58 -25.63 -16.16
CA ILE A 140 -20.33 -25.03 -15.66
C ILE A 140 -20.23 -23.56 -16.05
N ALA A 141 -20.60 -23.23 -17.29
CA ALA A 141 -20.60 -21.87 -17.82
C ALA A 141 -21.65 -20.99 -17.13
N ALA A 142 -22.85 -21.49 -16.87
CA ALA A 142 -23.90 -20.77 -16.17
C ALA A 142 -23.47 -20.36 -14.75
N ARG A 143 -22.95 -21.32 -13.96
CA ARG A 143 -22.42 -21.03 -12.61
C ARG A 143 -21.27 -20.04 -12.63
N PHE A 144 -20.38 -20.17 -13.61
CA PHE A 144 -19.27 -19.24 -13.81
C PHE A 144 -19.78 -17.83 -14.16
N ALA A 145 -20.76 -17.71 -15.06
CA ALA A 145 -21.35 -16.43 -15.46
C ALA A 145 -21.97 -15.68 -14.27
N GLN A 146 -22.69 -16.37 -13.38
CA GLN A 146 -23.26 -15.78 -12.17
C GLN A 146 -22.21 -15.05 -11.33
N MET A 147 -21.11 -15.71 -11.01
CA MET A 147 -20.08 -15.12 -10.16
C MET A 147 -19.18 -14.14 -10.90
N TRP A 148 -18.83 -14.43 -12.16
CA TRP A 148 -18.03 -13.52 -12.99
C TRP A 148 -18.73 -12.19 -13.21
N ASN A 149 -20.03 -12.21 -13.52
CA ASN A 149 -20.79 -10.99 -13.78
C ASN A 149 -21.01 -10.16 -12.51
N GLU A 150 -21.10 -10.79 -11.33
CA GLU A 150 -21.11 -10.05 -10.06
C GLU A 150 -19.76 -9.37 -9.80
N ILE A 151 -18.63 -10.00 -10.13
CA ILE A 151 -17.30 -9.36 -10.07
C ILE A 151 -17.25 -8.15 -11.01
N VAL A 152 -17.66 -8.32 -12.27
CA VAL A 152 -17.68 -7.21 -13.26
C VAL A 152 -18.62 -6.10 -12.82
N THR A 153 -19.79 -6.45 -12.27
CA THR A 153 -20.74 -5.46 -11.73
C THR A 153 -20.14 -4.69 -10.57
N SER A 154 -19.43 -5.36 -9.65
CA SER A 154 -18.75 -4.67 -8.55
C SER A 154 -17.70 -3.66 -9.04
N PHE A 155 -16.95 -3.96 -10.11
CA PHE A 155 -16.03 -2.98 -10.68
C PHE A 155 -16.74 -1.77 -11.26
N ARG A 156 -17.96 -1.95 -11.81
CA ARG A 156 -18.77 -0.84 -12.29
C ARG A 156 -19.30 0.00 -11.12
N GLU A 157 -19.79 -0.64 -10.06
CA GLU A 157 -20.25 0.02 -8.82
C GLU A 157 -19.12 0.81 -8.13
N GLU A 158 -17.88 0.31 -8.23
CA GLU A 158 -16.67 0.97 -7.71
C GLU A 158 -16.09 2.03 -8.66
N ASP A 159 -16.69 2.24 -9.82
CA ASP A 159 -16.25 3.16 -10.89
C ASP A 159 -14.88 2.82 -11.51
N LEU A 160 -14.44 1.56 -11.42
CA LEU A 160 -13.19 1.10 -12.06
C LEU A 160 -13.34 0.87 -13.57
N ILE A 161 -14.56 0.63 -14.06
CA ILE A 161 -14.87 0.44 -15.49
C ILE A 161 -16.09 1.28 -15.89
N ASN A 162 -16.20 1.64 -17.17
CA ASN A 162 -17.41 2.29 -17.73
C ASN A 162 -18.49 1.28 -18.16
N ASN A 163 -19.65 1.77 -18.63
CA ASN A 163 -20.76 0.91 -19.06
C ASN A 163 -20.36 0.04 -20.26
N ARG A 164 -19.61 0.61 -21.22
CA ARG A 164 -19.15 -0.12 -22.41
C ARG A 164 -18.18 -1.25 -22.04
N GLU A 165 -17.22 -1.00 -21.15
CA GLU A 165 -16.28 -2.01 -20.67
C GLU A 165 -16.99 -3.11 -19.88
N LYS A 166 -18.02 -2.76 -19.10
CA LYS A 166 -18.88 -3.74 -18.44
C LYS A 166 -19.53 -4.67 -19.47
N GLU A 167 -20.17 -4.13 -20.51
CA GLU A 167 -20.80 -4.95 -21.57
C GLU A 167 -19.80 -5.87 -22.29
N LEU A 168 -18.57 -5.41 -22.51
CA LEU A 168 -17.51 -6.22 -23.12
C LEU A 168 -17.02 -7.38 -22.24
N LEU A 169 -17.13 -7.25 -20.92
CA LEU A 169 -16.65 -8.22 -19.94
C LEU A 169 -17.73 -9.21 -19.49
N LEU A 170 -19.02 -8.86 -19.60
CA LEU A 170 -20.12 -9.71 -19.18
C LEU A 170 -20.19 -11.00 -20.00
N VAL A 171 -20.50 -12.10 -19.30
CA VAL A 171 -20.80 -13.41 -19.89
C VAL A 171 -22.32 -13.56 -19.89
N PRO A 172 -22.98 -13.83 -21.03
CA PRO A 172 -24.44 -13.93 -21.06
C PRO A 172 -24.99 -14.97 -20.08
N TYR A 173 -25.98 -14.56 -19.26
CA TYR A 173 -26.72 -15.49 -18.38
C TYR A 173 -27.62 -16.41 -19.21
N VAL A 174 -28.27 -15.80 -20.20
CA VAL A 174 -29.19 -16.46 -21.12
C VAL A 174 -28.35 -17.06 -22.25
N SER A 175 -28.00 -18.33 -22.11
CA SER A 175 -27.85 -19.14 -23.32
C SER A 175 -29.21 -19.07 -23.99
N ASP A 176 -29.33 -18.31 -25.06
CA ASP A 176 -30.51 -18.41 -25.92
C ASP A 176 -30.56 -19.87 -26.34
N GLN A 177 -31.45 -20.67 -25.75
CA GLN A 177 -31.50 -22.12 -25.98
C GLN A 177 -31.65 -22.42 -27.48
N ALA A 178 -32.21 -21.46 -28.23
CA ALA A 178 -32.30 -21.48 -29.68
C ALA A 178 -30.94 -21.49 -30.41
N LEU A 179 -29.87 -20.95 -29.82
CA LEU A 179 -28.53 -20.87 -30.43
C LEU A 179 -27.68 -22.13 -30.17
N GLY A 180 -27.82 -22.76 -29.01
CA GLY A 180 -27.08 -23.99 -28.66
C GLY A 180 -25.56 -23.85 -28.69
N VAL A 181 -25.00 -22.64 -28.47
CA VAL A 181 -23.55 -22.37 -28.45
C VAL A 181 -23.12 -21.73 -27.13
N VAL A 182 -21.87 -21.98 -26.74
CA VAL A 182 -21.25 -21.30 -25.59
C VAL A 182 -20.86 -19.89 -25.99
N GLN A 183 -21.44 -18.89 -25.34
CA GLN A 183 -21.21 -17.49 -25.64
C GLN A 183 -20.11 -16.92 -24.75
N TRP A 184 -18.97 -16.58 -25.36
CA TRP A 184 -17.83 -15.99 -24.66
C TRP A 184 -17.95 -14.46 -24.57
N PRO A 185 -17.35 -13.81 -23.56
CA PRO A 185 -17.46 -12.36 -23.40
C PRO A 185 -16.78 -11.62 -24.58
N PRO A 186 -17.39 -10.52 -25.11
CA PRO A 186 -16.95 -9.88 -26.35
C PRO A 186 -15.48 -9.44 -26.38
N PHE A 187 -14.88 -9.08 -25.23
CA PHE A 187 -13.46 -8.68 -25.20
C PHE A 187 -12.50 -9.80 -25.63
N LEU A 188 -12.88 -11.08 -25.53
CA LEU A 188 -12.11 -12.21 -26.05
C LEU A 188 -12.28 -12.37 -27.55
N LEU A 189 -13.40 -11.90 -28.10
CA LEU A 189 -13.83 -12.09 -29.49
C LEU A 189 -13.51 -10.87 -30.37
N ALA A 190 -12.92 -9.82 -29.79
CA ALA A 190 -12.58 -8.56 -30.44
C ALA A 190 -11.85 -8.77 -31.78
N SER A 191 -12.34 -8.11 -32.83
CA SER A 191 -11.83 -8.17 -34.21
C SER A 191 -11.82 -9.53 -34.90
N LYS A 192 -12.29 -10.62 -34.27
CA LYS A 192 -12.27 -11.95 -34.90
C LYS A 192 -13.18 -12.03 -36.12
N ILE A 193 -14.39 -11.46 -36.06
CA ILE A 193 -15.32 -11.48 -37.21
C ILE A 193 -14.80 -10.63 -38.38
N PRO A 194 -14.43 -9.34 -38.21
CA PRO A 194 -13.85 -8.55 -39.30
C PRO A 194 -12.61 -9.21 -39.93
N ILE A 195 -11.74 -9.79 -39.09
CA ILE A 195 -10.54 -10.50 -39.56
C ILE A 195 -10.93 -11.76 -40.34
N ALA A 196 -11.91 -12.53 -39.86
CA ALA A 196 -12.40 -13.72 -40.56
C ALA A 196 -13.01 -13.37 -41.93
N VAL A 197 -13.79 -12.29 -42.01
CA VAL A 197 -14.35 -11.78 -43.27
C VAL A 197 -13.24 -11.35 -44.24
N ALA A 198 -12.22 -10.63 -43.76
CA ALA A 198 -11.06 -10.25 -44.57
C ALA A 198 -10.26 -11.48 -45.05
N MET A 199 -10.03 -12.45 -44.17
CA MET A 199 -9.36 -13.71 -44.54
C MET A 199 -10.17 -14.52 -45.56
N ALA A 200 -11.50 -14.52 -45.46
CA ALA A 200 -12.39 -15.19 -46.41
C ALA A 200 -12.31 -14.54 -47.80
N LYS A 201 -12.28 -13.21 -47.87
CA LYS A 201 -12.10 -12.45 -49.13
C LYS A 201 -10.80 -12.82 -49.86
N ASP A 202 -9.70 -12.97 -49.12
CA ASP A 202 -8.36 -13.21 -49.66
C ASP A 202 -8.03 -14.70 -49.88
N SER A 203 -8.97 -15.61 -49.56
CA SER A 203 -8.72 -17.06 -49.53
C SER A 203 -8.62 -17.73 -50.91
N ASN A 204 -9.16 -17.11 -51.98
CA ASN A 204 -9.08 -17.57 -53.38
C ASN A 204 -9.32 -19.09 -53.57
N GLY A 205 -10.32 -19.68 -52.88
CA GLY A 205 -10.69 -21.11 -53.05
C GLY A 205 -9.80 -22.13 -52.33
N LYS A 206 -9.00 -21.70 -51.34
CA LYS A 206 -8.14 -22.59 -50.52
C LYS A 206 -8.74 -22.91 -49.16
N ASP A 207 -9.77 -23.75 -49.15
CA ASP A 207 -10.58 -24.07 -47.96
C ASP A 207 -9.74 -24.64 -46.81
N ARG A 208 -8.79 -25.53 -47.12
CA ARG A 208 -7.92 -26.16 -46.11
C ARG A 208 -6.99 -25.17 -45.40
N ASP A 209 -6.47 -24.18 -46.12
CA ASP A 209 -5.56 -23.18 -45.55
C ASP A 209 -6.31 -22.18 -44.68
N LEU A 210 -7.52 -21.76 -45.09
CA LEU A 210 -8.36 -20.89 -44.27
C LEU A 210 -8.85 -21.63 -43.02
N LYS A 211 -9.37 -22.86 -43.16
CA LYS A 211 -9.83 -23.68 -42.04
C LYS A 211 -8.71 -23.91 -41.02
N LYS A 212 -7.50 -24.26 -41.47
CA LYS A 212 -6.33 -24.38 -40.58
C LYS A 212 -5.98 -23.07 -39.85
N ARG A 213 -6.16 -21.90 -40.49
CA ARG A 213 -5.93 -20.60 -39.84
C ARG A 213 -7.00 -20.26 -38.81
N LEU A 214 -8.26 -20.58 -39.09
CA LEU A 214 -9.39 -20.38 -38.17
C LEU A 214 -9.33 -21.35 -36.99
N ASP A 215 -8.94 -22.61 -37.21
CA ASP A 215 -8.82 -23.65 -36.18
C ASP A 215 -7.62 -23.45 -35.25
N ASN A 216 -6.66 -22.60 -35.61
CA ASN A 216 -5.51 -22.29 -34.73
C ASN A 216 -5.94 -21.56 -33.44
N ASP A 217 -7.08 -20.88 -33.44
CA ASP A 217 -7.61 -20.16 -32.29
C ASP A 217 -9.06 -20.58 -32.02
N TYR A 218 -9.27 -21.23 -30.89
CA TYR A 218 -10.58 -21.71 -30.45
C TYR A 218 -11.66 -20.62 -30.44
N TYR A 219 -11.31 -19.39 -30.06
CA TYR A 219 -12.27 -18.30 -29.99
C TYR A 219 -12.71 -17.80 -31.38
N PHE A 220 -11.91 -18.02 -32.44
CA PHE A 220 -12.33 -17.69 -33.82
C PHE A 220 -13.52 -18.54 -34.24
N SER A 221 -13.42 -19.86 -34.06
CA SER A 221 -14.52 -20.78 -34.37
C SER A 221 -15.79 -20.45 -33.59
N CYS A 222 -15.67 -20.19 -32.29
CA CYS A 222 -16.82 -19.84 -31.44
C CYS A 222 -17.48 -18.52 -31.87
N ALA A 223 -16.68 -17.49 -32.19
CA ALA A 223 -17.22 -16.20 -32.64
C ALA A 223 -18.01 -16.34 -33.95
N ILE A 224 -17.45 -17.06 -34.93
CA ILE A 224 -18.10 -17.25 -36.25
C ILE A 224 -19.40 -18.02 -36.11
N GLU A 225 -19.39 -19.11 -35.34
CA GLU A 225 -20.58 -19.92 -35.09
C GLU A 225 -21.68 -19.13 -34.36
N GLU A 226 -21.29 -18.36 -33.33
CA GLU A 226 -22.20 -17.47 -32.60
C GLU A 226 -22.79 -16.39 -33.51
N CYS A 227 -21.96 -15.72 -34.30
CA CYS A 227 -22.39 -14.66 -35.21
C CYS A 227 -23.39 -15.18 -36.24
N TYR A 228 -23.11 -16.32 -36.87
CA TYR A 228 -23.98 -16.92 -37.88
C TYR A 228 -25.33 -17.33 -37.29
N LYS A 229 -25.33 -18.03 -36.15
CA LYS A 229 -26.58 -18.46 -35.50
C LYS A 229 -27.39 -17.29 -34.96
N SER A 230 -26.73 -16.26 -34.41
CA SER A 230 -27.40 -15.04 -33.94
C SER A 230 -28.04 -14.28 -35.11
N PHE A 231 -27.33 -14.19 -36.25
CA PHE A 231 -27.88 -13.64 -37.48
C PHE A 231 -29.12 -14.40 -37.95
N LYS A 232 -29.04 -15.74 -38.04
CA LYS A 232 -30.17 -16.60 -38.43
C LYS A 232 -31.38 -16.41 -37.52
N ASN A 233 -31.16 -16.34 -36.20
CA ASN A 233 -32.21 -16.12 -35.21
C ASN A 233 -32.88 -14.74 -35.36
N ILE A 234 -32.09 -13.67 -35.46
CA ILE A 234 -32.61 -12.30 -35.58
C ILE A 234 -33.40 -12.11 -36.87
N ILE A 235 -32.90 -12.61 -38.00
CA ILE A 235 -33.60 -12.49 -39.28
C ILE A 235 -34.91 -13.28 -39.29
N ASN A 236 -34.92 -14.51 -38.75
CA ASN A 236 -36.15 -15.31 -38.63
C ASN A 236 -37.17 -14.67 -37.67
N GLY A 237 -36.71 -13.91 -36.67
CA GLY A 237 -37.58 -13.15 -35.77
C GLY A 237 -38.16 -11.86 -36.38
N LEU A 238 -37.45 -11.24 -37.32
CA LEU A 238 -37.86 -10.00 -38.00
C LEU A 238 -38.76 -10.23 -39.21
N VAL A 239 -38.55 -11.30 -39.98
CA VAL A 239 -39.32 -11.59 -41.20
C VAL A 239 -40.61 -12.33 -40.86
N GLN A 240 -41.77 -11.72 -41.15
CA GLN A 240 -43.09 -12.31 -40.88
C GLN A 240 -43.81 -12.82 -42.13
N GLY A 241 -43.59 -12.19 -43.28
CA GLY A 241 -44.26 -12.56 -44.54
C GLY A 241 -43.96 -14.00 -44.97
N GLU A 242 -45.00 -14.76 -45.33
CA GLU A 242 -44.86 -16.14 -45.81
C GLU A 242 -43.95 -16.30 -47.04
N PRO A 243 -44.05 -15.48 -48.10
CA PRO A 243 -43.15 -15.60 -49.24
C PRO A 243 -41.70 -15.21 -48.88
N GLU A 244 -41.48 -14.17 -48.07
CA GLU A 244 -40.16 -13.79 -47.58
C GLU A 244 -39.53 -14.89 -46.70
N LYS A 245 -40.30 -15.50 -45.79
CA LYS A 245 -39.83 -16.61 -44.94
C LYS A 245 -39.36 -17.80 -45.75
N ARG A 246 -40.07 -18.17 -46.82
CA ARG A 246 -39.65 -19.28 -47.70
C ARG A 246 -38.33 -18.99 -48.39
N VAL A 247 -38.14 -17.77 -48.89
CA VAL A 247 -36.89 -17.35 -49.55
C VAL A 247 -35.72 -17.40 -48.55
N ILE A 248 -35.89 -16.77 -47.38
CA ILE A 248 -34.86 -16.73 -46.34
C ILE A 248 -34.53 -18.12 -45.79
N SER A 249 -35.54 -18.97 -45.55
CA SER A 249 -35.33 -20.33 -45.05
C SER A 249 -34.51 -21.16 -46.04
N LYS A 250 -34.83 -21.04 -47.34
CA LYS A 250 -34.10 -21.74 -48.40
C LYS A 250 -32.65 -21.28 -48.55
N ILE A 251 -32.39 -19.98 -48.38
CA ILE A 251 -31.02 -19.44 -48.35
C ILE A 251 -30.23 -20.06 -47.18
N PHE A 252 -30.82 -20.08 -45.97
CA PHE A 252 -30.15 -20.69 -44.82
C PHE A 252 -29.94 -22.20 -44.99
N GLU A 253 -30.89 -22.94 -45.56
CA GLU A 253 -30.75 -24.37 -45.87
C GLU A 253 -29.58 -24.66 -46.82
N GLU A 254 -29.40 -23.86 -47.88
CA GLU A 254 -28.28 -24.04 -48.80
C GLU A 254 -26.93 -23.68 -48.14
N VAL A 255 -26.89 -22.60 -47.35
CA VAL A 255 -25.68 -22.26 -46.56
C VAL A 255 -25.34 -23.37 -45.56
N ASP A 256 -26.33 -23.90 -44.82
CA ASP A 256 -26.14 -24.99 -43.87
C ASP A 256 -25.62 -26.26 -44.55
N LYS A 257 -26.09 -26.55 -45.78
CA LYS A 257 -25.59 -27.66 -46.61
C LYS A 257 -24.15 -27.44 -47.05
N CYS A 258 -23.78 -26.25 -47.51
CA CYS A 258 -22.38 -25.92 -47.83
C CYS A 258 -21.46 -26.03 -46.61
N ILE A 259 -21.93 -25.64 -45.42
CA ILE A 259 -21.20 -25.80 -44.15
C ILE A 259 -21.02 -27.29 -43.82
N ALA A 260 -22.07 -28.11 -43.93
CA ALA A 260 -22.02 -29.53 -43.63
C ALA A 260 -21.12 -30.33 -44.59
N GLU A 261 -21.04 -29.92 -45.86
CA GLU A 261 -20.20 -30.54 -46.88
C GLU A 261 -18.74 -30.00 -46.90
N ASP A 262 -18.41 -29.02 -46.03
CA ASP A 262 -17.09 -28.37 -45.99
C ASP A 262 -16.70 -27.67 -47.32
N LYS A 263 -17.70 -27.14 -48.05
CA LYS A 263 -17.55 -26.51 -49.39
C LYS A 263 -17.86 -25.02 -49.43
N VAL A 264 -17.90 -24.36 -48.27
CA VAL A 264 -18.35 -22.96 -48.15
C VAL A 264 -17.57 -22.00 -49.04
N ILE A 265 -16.26 -22.18 -49.23
CA ILE A 265 -15.41 -21.24 -49.99
C ILE A 265 -15.23 -21.71 -51.44
N THR A 266 -15.41 -23.01 -51.72
CA THR A 266 -15.44 -23.54 -53.09
C THR A 266 -16.73 -23.19 -53.83
N ASP A 267 -17.86 -23.22 -53.12
CA ASP A 267 -19.20 -23.15 -53.72
C ASP A 267 -19.84 -21.76 -53.63
N LEU A 268 -19.35 -20.89 -52.73
CA LEU A 268 -19.85 -19.52 -52.57
C LEU A 268 -18.73 -18.50 -52.86
N ASN A 269 -19.08 -17.42 -53.57
CA ASN A 269 -18.14 -16.33 -53.85
C ASN A 269 -17.94 -15.43 -52.62
N MET A 270 -16.89 -15.71 -51.85
CA MET A 270 -16.54 -14.98 -50.62
C MET A 270 -16.01 -13.56 -50.85
N ARG A 271 -15.83 -13.09 -52.10
CA ARG A 271 -15.35 -11.73 -52.38
C ARG A 271 -16.36 -10.64 -52.02
N ALA A 272 -17.65 -10.96 -52.12
CA ALA A 272 -18.77 -10.05 -51.80
C ALA A 272 -19.22 -10.13 -50.32
N LEU A 273 -18.66 -11.06 -49.53
CA LEU A 273 -18.96 -11.18 -48.09
C LEU A 273 -18.70 -9.89 -47.28
N PRO A 274 -17.64 -9.09 -47.54
CA PRO A 274 -17.44 -7.81 -46.85
C PRO A 274 -18.57 -6.81 -47.09
N ASP A 275 -19.17 -6.80 -48.28
CA ASP A 275 -20.27 -5.89 -48.62
C ASP A 275 -21.55 -6.30 -47.89
N LEU A 276 -21.84 -7.61 -47.84
CA LEU A 276 -22.91 -8.17 -47.02
C LEU A 276 -22.72 -7.87 -45.53
N TYR A 277 -21.48 -8.03 -45.03
CA TYR A 277 -21.12 -7.71 -43.66
C TYR A 277 -21.38 -6.23 -43.31
N ASN A 278 -21.01 -5.29 -44.19
CA ASN A 278 -21.24 -3.86 -43.97
C ASN A 278 -22.74 -3.53 -43.91
N LYS A 279 -23.54 -4.10 -44.82
CA LYS A 279 -25.01 -3.94 -44.81
C LYS A 279 -25.64 -4.53 -43.56
N PHE A 280 -25.10 -5.63 -43.06
CA PHE A 280 -25.57 -6.22 -41.81
C PHE A 280 -25.25 -5.35 -40.60
N VAL A 281 -24.07 -4.74 -40.52
CA VAL A 281 -23.73 -3.77 -39.47
C VAL A 281 -24.67 -2.55 -39.52
N GLU A 282 -25.00 -2.04 -40.72
CA GLU A 282 -26.00 -0.99 -40.88
C GLU A 282 -27.37 -1.41 -40.33
N LEU A 283 -27.83 -2.63 -40.65
CA LEU A 283 -29.09 -3.17 -40.12
C LEU A 283 -29.11 -3.20 -38.59
N VAL A 284 -28.06 -3.74 -37.97
CA VAL A 284 -27.95 -3.87 -36.51
C VAL A 284 -28.04 -2.50 -35.81
N ASN A 285 -27.43 -1.45 -36.38
CA ASN A 285 -27.52 -0.09 -35.82
C ASN A 285 -28.94 0.49 -35.85
N TYR A 286 -29.73 0.18 -36.89
CA TYR A 286 -31.15 0.59 -36.95
C TYR A 286 -32.01 -0.23 -35.99
N LEU A 287 -31.70 -1.52 -35.81
CA LEU A 287 -32.38 -2.39 -34.86
C LEU A 287 -32.12 -1.96 -33.40
N GLU A 288 -30.93 -1.44 -33.09
CA GLU A 288 -30.61 -0.95 -31.75
C GLU A 288 -31.40 0.32 -31.39
N LYS A 289 -31.53 1.26 -32.33
CA LYS A 289 -32.33 2.49 -32.13
C LYS A 289 -33.83 2.22 -32.08
N ASN A 290 -34.30 1.26 -32.89
CA ASN A 290 -35.70 0.82 -32.97
C ASN A 290 -36.71 1.98 -33.16
N ASP A 291 -36.36 3.02 -33.92
CA ASP A 291 -37.24 4.15 -34.25
C ASP A 291 -38.14 3.79 -35.45
N GLU A 292 -39.44 4.08 -35.35
CA GLU A 292 -40.43 3.81 -36.41
C GLU A 292 -40.08 4.50 -37.73
N LYS A 293 -39.40 5.66 -37.66
CA LYS A 293 -38.98 6.44 -38.84
C LYS A 293 -37.98 5.70 -39.73
N ASP A 294 -37.26 4.72 -39.18
CA ASP A 294 -36.20 4.00 -39.89
C ASP A 294 -36.72 2.79 -40.69
N ARG A 295 -38.03 2.53 -40.67
CA ARG A 295 -38.63 1.35 -41.32
C ARG A 295 -38.32 1.24 -42.81
N SER A 296 -38.35 2.36 -43.54
CA SER A 296 -38.04 2.39 -44.98
C SER A 296 -36.55 2.09 -45.23
N ALA A 297 -35.66 2.56 -44.37
CA ALA A 297 -34.23 2.26 -44.43
C ALA A 297 -33.95 0.78 -44.16
N VAL A 298 -34.62 0.19 -43.16
CA VAL A 298 -34.53 -1.25 -42.84
C VAL A 298 -34.97 -2.09 -44.05
N ILE A 299 -36.11 -1.79 -44.67
CA ILE A 299 -36.60 -2.51 -45.87
C ILE A 299 -35.57 -2.45 -47.00
N LYS A 300 -34.99 -1.27 -47.26
CA LYS A 300 -33.95 -1.11 -48.28
C LYS A 300 -32.71 -1.95 -47.98
N ILE A 301 -32.28 -2.03 -46.73
CA ILE A 301 -31.11 -2.85 -46.34
C ILE A 301 -31.40 -4.34 -46.57
N PHE A 302 -32.61 -4.83 -46.27
CA PHE A 302 -33.00 -6.21 -46.56
C PHE A 302 -32.96 -6.53 -48.06
N GLN A 303 -33.42 -5.59 -48.91
CA GLN A 303 -33.34 -5.73 -50.37
C GLN A 303 -31.90 -5.72 -50.88
N ASP A 304 -31.07 -4.77 -50.42
CA ASP A 304 -29.64 -4.70 -50.76
C ASP A 304 -28.91 -5.99 -50.34
N MET A 305 -29.19 -6.52 -49.13
CA MET A 305 -28.59 -7.78 -48.65
C MET A 305 -29.02 -8.99 -49.48
N LEU A 306 -30.29 -9.05 -49.88
CA LEU A 306 -30.80 -10.13 -50.73
C LEU A 306 -30.14 -10.09 -52.11
N GLU A 307 -30.01 -8.90 -52.71
CA GLU A 307 -29.34 -8.70 -54.00
C GLU A 307 -27.88 -9.19 -53.96
N ILE A 308 -27.11 -8.77 -52.95
CA ILE A 308 -25.71 -9.19 -52.76
C ILE A 308 -25.63 -10.72 -52.61
N LEU A 309 -26.53 -11.33 -51.82
CA LEU A 309 -26.56 -12.77 -51.63
C LEU A 309 -26.85 -13.50 -52.95
N THR A 310 -27.93 -13.15 -53.64
CA THR A 310 -28.37 -13.89 -54.83
C THR A 310 -27.51 -13.66 -56.06
N ARG A 311 -27.00 -12.44 -56.26
CA ARG A 311 -26.25 -12.07 -57.47
C ARG A 311 -24.74 -12.23 -57.31
N ASP A 312 -24.20 -11.86 -56.14
CA ASP A 312 -22.76 -11.69 -55.98
C ASP A 312 -22.11 -12.81 -55.14
N ILE A 313 -22.87 -13.55 -54.31
CA ILE A 313 -22.36 -14.68 -53.50
C ILE A 313 -22.74 -16.05 -54.09
N PHE A 314 -23.98 -16.24 -54.55
CA PHE A 314 -24.52 -17.52 -55.05
C PHE A 314 -24.46 -17.67 -56.58
N GLU A 315 -23.47 -17.05 -57.25
CA GLU A 315 -23.34 -16.81 -58.71
C GLU A 315 -23.75 -17.96 -59.67
N ASP A 316 -23.90 -19.22 -59.23
CA ASP A 316 -24.37 -20.36 -60.04
C ASP A 316 -25.34 -21.36 -59.35
N GLN A 317 -25.69 -21.20 -58.07
CA GLN A 317 -26.41 -22.26 -57.29
C GLN A 317 -27.90 -22.01 -57.04
N LEU A 318 -28.38 -20.77 -57.11
CA LEU A 318 -29.79 -20.40 -56.84
C LEU A 318 -30.56 -20.10 -58.13
N SER A 319 -30.67 -21.08 -59.04
CA SER A 319 -31.51 -21.00 -60.25
C SER A 319 -33.03 -20.89 -59.98
N ILE A 320 -33.44 -20.66 -58.73
CA ILE A 320 -34.83 -20.68 -58.29
C ILE A 320 -35.35 -19.27 -57.95
N VAL A 321 -34.49 -18.29 -57.64
CA VAL A 321 -34.95 -16.90 -57.39
C VAL A 321 -35.30 -16.18 -58.70
N GLU A 322 -34.62 -16.51 -59.80
CA GLU A 322 -34.94 -15.97 -61.14
C GLU A 322 -36.34 -16.38 -61.64
N SER A 323 -36.92 -17.48 -61.13
CA SER A 323 -38.24 -17.96 -61.58
C SER A 323 -39.43 -17.13 -61.10
N ASN A 324 -39.24 -16.21 -60.12
CA ASN A 324 -40.30 -15.32 -59.62
C ASN A 324 -40.17 -13.86 -60.10
N HIS A 325 -39.18 -13.52 -60.92
CA HIS A 325 -39.00 -12.17 -61.49
C HIS A 325 -39.14 -12.11 -63.02
N GLY A 326 -39.99 -13.01 -63.57
CA GLY A 326 -40.52 -12.88 -64.93
C GLY A 326 -39.80 -13.77 -65.95
N GLY A 327 -40.42 -14.91 -66.27
CA GLY A 327 -39.90 -15.83 -67.28
C GLY A 327 -40.76 -17.07 -67.52
N SER A 328 -41.87 -16.87 -68.24
CA SER A 328 -42.64 -17.85 -69.04
C SER A 328 -42.98 -19.23 -68.47
N TYR A 329 -44.19 -19.40 -67.91
CA TYR A 329 -45.03 -20.58 -68.22
C TYR A 329 -46.54 -20.28 -68.17
N ARG A 330 -47.16 -20.41 -69.36
CA ARG A 330 -48.57 -20.65 -69.69
C ARG A 330 -49.67 -19.75 -69.12
N ARG A 331 -50.02 -18.79 -69.98
CA ARG A 331 -51.34 -18.19 -70.21
C ARG A 331 -52.49 -19.20 -69.93
N ASN A 332 -53.33 -18.89 -68.95
CA ASN A 332 -54.76 -19.16 -68.97
C ASN A 332 -55.47 -17.90 -68.45
N GLU A 333 -56.42 -17.45 -69.25
CA GLU A 333 -57.26 -16.28 -69.01
C GLU A 333 -58.24 -16.57 -67.87
N ASP A 334 -58.25 -15.74 -66.83
CA ASP A 334 -59.47 -15.06 -66.37
C ASP A 334 -59.12 -14.00 -65.32
N THR A 335 -59.73 -12.84 -65.52
CA THR A 335 -59.61 -11.54 -64.86
C THR A 335 -59.61 -11.54 -63.33
N THR A 336 -58.71 -10.79 -62.69
CA THR A 336 -59.00 -9.50 -62.02
C THR A 336 -57.74 -8.85 -61.43
N THR A 337 -57.46 -7.63 -61.90
CA THR A 337 -56.69 -6.52 -61.32
C THR A 337 -56.10 -6.72 -59.92
N TRP A 338 -54.77 -6.89 -59.79
CA TRP A 338 -53.84 -6.26 -58.82
C TRP A 338 -52.40 -6.44 -59.34
N ASP A 339 -52.05 -5.73 -60.41
CA ASP A 339 -50.64 -5.44 -60.72
C ASP A 339 -50.14 -4.39 -59.72
N GLN A 340 -49.62 -4.86 -58.59
CA GLN A 340 -48.56 -4.17 -57.87
C GLN A 340 -47.37 -5.12 -57.91
N GLU A 341 -46.26 -4.69 -58.50
CA GLU A 341 -44.97 -5.37 -58.40
C GLU A 341 -44.75 -5.75 -56.93
N TYR A 342 -44.84 -7.04 -56.61
CA TYR A 342 -44.62 -7.51 -55.25
C TYR A 342 -43.12 -7.42 -54.96
N GLN A 343 -42.67 -6.25 -54.51
CA GLN A 343 -41.31 -6.07 -54.03
C GLN A 343 -41.21 -6.75 -52.65
N LEU A 344 -40.37 -7.77 -52.56
CA LEU A 344 -40.08 -8.48 -51.31
C LEU A 344 -39.79 -7.48 -50.18
N PHE A 345 -40.34 -7.75 -49.00
CA PHE A 345 -40.22 -6.94 -47.77
C PHE A 345 -40.96 -5.59 -47.73
N GLN A 346 -41.55 -5.13 -48.84
CA GLN A 346 -42.29 -3.86 -48.92
C GLN A 346 -43.73 -3.90 -48.32
N PRO A 347 -44.50 -5.01 -48.39
CA PRO A 347 -45.87 -5.06 -47.86
C PRO A 347 -45.99 -4.77 -46.35
N SER A 348 -47.10 -4.13 -45.95
CA SER A 348 -47.44 -3.85 -44.55
C SER A 348 -47.69 -5.14 -43.76
N GLY A 349 -46.61 -5.69 -43.17
CA GLY A 349 -46.64 -6.95 -42.42
C GLY A 349 -45.53 -7.94 -42.80
N ALA A 350 -44.72 -7.63 -43.82
CA ALA A 350 -43.59 -8.48 -44.23
C ALA A 350 -42.42 -8.48 -43.21
N ILE A 351 -42.16 -7.33 -42.57
CA ILE A 351 -41.15 -7.16 -41.52
C ILE A 351 -41.80 -6.64 -40.23
N LYS A 352 -41.39 -7.22 -39.09
CA LYS A 352 -41.76 -6.82 -37.73
C LYS A 352 -40.83 -5.71 -37.22
N PHE A 353 -41.09 -4.46 -37.61
CA PHE A 353 -40.33 -3.27 -37.17
C PHE A 353 -41.24 -2.01 -37.06
N PRO A 354 -41.20 -1.23 -35.96
CA PRO A 354 -40.43 -1.46 -34.73
C PRO A 354 -41.03 -2.58 -33.86
N LEU A 355 -40.25 -3.12 -32.93
CA LEU A 355 -40.69 -4.19 -32.03
C LEU A 355 -41.49 -3.65 -30.82
N LYS A 356 -42.52 -4.38 -30.37
CA LYS A 356 -43.40 -3.98 -29.25
C LYS A 356 -42.71 -4.11 -27.87
N VAL A 357 -43.00 -3.17 -26.97
CA VAL A 357 -42.30 -2.80 -25.72
C VAL A 357 -42.26 -3.87 -24.61
N THR A 358 -43.00 -4.97 -24.69
CA THR A 358 -43.01 -6.00 -23.62
C THR A 358 -41.97 -7.11 -23.82
N ASP A 359 -41.42 -7.26 -25.04
CA ASP A 359 -40.39 -8.27 -25.38
C ASP A 359 -38.98 -7.63 -25.52
N THR A 360 -38.81 -6.35 -25.16
CA THR A 360 -37.68 -5.51 -25.59
C THR A 360 -36.36 -5.78 -24.89
N ASP A 361 -36.32 -6.07 -23.59
CA ASP A 361 -35.04 -6.03 -22.86
C ASP A 361 -34.09 -7.15 -23.27
N ALA A 362 -34.57 -8.41 -23.29
CA ALA A 362 -33.78 -9.55 -23.75
C ALA A 362 -33.44 -9.46 -25.25
N TRP A 363 -34.31 -8.88 -26.06
CA TRP A 363 -34.07 -8.70 -27.49
C TRP A 363 -33.04 -7.59 -27.77
N LEU A 364 -33.11 -6.49 -27.05
CA LEU A 364 -32.19 -5.37 -27.14
C LEU A 364 -30.79 -5.77 -26.64
N GLU A 365 -30.71 -6.60 -25.58
CA GLU A 365 -29.45 -7.22 -25.17
C GLU A 365 -28.84 -8.12 -26.25
N LYS A 366 -29.67 -8.92 -26.95
CA LYS A 366 -29.20 -9.75 -28.08
C LYS A 366 -28.67 -8.90 -29.23
N ILE A 367 -29.36 -7.82 -29.59
CA ILE A 367 -28.92 -6.89 -30.64
C ILE A 367 -27.62 -6.21 -30.24
N LYS A 368 -27.55 -5.63 -29.03
CA LYS A 368 -26.33 -4.98 -28.52
C LYS A 368 -25.14 -5.93 -28.48
N ARG A 369 -25.36 -7.18 -28.06
CA ARG A 369 -24.30 -8.20 -28.07
C ARG A 369 -23.78 -8.46 -29.48
N LEU A 370 -24.69 -8.60 -30.45
CA LEU A 370 -24.31 -8.83 -31.83
C LEU A 370 -23.59 -7.60 -32.42
N GLU A 371 -24.05 -6.40 -32.12
CA GLU A 371 -23.40 -5.13 -32.47
C GLU A 371 -21.95 -5.14 -31.98
N LEU A 372 -21.72 -5.46 -30.70
CA LEU A 372 -20.38 -5.60 -30.14
C LEU A 372 -19.53 -6.68 -30.84
N LEU A 373 -20.09 -7.86 -31.16
CA LEU A 373 -19.35 -8.91 -31.87
C LEU A 373 -18.86 -8.47 -33.26
N LEU A 374 -19.65 -7.63 -33.94
CA LEU A 374 -19.31 -7.12 -35.27
C LEU A 374 -18.37 -5.91 -35.18
N THR A 375 -18.69 -4.92 -34.34
CA THR A 375 -18.05 -3.59 -34.40
C THR A 375 -16.78 -3.47 -33.55
N VAL A 376 -16.56 -4.38 -32.58
CA VAL A 376 -15.46 -4.25 -31.62
C VAL A 376 -14.09 -4.49 -32.27
N LYS A 377 -13.23 -3.47 -32.15
CA LYS A 377 -11.87 -3.42 -32.69
C LYS A 377 -10.82 -3.95 -31.71
N GLU A 378 -9.58 -4.12 -32.18
CA GLU A 378 -8.45 -4.61 -31.38
C GLU A 378 -8.20 -3.79 -30.10
N SER A 379 -8.61 -2.52 -30.05
CA SER A 379 -8.50 -1.71 -28.83
C SER A 379 -9.25 -2.29 -27.61
N ALA A 380 -10.23 -3.18 -27.82
CA ALA A 380 -10.91 -3.89 -26.73
C ALA A 380 -10.06 -5.01 -26.11
N MET A 381 -8.92 -5.37 -26.72
CA MET A 381 -7.97 -6.34 -26.16
C MET A 381 -7.31 -5.86 -24.86
N ASP A 382 -7.38 -4.56 -24.60
CA ASP A 382 -6.85 -3.90 -23.42
C ASP A 382 -7.92 -3.63 -22.34
N VAL A 383 -9.13 -4.22 -22.46
CA VAL A 383 -10.21 -4.08 -21.48
C VAL A 383 -10.07 -5.08 -20.32
N PRO A 384 -10.23 -4.67 -19.05
CA PRO A 384 -10.50 -3.30 -18.59
C PRO A 384 -9.26 -2.39 -18.71
N SER A 385 -9.46 -1.12 -19.03
CA SER A 385 -8.36 -0.14 -19.19
C SER A 385 -7.73 0.28 -17.86
N ASN A 386 -8.53 0.38 -16.79
CA ASN A 386 -8.09 0.75 -15.45
C ASN A 386 -7.07 -0.26 -14.87
N LEU A 387 -5.98 0.27 -14.30
CA LEU A 387 -4.86 -0.54 -13.80
C LEU A 387 -5.25 -1.37 -12.56
N GLU A 388 -6.12 -0.85 -11.70
CA GLU A 388 -6.56 -1.56 -10.49
C GLU A 388 -7.51 -2.70 -10.83
N ALA A 389 -8.45 -2.51 -11.77
CA ALA A 389 -9.29 -3.58 -12.31
C ALA A 389 -8.47 -4.71 -12.95
N ARG A 390 -7.45 -4.36 -13.77
CA ARG A 390 -6.52 -5.34 -14.36
C ARG A 390 -5.79 -6.14 -13.29
N ARG A 391 -5.29 -5.47 -12.25
CA ARG A 391 -4.57 -6.10 -11.14
C ARG A 391 -5.48 -7.07 -10.38
N ARG A 392 -6.68 -6.61 -9.99
CA ARG A 392 -7.70 -7.41 -9.28
C ARG A 392 -8.08 -8.68 -10.04
N LEU A 393 -8.43 -8.55 -11.33
CA LEU A 393 -8.75 -9.71 -12.19
C LEU A 393 -7.58 -10.67 -12.35
N THR A 394 -6.39 -10.16 -12.66
CA THR A 394 -5.20 -10.98 -12.88
C THR A 394 -4.83 -11.77 -11.62
N PHE A 395 -4.88 -11.11 -10.46
CA PHE A 395 -4.62 -11.78 -9.19
C PHE A 395 -5.67 -12.83 -8.86
N PHE A 396 -6.96 -12.47 -8.93
CA PHE A 396 -8.05 -13.39 -8.61
C PHE A 396 -7.98 -14.65 -9.48
N THR A 397 -7.84 -14.48 -10.79
CA THR A 397 -7.77 -15.59 -11.73
C THR A 397 -6.50 -16.43 -11.54
N ASN A 398 -5.33 -15.82 -11.28
CA ASN A 398 -4.12 -16.56 -10.92
C ASN A 398 -4.35 -17.41 -9.66
N SER A 399 -5.01 -16.84 -8.64
CA SER A 399 -5.23 -17.49 -7.35
C SER A 399 -6.04 -18.79 -7.47
N LEU A 400 -6.92 -18.92 -8.47
CA LEU A 400 -7.70 -20.13 -8.71
C LEU A 400 -6.83 -21.34 -9.11
N PHE A 401 -5.61 -21.11 -9.59
CA PHE A 401 -4.66 -22.17 -9.96
C PHE A 401 -3.68 -22.53 -8.83
N MET A 402 -3.72 -21.78 -7.71
CA MET A 402 -2.96 -22.06 -6.50
C MET A 402 -3.63 -23.19 -5.69
N ASP A 403 -2.87 -23.79 -4.77
CA ASP A 403 -3.43 -24.82 -3.88
C ASP A 403 -4.35 -24.18 -2.84
N MET A 404 -5.62 -24.58 -2.85
CA MET A 404 -6.63 -24.18 -1.86
C MET A 404 -7.58 -25.35 -1.52
N PRO A 405 -8.17 -25.35 -0.31
CA PRO A 405 -9.20 -26.33 0.07
C PRO A 405 -10.43 -26.27 -0.82
N ASP A 406 -11.17 -27.38 -0.90
CA ASP A 406 -12.46 -27.41 -1.58
C ASP A 406 -13.50 -26.60 -0.79
N ALA A 407 -14.35 -25.87 -1.51
CA ALA A 407 -15.40 -25.07 -0.90
C ALA A 407 -16.51 -25.98 -0.33
N PRO A 408 -16.89 -25.84 0.95
CA PRO A 408 -18.11 -26.46 1.46
C PRO A 408 -19.35 -25.72 0.95
N LYS A 409 -20.53 -26.36 1.03
CA LYS A 409 -21.80 -25.64 0.92
C LYS A 409 -21.88 -24.57 2.01
N VAL A 410 -22.46 -23.40 1.72
CA VAL A 410 -22.55 -22.27 2.65
C VAL A 410 -23.20 -22.71 3.97
N ARG A 411 -24.24 -23.53 3.91
CA ARG A 411 -24.88 -24.08 5.13
C ARG A 411 -23.91 -24.87 6.04
N ASN A 412 -22.91 -25.53 5.46
CA ASN A 412 -21.97 -26.42 6.16
C ASN A 412 -20.63 -25.74 6.50
N MET A 413 -20.39 -24.51 6.04
CA MET A 413 -19.16 -23.79 6.37
C MET A 413 -19.10 -23.38 7.85
N LEU A 414 -17.89 -23.10 8.35
CA LEU A 414 -17.70 -22.47 9.66
C LEU A 414 -18.26 -21.04 9.63
N SER A 415 -18.99 -20.66 10.68
CA SER A 415 -19.43 -19.28 10.83
C SER A 415 -18.27 -18.41 11.31
N PHE A 416 -18.27 -17.13 10.95
CA PHE A 416 -17.23 -16.20 11.38
C PHE A 416 -17.74 -14.79 11.59
N SER A 417 -16.96 -14.00 12.32
CA SER A 417 -17.17 -12.55 12.43
C SER A 417 -15.97 -11.78 11.94
N ALA A 418 -16.20 -10.58 11.39
CA ALA A 418 -15.17 -9.55 11.28
C ALA A 418 -15.28 -8.57 12.45
N LEU A 419 -14.13 -8.09 12.95
CA LEU A 419 -14.04 -7.13 14.04
C LEU A 419 -13.09 -6.00 13.66
N THR A 420 -13.61 -4.77 13.61
CA THR A 420 -12.84 -3.56 13.27
C THR A 420 -12.83 -2.58 14.45
N PRO A 421 -11.67 -2.25 15.06
CA PRO A 421 -11.59 -1.17 16.03
C PRO A 421 -11.56 0.18 15.30
N TYR A 422 -12.45 1.08 15.70
CA TYR A 422 -12.57 2.46 15.21
C TYR A 422 -12.45 3.44 16.38
N TYR A 423 -11.70 4.54 16.19
CA TYR A 423 -11.55 5.56 17.23
C TYR A 423 -12.14 6.91 16.82
N ASN A 424 -11.50 7.62 15.89
CA ASN A 424 -11.89 8.98 15.51
C ASN A 424 -11.55 9.36 14.06
N GLU A 425 -11.19 8.37 13.25
CA GLU A 425 -10.89 8.58 11.84
C GLU A 425 -12.14 9.06 11.07
N PRO A 426 -12.00 9.70 9.90
CA PRO A 426 -13.17 10.10 9.11
C PRO A 426 -14.06 8.90 8.76
N VAL A 427 -15.36 8.99 9.07
CA VAL A 427 -16.34 7.96 8.70
C VAL A 427 -16.65 8.06 7.21
N LEU A 428 -17.07 9.26 6.80
CA LEU A 428 -17.21 9.74 5.44
C LEU A 428 -16.53 11.11 5.37
N PHE A 429 -15.98 11.49 4.22
CA PHE A 429 -15.57 12.87 4.02
C PHE A 429 -16.81 13.79 3.95
N SER A 430 -16.74 14.92 4.62
CA SER A 430 -17.74 15.98 4.46
C SER A 430 -17.45 16.80 3.19
N ILE A 431 -18.49 17.39 2.59
CA ILE A 431 -18.30 18.28 1.43
C ILE A 431 -17.33 19.41 1.75
N LYS A 432 -17.42 19.98 2.96
CA LYS A 432 -16.51 21.02 3.43
C LYS A 432 -15.04 20.56 3.38
N GLU A 433 -14.73 19.36 3.88
CA GLU A 433 -13.36 18.82 3.83
C GLU A 433 -12.88 18.52 2.40
N LEU A 434 -13.82 18.21 1.49
CA LEU A 434 -13.51 17.94 0.09
C LEU A 434 -13.20 19.21 -0.71
N GLU A 435 -13.87 20.30 -0.38
CA GLU A 435 -13.78 21.59 -1.07
C GLU A 435 -12.78 22.57 -0.44
N GLU A 436 -12.42 22.39 0.83
CA GLU A 436 -11.47 23.25 1.54
C GLU A 436 -10.14 23.32 0.78
N GLU A 437 -9.86 24.47 0.19
CA GLU A 437 -8.62 24.76 -0.53
C GLU A 437 -7.48 24.97 0.48
N ASN A 438 -6.34 24.34 0.24
CA ASN A 438 -5.13 24.59 1.01
C ASN A 438 -4.48 25.93 0.66
N GLU A 439 -3.35 26.25 1.30
CA GLU A 439 -2.57 27.48 1.04
C GLU A 439 -2.11 27.66 -0.42
N ASP A 440 -2.14 26.56 -1.20
CA ASP A 440 -1.73 26.47 -2.61
C ASP A 440 -2.96 26.44 -3.56
N GLY A 441 -4.20 26.54 -3.05
CA GLY A 441 -5.45 26.55 -3.84
C GLY A 441 -5.93 25.17 -4.30
N VAL A 442 -5.46 24.09 -3.67
CA VAL A 442 -5.79 22.70 -4.02
C VAL A 442 -6.68 22.10 -2.95
N SER A 443 -7.84 21.59 -3.35
CA SER A 443 -8.77 20.85 -2.48
C SER A 443 -8.55 19.33 -2.57
N THR A 444 -9.05 18.59 -1.58
CA THR A 444 -9.00 17.11 -1.59
C THR A 444 -9.75 16.52 -2.79
N LEU A 445 -10.86 17.13 -3.19
CA LEU A 445 -11.61 16.70 -4.37
C LEU A 445 -10.80 16.89 -5.66
N PHE A 446 -10.17 18.05 -5.84
CA PHE A 446 -9.32 18.31 -7.00
C PHE A 446 -8.17 17.29 -7.08
N TYR A 447 -7.59 16.94 -5.93
CA TYR A 447 -6.55 15.92 -5.84
C TYR A 447 -7.03 14.54 -6.34
N LEU A 448 -8.16 14.06 -5.83
CA LEU A 448 -8.71 12.75 -6.19
C LEU A 448 -9.05 12.68 -7.68
N GLN A 449 -9.64 13.73 -8.24
CA GLN A 449 -9.97 13.81 -9.68
C GLN A 449 -8.73 13.73 -10.58
N LYS A 450 -7.56 14.23 -10.13
CA LYS A 450 -6.32 14.19 -10.91
C LYS A 450 -5.55 12.88 -10.77
N ILE A 451 -5.72 12.16 -9.65
CA ILE A 451 -5.08 10.85 -9.46
C ILE A 451 -5.91 9.73 -10.07
N TYR A 452 -7.24 9.83 -10.06
CA TYR A 452 -8.17 8.84 -10.60
C TYR A 452 -9.05 9.43 -11.73
N PRO A 453 -8.45 9.90 -12.84
CA PRO A 453 -9.19 10.60 -13.90
C PRO A 453 -10.14 9.68 -14.67
N ASP A 454 -9.77 8.42 -14.87
CA ASP A 454 -10.59 7.38 -15.47
C ASP A 454 -11.77 7.03 -14.56
N GLU A 455 -11.52 6.81 -13.26
CA GLU A 455 -12.58 6.50 -12.31
C GLU A 455 -13.53 7.67 -12.08
N TRP A 456 -13.04 8.91 -12.13
CA TRP A 456 -13.88 10.11 -12.09
C TRP A 456 -14.83 10.17 -13.29
N LYS A 457 -14.34 9.87 -14.50
CA LYS A 457 -15.17 9.81 -15.69
C LYS A 457 -16.24 8.71 -15.59
N ASN A 458 -15.87 7.54 -15.08
CA ASN A 458 -16.80 6.42 -14.90
C ASN A 458 -17.88 6.73 -13.85
N PHE A 459 -17.52 7.48 -12.80
CA PHE A 459 -18.46 8.01 -11.81
C PHE A 459 -19.45 8.99 -12.42
N GLN A 460 -18.96 9.96 -13.19
CA GLN A 460 -19.81 10.92 -13.89
C GLN A 460 -20.82 10.21 -14.81
N GLU A 461 -20.37 9.17 -15.52
CA GLU A 461 -21.24 8.33 -16.36
C GLU A 461 -22.26 7.51 -15.55
N ARG A 462 -21.90 7.04 -14.34
CA ARG A 462 -22.79 6.21 -13.50
C ARG A 462 -23.98 7.00 -13.00
N VAL A 463 -23.66 8.18 -12.51
CA VAL A 463 -24.59 9.03 -11.76
C VAL A 463 -25.35 9.98 -12.69
N GLY A 464 -24.91 10.14 -13.95
CA GLY A 464 -25.49 11.12 -14.87
C GLY A 464 -25.11 12.54 -14.47
N TRP A 465 -23.83 12.77 -14.17
CA TRP A 465 -23.34 14.03 -13.63
C TRP A 465 -23.39 15.16 -14.67
N GLU A 466 -24.43 15.99 -14.62
CA GLU A 466 -24.54 17.24 -15.37
C GLU A 466 -24.27 18.44 -14.46
N GLU A 467 -23.59 19.49 -14.97
CA GLU A 467 -23.20 20.63 -14.13
C GLU A 467 -24.38 21.40 -13.52
N GLU A 468 -25.57 21.30 -14.12
CA GLU A 468 -26.82 21.93 -13.66
C GLU A 468 -27.47 21.19 -12.47
N LEU A 469 -27.10 19.93 -12.23
CA LEU A 469 -27.68 19.07 -11.18
C LEU A 469 -26.86 19.06 -9.87
N LYS A 470 -25.79 19.84 -9.76
CA LYS A 470 -24.85 19.83 -8.61
C LYS A 470 -25.49 20.07 -7.24
N GLU A 471 -26.70 20.62 -7.17
CA GLU A 471 -27.38 20.97 -5.91
C GLU A 471 -28.26 19.84 -5.32
N SER A 472 -28.41 18.69 -5.99
CA SER A 472 -29.17 17.56 -5.43
C SER A 472 -28.45 16.92 -4.23
N GLU A 473 -29.17 16.72 -3.12
CA GLU A 473 -28.64 16.07 -1.91
C GLU A 473 -28.13 14.64 -2.20
N GLU A 474 -28.81 13.89 -3.08
CA GLU A 474 -28.41 12.53 -3.46
C GLU A 474 -27.07 12.51 -4.22
N LEU A 475 -26.87 13.48 -5.12
CA LEU A 475 -25.62 13.62 -5.88
C LEU A 475 -24.45 14.01 -4.98
N MET A 476 -24.71 14.86 -3.98
CA MET A 476 -23.70 15.21 -2.97
C MET A 476 -23.33 14.00 -2.11
N GLU A 477 -24.28 13.15 -1.74
CA GLU A 477 -24.01 11.91 -1.01
C GLU A 477 -23.16 10.93 -1.83
N GLU A 478 -23.51 10.70 -3.10
CA GLU A 478 -22.73 9.88 -4.03
C GLU A 478 -21.29 10.40 -4.19
N LEU A 479 -21.11 11.72 -4.25
CA LEU A 479 -19.78 12.35 -4.29
C LEU A 479 -18.99 12.08 -2.99
N ARG A 480 -19.63 12.22 -1.83
CA ARG A 480 -19.00 11.92 -0.52
C ARG A 480 -18.57 10.46 -0.45
N LEU A 481 -19.41 9.53 -0.90
CA LEU A 481 -19.11 8.10 -0.96
C LEU A 481 -17.96 7.81 -1.93
N TRP A 482 -18.02 8.36 -3.14
CA TRP A 482 -16.98 8.20 -4.16
C TRP A 482 -15.60 8.63 -3.64
N ALA A 483 -15.53 9.78 -2.98
CA ALA A 483 -14.30 10.28 -2.37
C ALA A 483 -13.85 9.42 -1.18
N SER A 484 -14.79 9.01 -0.32
CA SER A 484 -14.51 8.21 0.88
C SER A 484 -13.98 6.82 0.54
N TYR A 485 -14.46 6.19 -0.54
CA TYR A 485 -13.97 4.91 -1.04
C TYR A 485 -12.54 4.96 -1.62
N ARG A 486 -12.03 6.16 -1.92
CA ARG A 486 -10.63 6.38 -2.37
C ARG A 486 -9.72 6.89 -1.24
N GLY A 487 -10.29 7.23 -0.09
CA GLY A 487 -9.58 7.57 1.14
C GLY A 487 -9.32 6.37 2.07
N GLN A 488 -8.84 6.68 3.27
CA GLN A 488 -8.71 5.74 4.40
C GLN A 488 -9.84 6.01 5.41
N THR A 489 -11.08 5.75 5.00
CA THR A 489 -12.30 6.04 5.78
C THR A 489 -12.94 4.77 6.33
N LEU A 490 -13.78 4.89 7.39
CA LEU A 490 -14.54 3.75 7.90
C LEU A 490 -15.52 3.20 6.85
N ALA A 491 -16.15 4.07 6.05
CA ALA A 491 -17.10 3.66 5.02
C ALA A 491 -16.50 2.69 3.99
N ARG A 492 -15.25 2.94 3.56
CA ARG A 492 -14.52 2.03 2.65
C ARG A 492 -14.36 0.64 3.26
N THR A 493 -13.91 0.59 4.50
CA THR A 493 -13.67 -0.66 5.24
C THR A 493 -14.96 -1.42 5.50
N VAL A 494 -16.04 -0.71 5.83
CA VAL A 494 -17.35 -1.31 6.01
C VAL A 494 -17.86 -1.91 4.70
N ARG A 495 -17.82 -1.16 3.59
CA ARG A 495 -18.18 -1.67 2.27
C ARG A 495 -17.38 -2.94 1.93
N GLY A 496 -16.06 -2.89 2.10
CA GLY A 496 -15.16 -4.00 1.83
C GLY A 496 -15.55 -5.25 2.62
N MET A 497 -15.68 -5.16 3.95
CA MET A 497 -16.04 -6.32 4.77
C MET A 497 -17.47 -6.83 4.50
N MET A 498 -18.38 -5.96 4.07
CA MET A 498 -19.75 -6.35 3.71
C MET A 498 -19.82 -7.12 2.38
N TYR A 499 -18.77 -7.11 1.56
CA TYR A 499 -18.68 -8.04 0.43
C TYR A 499 -18.66 -9.51 0.85
N TYR A 500 -18.27 -9.85 2.08
CA TYR A 500 -18.46 -11.22 2.58
C TYR A 500 -19.93 -11.61 2.61
N ARG A 501 -20.82 -10.73 3.07
CA ARG A 501 -22.27 -10.99 3.06
C ARG A 501 -22.77 -11.14 1.62
N LYS A 502 -22.41 -10.20 0.72
CA LYS A 502 -22.82 -10.24 -0.70
C LYS A 502 -22.36 -11.53 -1.38
N ALA A 503 -21.10 -11.92 -1.17
CA ALA A 503 -20.54 -13.18 -1.65
C ALA A 503 -21.30 -14.40 -1.12
N LEU A 504 -21.56 -14.47 0.20
CA LEU A 504 -22.25 -15.61 0.79
C LEU A 504 -23.70 -15.77 0.30
N ILE A 505 -24.40 -14.67 0.00
CA ILE A 505 -25.75 -14.73 -0.59
C ILE A 505 -25.70 -15.34 -1.98
N LEU A 506 -24.77 -14.88 -2.83
CA LEU A 506 -24.55 -15.43 -4.17
C LEU A 506 -24.16 -16.91 -4.12
N GLU A 507 -23.26 -17.29 -3.21
CA GLU A 507 -22.84 -18.68 -3.05
C GLU A 507 -23.97 -19.57 -2.50
N ALA A 508 -24.80 -19.05 -1.59
CA ALA A 508 -25.98 -19.76 -1.10
C ALA A 508 -27.02 -19.95 -2.21
N PHE A 509 -27.19 -18.95 -3.09
CA PHE A 509 -28.02 -19.07 -4.28
C PHE A 509 -27.51 -20.19 -5.18
N LEU A 510 -26.20 -20.24 -5.48
CA LEU A 510 -25.62 -21.31 -6.32
C LEU A 510 -25.72 -22.70 -5.70
N ASP A 511 -25.72 -22.80 -4.37
CA ASP A 511 -25.90 -24.06 -3.65
C ASP A 511 -27.35 -24.57 -3.65
N MET A 512 -28.34 -23.68 -3.80
CA MET A 512 -29.77 -23.95 -3.64
C MET A 512 -30.59 -23.86 -4.93
N ALA A 513 -30.14 -23.08 -5.92
CA ALA A 513 -30.84 -22.81 -7.16
C ALA A 513 -31.00 -24.06 -8.03
N LYS A 514 -32.18 -24.24 -8.61
CA LYS A 514 -32.43 -25.26 -9.63
C LYS A 514 -31.92 -24.78 -10.99
N ARG A 515 -31.92 -25.68 -11.98
CA ARG A 515 -31.47 -25.36 -13.35
C ARG A 515 -32.27 -24.20 -13.94
N GLU A 516 -33.58 -24.10 -13.71
CA GLU A 516 -34.41 -22.99 -14.20
C GLU A 516 -34.00 -21.66 -13.55
N ASP A 517 -33.89 -21.62 -12.22
CA ASP A 517 -33.47 -20.43 -11.45
C ASP A 517 -32.05 -19.95 -11.86
N LEU A 518 -31.13 -20.88 -12.14
CA LEU A 518 -29.76 -20.57 -12.58
C LEU A 518 -29.73 -19.89 -13.97
N MET A 519 -30.73 -20.17 -14.80
CA MET A 519 -30.84 -19.66 -16.18
C MET A 519 -31.57 -18.32 -16.23
N GLU A 520 -32.53 -18.08 -15.33
CA GLU A 520 -33.13 -16.74 -15.13
C GLU A 520 -32.11 -15.76 -14.51
N GLY A 521 -31.27 -16.28 -13.61
CA GLY A 521 -30.09 -15.60 -13.09
C GLY A 521 -30.27 -14.87 -11.77
N TYR A 522 -29.15 -14.65 -11.07
CA TYR A 522 -29.11 -14.12 -9.71
C TYR A 522 -29.79 -12.75 -9.57
N LYS A 523 -29.60 -11.86 -10.55
CA LYS A 523 -30.19 -10.51 -10.54
C LYS A 523 -31.70 -10.50 -10.78
N ALA A 524 -32.22 -11.45 -11.57
CA ALA A 524 -33.66 -11.59 -11.76
C ALA A 524 -34.35 -12.03 -10.45
N ALA A 525 -33.66 -12.86 -9.65
CA ALA A 525 -34.11 -13.25 -8.32
C ALA A 525 -34.03 -12.11 -7.28
N GLU A 526 -33.14 -11.13 -7.47
CA GLU A 526 -33.04 -9.91 -6.65
C GLU A 526 -34.12 -8.88 -7.03
N SER A 527 -34.49 -8.76 -8.31
CA SER A 527 -35.38 -7.72 -8.84
C SER A 527 -36.89 -7.97 -8.69
N VAL A 528 -37.31 -9.06 -8.02
CA VAL A 528 -38.75 -9.34 -7.81
C VAL A 528 -39.35 -8.29 -6.86
N THR A 529 -40.15 -7.38 -7.42
CA THR A 529 -40.77 -6.22 -6.75
C THR A 529 -41.67 -6.60 -5.56
N ASP A 530 -41.70 -5.71 -4.56
CA ASP A 530 -42.41 -5.83 -3.28
C ASP A 530 -43.91 -6.20 -3.38
N GLU A 531 -44.58 -6.01 -4.51
CA GLU A 531 -46.00 -6.35 -4.68
C GLU A 531 -46.28 -7.84 -4.92
N GLN A 532 -45.32 -8.61 -5.44
CA GLN A 532 -45.43 -10.08 -5.60
C GLN A 532 -45.02 -10.86 -4.34
N TRP A 533 -44.48 -10.17 -3.33
CA TRP A 533 -43.96 -10.70 -2.07
C TRP A 533 -44.97 -11.55 -1.28
N LYS A 534 -46.28 -11.30 -1.44
CA LYS A 534 -47.33 -11.96 -0.65
C LYS A 534 -47.84 -13.30 -1.21
N ILE A 535 -47.56 -13.65 -2.46
CA ILE A 535 -48.31 -14.73 -3.16
C ILE A 535 -47.47 -16.00 -3.42
N HIS A 536 -46.14 -15.94 -3.35
CA HIS A 536 -45.29 -17.13 -3.46
C HIS A 536 -44.47 -17.38 -2.20
N GLN A 537 -44.46 -18.63 -1.75
CA GLN A 537 -43.68 -19.16 -0.62
C GLN A 537 -42.28 -18.52 -0.58
N ARG A 538 -41.93 -17.87 0.55
CA ARG A 538 -40.59 -17.36 0.93
C ARG A 538 -39.55 -17.47 -0.20
N SER A 539 -39.38 -16.39 -0.96
CA SER A 539 -38.47 -16.31 -2.11
C SER A 539 -37.12 -16.98 -1.83
N LEU A 540 -36.59 -17.72 -2.80
CA LEU A 540 -35.27 -18.39 -2.72
C LEU A 540 -34.19 -17.43 -2.19
N PHE A 541 -34.27 -16.16 -2.62
CA PHE A 541 -33.38 -15.09 -2.18
C PHE A 541 -33.45 -14.83 -0.66
N ALA A 542 -34.65 -14.74 -0.07
CA ALA A 542 -34.80 -14.56 1.37
C ALA A 542 -34.22 -15.73 2.18
N GLN A 543 -34.25 -16.95 1.63
CA GLN A 543 -33.59 -18.10 2.23
C GLN A 543 -32.06 -17.98 2.16
N CYS A 544 -31.52 -17.52 1.01
CA CYS A 544 -30.09 -17.27 0.83
C CYS A 544 -29.57 -16.19 1.81
N GLU A 545 -30.32 -15.10 1.97
CA GLU A 545 -30.01 -14.06 2.96
C GLU A 545 -29.98 -14.60 4.38
N ALA A 546 -30.99 -15.38 4.78
CA ALA A 546 -31.04 -15.98 6.11
C ALA A 546 -29.85 -16.91 6.37
N VAL A 547 -29.44 -17.70 5.37
CA VAL A 547 -28.25 -18.56 5.48
C VAL A 547 -26.97 -17.72 5.62
N ALA A 548 -26.81 -16.67 4.81
CA ALA A 548 -25.66 -15.77 4.90
C ALA A 548 -25.57 -15.07 6.28
N ASP A 549 -26.70 -14.58 6.80
CA ASP A 549 -26.77 -13.88 8.08
C ASP A 549 -26.57 -14.81 9.29
N MET A 550 -26.81 -16.12 9.13
CA MET A 550 -26.41 -17.14 10.12
C MET A 550 -24.90 -17.44 10.10
N LYS A 551 -24.20 -17.16 9.00
CA LYS A 551 -22.79 -17.48 8.81
C LYS A 551 -21.84 -16.32 9.04
N PHE A 552 -22.28 -15.09 8.80
CA PHE A 552 -21.43 -13.91 8.90
C PHE A 552 -22.07 -12.79 9.71
N THR A 553 -21.28 -12.21 10.62
CA THR A 553 -21.64 -10.96 11.32
C THR A 553 -20.47 -10.01 11.36
N TYR A 554 -20.73 -8.71 11.21
CA TYR A 554 -19.67 -7.70 11.24
C TYR A 554 -19.86 -6.76 12.43
N VAL A 555 -18.83 -6.65 13.28
CA VAL A 555 -18.83 -5.78 14.46
C VAL A 555 -17.78 -4.69 14.29
N VAL A 556 -18.20 -3.44 14.30
CA VAL A 556 -17.30 -2.29 14.39
C VAL A 556 -17.32 -1.77 15.81
N SER A 557 -16.16 -1.71 16.46
CA SER A 557 -16.03 -1.17 17.80
C SER A 557 -15.72 0.32 17.72
N CYS A 558 -16.75 1.15 17.80
CA CYS A 558 -16.67 2.60 17.74
C CYS A 558 -16.59 3.19 19.14
N GLN A 559 -15.38 3.33 19.67
CA GLN A 559 -15.18 3.65 21.07
C GLN A 559 -15.87 4.95 21.52
N GLN A 560 -15.86 5.98 20.66
CA GLN A 560 -16.42 7.30 20.94
C GLN A 560 -17.90 7.45 20.53
N TYR A 561 -18.53 6.44 19.94
CA TYR A 561 -19.89 6.58 19.38
C TYR A 561 -20.91 7.08 20.40
N GLY A 562 -20.85 6.62 21.65
CA GLY A 562 -21.74 7.10 22.72
C GLY A 562 -21.54 8.59 23.05
N ASN A 563 -20.31 9.09 22.96
CA ASN A 563 -20.00 10.51 23.16
C ASN A 563 -20.41 11.34 21.93
N ASP A 564 -20.06 10.88 20.73
CA ASP A 564 -20.40 11.52 19.46
C ASP A 564 -21.92 11.63 19.28
N LYS A 565 -22.66 10.59 19.67
CA LYS A 565 -24.13 10.57 19.68
C LYS A 565 -24.69 11.63 20.63
N ARG A 566 -24.20 11.70 21.87
CA ARG A 566 -24.62 12.72 22.85
C ARG A 566 -24.27 14.15 22.40
N ALA A 567 -23.16 14.31 21.70
CA ALA A 567 -22.69 15.59 21.16
C ALA A 567 -23.31 15.96 19.80
N ALA A 568 -24.17 15.10 19.22
CA ALA A 568 -24.78 15.27 17.90
C ALA A 568 -23.77 15.55 16.77
N LEU A 569 -22.62 14.88 16.79
CA LEU A 569 -21.59 15.01 15.75
C LEU A 569 -22.01 14.28 14.46
N SER A 570 -21.55 14.78 13.30
CA SER A 570 -21.81 14.16 11.99
C SER A 570 -21.28 12.73 11.90
N SER A 571 -20.19 12.40 12.60
CA SER A 571 -19.62 11.05 12.68
C SER A 571 -20.64 10.01 13.16
N ALA A 572 -21.46 10.35 14.16
CA ALA A 572 -22.50 9.46 14.67
C ALA A 572 -23.65 9.25 13.68
N GLN A 573 -24.02 10.30 12.94
CA GLN A 573 -25.04 10.23 11.88
C GLN A 573 -24.55 9.38 10.70
N ASP A 574 -23.31 9.59 10.25
CA ASP A 574 -22.69 8.80 9.19
C ASP A 574 -22.58 7.31 9.59
N ILE A 575 -22.25 7.00 10.85
CA ILE A 575 -22.23 5.62 11.37
C ILE A 575 -23.64 5.00 11.36
N LEU A 576 -24.67 5.77 11.74
CA LEU A 576 -26.06 5.32 11.71
C LEU A 576 -26.51 5.00 10.28
N GLN A 577 -26.12 5.84 9.31
CA GLN A 577 -26.37 5.62 7.89
C GLN A 577 -25.69 4.34 7.38
N LEU A 578 -24.44 4.08 7.77
CA LEU A 578 -23.77 2.81 7.44
C LEU A 578 -24.51 1.60 8.01
N MET A 579 -25.03 1.67 9.25
CA MET A 579 -25.85 0.59 9.83
C MET A 579 -27.19 0.40 9.12
N ARG A 580 -27.76 1.46 8.52
CA ARG A 580 -28.98 1.39 7.70
C ARG A 580 -28.72 0.69 6.37
N ASN A 581 -27.61 1.03 5.71
CA ASN A 581 -27.23 0.46 4.42
C ASN A 581 -26.78 -1.01 4.54
N TYR A 582 -26.23 -1.41 5.69
CA TYR A 582 -25.69 -2.75 5.91
C TYR A 582 -26.36 -3.47 7.08
N SER A 583 -27.34 -4.32 6.79
CA SER A 583 -28.19 -5.02 7.77
C SER A 583 -27.44 -5.93 8.77
N SER A 584 -26.26 -6.42 8.42
CA SER A 584 -25.42 -7.31 9.27
C SER A 584 -24.30 -6.58 10.01
N LEU A 585 -24.20 -5.26 9.85
CA LEU A 585 -23.32 -4.39 10.62
C LEU A 585 -23.88 -4.19 12.04
N ARG A 586 -23.01 -4.30 13.04
CA ARG A 586 -23.29 -3.98 14.44
C ARG A 586 -22.23 -3.03 14.95
N VAL A 587 -22.62 -2.08 15.80
CA VAL A 587 -21.69 -1.14 16.41
C VAL A 587 -21.58 -1.42 17.90
N ALA A 588 -20.35 -1.64 18.37
CA ALA A 588 -20.04 -1.75 19.79
C ALA A 588 -19.37 -0.46 20.26
N TYR A 589 -19.67 0.02 21.47
CA TYR A 589 -19.03 1.19 22.05
C TYR A 589 -18.97 1.11 23.58
N ILE A 590 -18.15 1.98 24.18
CA ILE A 590 -18.09 2.14 25.64
C ILE A 590 -19.02 3.29 26.03
N ASP A 591 -19.98 2.99 26.89
CA ASP A 591 -20.95 3.94 27.40
C ASP A 591 -20.58 4.32 28.84
N GLU A 592 -20.30 5.60 29.05
CA GLU A 592 -19.94 6.19 30.34
C GLU A 592 -21.13 6.94 30.92
N VAL A 593 -21.64 6.41 32.04
CA VAL A 593 -22.83 6.94 32.72
C VAL A 593 -22.49 7.25 34.17
N GLU A 594 -22.88 8.43 34.62
CA GLU A 594 -22.78 8.80 36.04
C GLU A 594 -23.93 8.15 36.80
N GLU A 595 -23.62 7.23 37.71
CA GLU A 595 -24.58 6.60 38.61
C GLU A 595 -24.53 7.27 39.99
N VAL A 596 -25.70 7.50 40.58
CA VAL A 596 -25.79 7.99 41.96
C VAL A 596 -25.61 6.80 42.90
N GLY A 597 -24.38 6.61 43.40
CA GLY A 597 -24.11 5.67 44.49
C GLY A 597 -24.56 6.23 45.84
N ASP A 598 -24.69 5.36 46.85
CA ASP A 598 -25.26 5.69 48.16
C ASP A 598 -24.58 6.89 48.88
N LYS A 599 -23.36 7.31 48.49
CA LYS A 599 -22.67 8.49 49.06
C LYS A 599 -21.78 9.32 48.11
N LYS A 600 -21.59 8.94 46.83
CA LYS A 600 -20.80 9.68 45.81
C LYS A 600 -21.31 9.38 44.39
N MET A 601 -21.15 10.34 43.48
CA MET A 601 -21.27 10.07 42.04
C MET A 601 -20.13 9.14 41.62
N GLU A 602 -20.48 7.96 41.11
CA GLU A 602 -19.52 6.99 40.56
C GLU A 602 -19.80 6.82 39.07
N THR A 603 -18.76 6.95 38.24
CA THR A 603 -18.86 6.70 36.80
C THR A 603 -18.92 5.19 36.57
N ALA A 604 -20.04 4.70 36.06
CA ALA A 604 -20.20 3.34 35.60
C ALA A 604 -19.84 3.25 34.11
N TYR A 605 -19.12 2.19 33.76
CA TYR A 605 -18.68 1.92 32.38
C TYR A 605 -19.46 0.70 31.85
N TYR A 606 -20.00 0.81 30.65
CA TYR A 606 -20.74 -0.27 29.99
C TYR A 606 -20.16 -0.57 28.61
N SER A 607 -20.03 -1.85 28.26
CA SER A 607 -19.83 -2.27 26.87
C SER A 607 -21.20 -2.49 26.23
N THR A 608 -21.52 -1.73 25.21
CA THR A 608 -22.86 -1.68 24.60
C THR A 608 -22.78 -2.10 23.13
N LEU A 609 -23.74 -2.91 22.67
CA LEU A 609 -23.90 -3.29 21.27
C LEU A 609 -25.22 -2.74 20.74
N VAL A 610 -25.18 -2.05 19.60
CA VAL A 610 -26.34 -1.48 18.92
C VAL A 610 -26.50 -2.01 17.49
N LYS A 611 -27.73 -1.91 16.99
CA LYS A 611 -28.15 -2.16 15.61
C LYS A 611 -29.25 -1.16 15.24
N VAL A 612 -29.41 -0.82 13.97
CA VAL A 612 -30.58 -0.06 13.49
C VAL A 612 -31.88 -0.86 13.63
N ALA A 613 -32.91 -0.23 14.22
CA ALA A 613 -34.28 -0.70 14.24
C ALA A 613 -34.94 -0.44 12.87
N LEU A 614 -35.37 -1.50 12.19
CA LEU A 614 -36.15 -1.40 10.96
C LEU A 614 -37.64 -1.34 11.35
N THR A 615 -38.13 -0.24 11.91
CA THR A 615 -39.58 -0.04 12.05
C THR A 615 -40.12 0.46 10.71
N LYS A 616 -41.00 -0.33 10.08
CA LYS A 616 -41.72 0.02 8.85
C LYS A 616 -42.82 1.09 9.06
N ASP A 617 -43.00 1.60 10.27
CA ASP A 617 -44.02 2.59 10.58
C ASP A 617 -43.44 4.00 10.39
N SER A 618 -43.47 4.45 9.14
CA SER A 618 -43.24 5.83 8.73
C SER A 618 -44.39 6.72 9.21
N GLU A 619 -44.53 6.95 10.52
CA GLU A 619 -45.51 7.93 11.04
C GLU A 619 -45.26 8.43 12.48
N SER A 620 -44.07 8.23 13.07
CA SER A 620 -43.69 8.91 14.32
C SER A 620 -42.79 10.13 14.03
N VAL A 621 -43.28 11.31 14.37
CA VAL A 621 -42.66 12.65 14.20
C VAL A 621 -41.48 12.90 15.17
N ASP A 622 -40.90 11.85 15.76
CA ASP A 622 -39.75 12.01 16.65
C ASP A 622 -38.42 11.97 15.87
N PRO A 623 -37.45 12.83 16.23
CA PRO A 623 -36.25 13.07 15.43
C PRO A 623 -35.37 11.82 15.32
N VAL A 624 -34.57 11.79 14.25
CA VAL A 624 -33.58 10.80 13.77
C VAL A 624 -32.65 10.18 14.85
N GLN A 625 -32.71 10.63 16.10
CA GLN A 625 -31.84 10.21 17.22
C GLN A 625 -32.16 8.86 17.86
N ASN A 626 -33.29 8.20 17.56
CA ASN A 626 -33.72 6.94 18.20
C ASN A 626 -33.84 5.73 17.24
N LEU A 627 -33.13 5.74 16.10
CA LEU A 627 -33.13 4.60 15.18
C LEU A 627 -32.18 3.48 15.60
N ASP A 628 -31.25 3.71 16.53
CA ASP A 628 -30.35 2.68 17.05
C ASP A 628 -30.93 1.96 18.27
N GLN A 629 -31.15 0.67 18.13
CA GLN A 629 -31.61 -0.22 19.18
C GLN A 629 -30.41 -0.84 19.92
N VAL A 630 -30.39 -0.68 21.23
CA VAL A 630 -29.45 -1.39 22.11
C VAL A 630 -29.85 -2.86 22.19
N ILE A 631 -28.96 -3.75 21.76
CA ILE A 631 -29.15 -5.21 21.82
C ILE A 631 -28.61 -5.75 23.16
N TYR A 632 -27.40 -5.34 23.53
CA TYR A 632 -26.74 -5.77 24.74
C TYR A 632 -26.09 -4.57 25.42
N ARG A 633 -26.10 -4.57 26.76
CA ARG A 633 -25.40 -3.58 27.60
C ARG A 633 -24.82 -4.31 28.81
N ILE A 634 -23.49 -4.37 28.90
CA ILE A 634 -22.76 -5.18 29.88
C ILE A 634 -21.92 -4.25 30.75
N LYS A 635 -22.15 -4.24 32.08
CA LYS A 635 -21.38 -3.43 33.02
C LYS A 635 -19.94 -3.93 33.10
N LEU A 636 -18.99 -3.02 32.95
CA LEU A 636 -17.55 -3.27 33.04
C LEU A 636 -17.06 -3.04 34.48
N PRO A 637 -15.99 -3.73 34.91
CA PRO A 637 -15.49 -3.65 36.29
C PRO A 637 -14.78 -2.32 36.63
N GLY A 638 -14.59 -1.43 35.66
CA GLY A 638 -13.89 -0.17 35.82
C GLY A 638 -13.64 0.52 34.46
N PRO A 639 -12.79 1.55 34.42
CA PRO A 639 -12.47 2.25 33.18
C PRO A 639 -11.85 1.28 32.18
N ALA A 640 -12.48 1.15 31.03
CA ALA A 640 -12.05 0.22 29.97
C ALA A 640 -10.73 0.65 29.31
N MET A 641 -10.45 1.95 29.30
CA MET A 641 -9.31 2.56 28.62
C MET A 641 -8.09 2.61 29.54
N LEU A 642 -7.21 1.64 29.38
CA LEU A 642 -5.98 1.53 30.16
C LEU A 642 -4.78 2.15 29.44
N GLY A 643 -4.66 1.93 28.13
CA GLY A 643 -3.52 2.35 27.31
C GLY A 643 -3.87 3.06 26.01
N GLU A 644 -3.39 2.49 24.89
CA GLU A 644 -3.41 3.12 23.56
C GLU A 644 -4.79 3.15 22.90
N GLY A 645 -5.73 2.34 23.37
CA GLY A 645 -7.10 2.30 22.90
C GLY A 645 -7.39 1.15 21.96
N LYS A 646 -6.56 0.88 20.93
CA LYS A 646 -6.81 -0.24 20.00
C LYS A 646 -7.01 -1.60 20.70
N PRO A 647 -6.13 -2.07 21.60
CA PRO A 647 -6.33 -3.36 22.25
C PRO A 647 -7.53 -3.38 23.21
N GLU A 648 -7.81 -2.28 23.91
CA GLU A 648 -9.00 -2.15 24.75
C GLU A 648 -10.28 -2.20 23.92
N ASN A 649 -10.29 -1.50 22.78
CA ASN A 649 -11.38 -1.42 21.82
C ASN A 649 -11.72 -2.82 21.24
N GLN A 650 -10.71 -3.58 20.84
CA GLN A 650 -10.91 -4.96 20.39
C GLN A 650 -11.41 -5.87 21.51
N ASN A 651 -10.83 -5.78 22.71
CA ASN A 651 -11.13 -6.70 23.81
C ASN A 651 -12.52 -6.48 24.42
N HIS A 652 -13.04 -5.24 24.50
CA HIS A 652 -14.40 -5.06 25.02
C HIS A 652 -15.48 -5.50 24.02
N ALA A 653 -15.19 -5.43 22.71
CA ALA A 653 -16.14 -5.78 21.66
C ALA A 653 -16.10 -7.27 21.28
N ILE A 654 -15.02 -8.00 21.57
CA ILE A 654 -14.87 -9.41 21.20
C ILE A 654 -16.02 -10.29 21.72
N ILE A 655 -16.62 -9.95 22.85
CA ILE A 655 -17.76 -10.66 23.45
C ILE A 655 -19.04 -10.62 22.59
N PHE A 656 -19.15 -9.61 21.70
CA PHE A 656 -20.29 -9.45 20.79
C PHE A 656 -20.12 -10.19 19.46
N THR A 657 -18.91 -10.64 19.14
CA THR A 657 -18.64 -11.45 17.95
C THR A 657 -19.26 -12.85 18.07
N ARG A 658 -19.56 -13.50 16.94
CA ARG A 658 -20.19 -14.83 16.85
C ARG A 658 -19.44 -15.75 15.85
N GLY A 659 -19.78 -17.04 15.86
CA GLY A 659 -19.13 -18.06 15.01
C GLY A 659 -17.82 -18.62 15.59
N GLU A 660 -17.23 -19.55 14.85
CA GLU A 660 -15.97 -20.22 15.16
C GLU A 660 -14.74 -19.41 14.71
N GLY A 661 -14.86 -18.67 13.61
CA GLY A 661 -13.81 -17.78 13.10
C GLY A 661 -13.96 -16.33 13.58
N LEU A 662 -12.85 -15.64 13.81
CA LEU A 662 -12.82 -14.19 14.07
C LEU A 662 -11.73 -13.53 13.23
N GLN A 663 -12.11 -12.74 12.24
CA GLN A 663 -11.17 -11.91 11.48
C GLN A 663 -10.99 -10.56 12.16
N THR A 664 -9.75 -10.20 12.47
CA THR A 664 -9.41 -8.88 12.99
C THR A 664 -9.00 -7.97 11.85
N ILE A 665 -9.68 -6.84 11.70
CA ILE A 665 -9.51 -5.91 10.59
C ILE A 665 -9.10 -4.55 11.14
N ASP A 666 -8.03 -3.97 10.64
CA ASP A 666 -7.68 -2.58 10.93
C ASP A 666 -8.64 -1.65 10.20
N MET A 667 -8.96 -0.48 10.79
CA MET A 667 -9.89 0.46 10.19
C MET A 667 -9.54 0.87 8.75
N ASN A 668 -8.28 0.80 8.32
CA ASN A 668 -7.82 1.21 6.99
C ASN A 668 -7.65 0.04 6.01
N GLN A 669 -8.18 -1.14 6.34
CA GLN A 669 -8.20 -2.29 5.45
C GLN A 669 -9.50 -2.36 4.65
N ASP A 670 -9.38 -2.82 3.41
CA ASP A 670 -10.49 -2.95 2.46
C ASP A 670 -10.56 -4.40 1.98
N ASN A 671 -11.71 -4.85 1.50
CA ASN A 671 -11.81 -6.16 0.88
C ASN A 671 -12.48 -6.04 -0.49
N TYR A 672 -12.27 -7.04 -1.33
CA TYR A 672 -12.71 -7.03 -2.72
C TYR A 672 -13.78 -8.10 -2.93
N MET A 673 -14.78 -7.81 -3.76
CA MET A 673 -15.89 -8.73 -4.02
C MET A 673 -15.41 -10.11 -4.47
N GLU A 674 -14.45 -10.17 -5.40
CA GLU A 674 -13.87 -11.39 -5.92
C GLU A 674 -13.03 -12.17 -4.87
N GLU A 675 -12.42 -11.47 -3.92
CA GLU A 675 -11.64 -12.09 -2.84
C GLU A 675 -12.55 -12.67 -1.74
N ALA A 676 -13.68 -12.01 -1.48
CA ALA A 676 -14.68 -12.46 -0.51
C ALA A 676 -15.27 -13.85 -0.84
N LEU A 677 -15.35 -14.21 -2.12
CA LEU A 677 -15.78 -15.55 -2.61
C LEU A 677 -14.89 -16.70 -2.09
N LYS A 678 -13.66 -16.41 -1.65
CA LYS A 678 -12.71 -17.43 -1.17
C LYS A 678 -12.78 -17.65 0.34
N MET A 679 -13.64 -16.95 1.07
CA MET A 679 -13.67 -17.00 2.54
C MET A 679 -14.04 -18.38 3.07
N ARG A 680 -14.99 -19.08 2.43
CA ARG A 680 -15.33 -20.46 2.81
C ARG A 680 -14.18 -21.45 2.59
N ASN A 681 -13.38 -21.26 1.53
CA ASN A 681 -12.17 -22.04 1.28
C ASN A 681 -11.12 -21.78 2.36
N LEU A 682 -10.88 -20.50 2.69
CA LEU A 682 -9.93 -20.10 3.73
C LEU A 682 -10.29 -20.71 5.08
N LEU A 683 -11.56 -20.66 5.49
CA LEU A 683 -11.99 -21.23 6.77
C LEU A 683 -11.81 -22.75 6.86
N GLN A 684 -11.82 -23.49 5.75
CA GLN A 684 -11.51 -24.92 5.76
C GLN A 684 -10.07 -25.22 6.18
N GLU A 685 -9.15 -24.25 6.09
CA GLU A 685 -7.78 -24.43 6.55
C GLU A 685 -7.69 -24.71 8.06
N PHE A 686 -8.66 -24.25 8.86
CA PHE A 686 -8.77 -24.61 10.28
C PHE A 686 -8.98 -26.10 10.51
N LEU A 687 -9.57 -26.81 9.55
CA LEU A 687 -9.88 -28.23 9.66
C LEU A 687 -8.74 -29.13 9.16
N LYS A 688 -7.78 -28.56 8.40
CA LYS A 688 -6.62 -29.26 7.85
C LYS A 688 -5.41 -29.22 8.78
N GLU A 689 -4.59 -30.26 8.71
CA GLU A 689 -3.32 -30.32 9.44
C GLU A 689 -2.18 -29.74 8.60
N HIS A 690 -1.62 -28.63 9.07
CA HIS A 690 -0.52 -27.91 8.41
C HIS A 690 0.82 -28.22 9.08
N GLY A 691 1.17 -29.51 9.09
CA GLY A 691 2.32 -30.06 9.81
C GLY A 691 1.85 -30.98 10.95
N VAL A 692 2.09 -30.58 12.20
CA VAL A 692 1.76 -31.42 13.37
C VAL A 692 0.37 -31.12 13.94
N ARG A 693 -0.19 -29.93 13.69
CA ARG A 693 -1.45 -29.46 14.30
C ARG A 693 -2.26 -28.59 13.34
N ARG A 694 -3.56 -28.55 13.59
CA ARG A 694 -4.49 -27.58 12.99
C ARG A 694 -4.08 -26.15 13.33
N PRO A 695 -4.25 -25.19 12.41
CA PRO A 695 -3.94 -23.81 12.66
C PRO A 695 -4.91 -23.21 13.69
N SER A 696 -4.43 -22.21 14.38
CA SER A 696 -5.20 -21.36 15.31
C SER A 696 -5.33 -19.93 14.79
N ILE A 697 -4.47 -19.55 13.85
CA ILE A 697 -4.49 -18.27 13.14
C ILE A 697 -4.18 -18.57 11.68
N LEU A 698 -5.06 -18.15 10.78
CA LEU A 698 -4.89 -18.20 9.34
C LEU A 698 -4.40 -16.84 8.86
N GLY A 699 -3.19 -16.81 8.34
CA GLY A 699 -2.59 -15.60 7.80
C GLY A 699 -3.08 -15.27 6.41
N VAL A 700 -3.44 -14.01 6.19
CA VAL A 700 -3.86 -13.51 4.87
C VAL A 700 -2.86 -12.47 4.38
N ARG A 701 -2.65 -12.43 3.07
CA ARG A 701 -1.80 -11.45 2.40
C ARG A 701 -2.47 -10.08 2.33
N GLU A 702 -1.69 -9.00 2.38
CA GLU A 702 -2.16 -7.64 2.19
C GLU A 702 -1.76 -7.07 0.82
N HIS A 703 -2.60 -6.18 0.29
CA HIS A 703 -2.32 -5.36 -0.89
C HIS A 703 -2.38 -3.86 -0.54
N ILE A 704 -1.27 -3.15 -0.71
CA ILE A 704 -1.19 -1.73 -0.33
C ILE A 704 -1.73 -0.84 -1.46
N PHE A 705 -2.98 -0.39 -1.35
CA PHE A 705 -3.66 0.39 -2.41
C PHE A 705 -3.24 1.86 -2.47
N THR A 706 -2.54 2.40 -1.47
CA THR A 706 -2.02 3.77 -1.50
C THR A 706 -0.66 3.89 -2.21
N GLY A 707 -0.10 2.80 -2.73
CA GLY A 707 1.25 2.77 -3.31
C GLY A 707 1.45 3.63 -4.57
N SER A 708 0.38 3.93 -5.32
CA SER A 708 0.44 4.73 -6.56
C SER A 708 0.40 6.25 -6.32
N VAL A 709 0.21 6.68 -5.07
CA VAL A 709 -0.12 8.06 -4.70
C VAL A 709 1.11 8.98 -4.73
N SER A 710 2.27 8.49 -4.26
CA SER A 710 3.53 9.23 -4.22
C SER A 710 4.73 8.27 -4.33
N SER A 711 5.92 8.78 -4.64
CA SER A 711 7.14 7.95 -4.65
C SER A 711 7.47 7.37 -3.28
N LEU A 712 7.21 8.10 -2.19
CA LEU A 712 7.35 7.57 -0.83
C LEU A 712 6.38 6.42 -0.54
N ALA A 713 5.12 6.58 -0.94
CA ALA A 713 4.11 5.54 -0.80
C ALA A 713 4.48 4.30 -1.62
N TRP A 714 5.05 4.50 -2.81
CA TRP A 714 5.58 3.42 -3.65
C TRP A 714 6.71 2.64 -2.98
N PHE A 715 7.67 3.33 -2.35
CA PHE A 715 8.78 2.67 -1.65
C PHE A 715 8.31 1.83 -0.46
N MET A 716 7.42 2.40 0.35
CA MET A 716 6.84 1.71 1.50
C MET A 716 5.95 0.54 1.09
N SER A 717 5.11 0.73 0.07
CA SER A 717 4.26 -0.33 -0.49
C SER A 717 5.09 -1.53 -0.93
N ASN A 718 6.17 -1.32 -1.68
CA ASN A 718 7.03 -2.44 -2.12
C ASN A 718 7.80 -3.10 -0.97
N GLN A 719 8.26 -2.33 0.02
CA GLN A 719 8.91 -2.89 1.21
C GLN A 719 7.95 -3.78 1.98
N GLU A 720 6.74 -3.30 2.23
CA GLU A 720 5.71 -4.04 2.94
C GLU A 720 5.22 -5.25 2.15
N HIS A 721 5.01 -5.10 0.84
CA HIS A 721 4.67 -6.20 -0.07
C HIS A 721 5.62 -7.38 0.11
N SER A 722 6.93 -7.11 0.13
CA SER A 722 7.94 -8.16 0.35
C SER A 722 7.85 -8.82 1.75
N PHE A 723 7.43 -8.07 2.77
CA PHE A 723 7.25 -8.64 4.11
C PHE A 723 5.99 -9.51 4.16
N VAL A 724 4.85 -9.03 3.64
CA VAL A 724 3.54 -9.70 3.73
C VAL A 724 3.36 -10.89 2.78
N THR A 725 4.30 -11.10 1.84
CA THR A 725 4.35 -12.27 0.96
C THR A 725 5.56 -13.17 1.29
N ILE A 726 6.68 -13.02 0.59
CA ILE A 726 7.87 -13.87 0.71
C ILE A 726 8.39 -13.97 2.15
N GLY A 727 8.31 -12.90 2.94
CA GLY A 727 8.60 -12.91 4.37
C GLY A 727 7.68 -13.84 5.16
N GLN A 728 6.36 -13.60 5.09
CA GLN A 728 5.35 -14.41 5.79
C GLN A 728 5.32 -15.87 5.32
N ARG A 729 5.51 -16.12 4.02
CA ARG A 729 5.62 -17.44 3.39
C ARG A 729 6.61 -18.33 4.13
N LEU A 730 7.83 -17.84 4.31
CA LEU A 730 8.92 -18.58 4.95
C LEU A 730 8.74 -18.71 6.46
N LEU A 731 8.25 -17.65 7.10
CA LEU A 731 7.94 -17.67 8.53
C LEU A 731 6.87 -18.71 8.85
N ALA A 732 5.88 -18.90 7.97
CA ALA A 732 4.84 -19.90 8.13
C ALA A 732 5.30 -21.31 7.75
N ASN A 733 6.02 -21.47 6.63
CA ASN A 733 6.52 -22.76 6.15
C ASN A 733 7.85 -22.58 5.40
N PRO A 734 8.96 -23.24 5.81
CA PRO A 734 9.05 -24.32 6.81
C PRO A 734 9.30 -23.85 8.25
N LEU A 735 9.48 -22.56 8.52
CA LEU A 735 10.07 -22.11 9.78
C LEU A 735 9.10 -22.15 10.98
N LYS A 736 7.78 -22.11 10.78
CA LYS A 736 6.77 -22.17 11.86
C LYS A 736 7.01 -21.14 12.99
N VAL A 737 7.45 -19.94 12.61
CA VAL A 737 7.68 -18.77 13.49
C VAL A 737 6.96 -17.52 12.98
N ARG A 738 5.91 -17.72 12.17
CA ARG A 738 4.94 -16.67 11.85
C ARG A 738 4.13 -16.33 13.10
N PHE A 739 3.90 -15.04 13.31
CA PHE A 739 2.99 -14.51 14.31
C PHE A 739 1.92 -13.64 13.66
N HIS A 740 0.98 -13.14 14.46
CA HIS A 740 0.06 -12.10 14.04
C HIS A 740 0.77 -10.73 14.12
N TYR A 741 0.60 -9.85 13.15
CA TYR A 741 1.26 -8.52 13.16
C TYR A 741 0.27 -7.36 12.89
N GLY A 742 -1.00 -7.55 13.22
CA GLY A 742 -2.07 -6.61 12.81
C GLY A 742 -2.45 -6.75 11.33
N HIS A 743 -2.14 -7.90 10.72
CA HIS A 743 -2.61 -8.29 9.39
C HIS A 743 -4.08 -8.74 9.45
N PRO A 744 -4.80 -8.91 8.32
CA PRO A 744 -6.22 -9.28 8.30
C PRO A 744 -6.41 -10.79 8.52
N ASP A 745 -5.75 -11.30 9.56
CA ASP A 745 -5.72 -12.70 9.93
C ASP A 745 -7.06 -13.16 10.50
N VAL A 746 -7.38 -14.43 10.27
CA VAL A 746 -8.56 -15.08 10.86
C VAL A 746 -8.11 -15.95 12.03
N PHE A 747 -8.72 -15.76 13.18
CA PHE A 747 -8.43 -16.49 14.41
C PHE A 747 -9.46 -17.59 14.64
N ASP A 748 -9.01 -18.73 15.20
CA ASP A 748 -9.89 -19.64 15.92
C ASP A 748 -10.38 -18.89 17.17
N ARG A 749 -11.63 -18.43 17.11
CA ARG A 749 -12.24 -17.61 18.16
C ARG A 749 -12.35 -18.37 19.47
N LEU A 750 -12.70 -19.66 19.42
CA LEU A 750 -12.87 -20.49 20.62
C LEU A 750 -11.54 -20.69 21.35
N PHE A 751 -10.47 -20.88 20.58
CA PHE A 751 -9.13 -20.94 21.14
C PHE A 751 -8.75 -19.63 21.83
N HIS A 752 -8.89 -18.49 21.16
CA HIS A 752 -8.35 -17.20 21.64
C HIS A 752 -9.18 -16.55 22.76
N LEU A 753 -10.51 -16.69 22.75
CA LEU A 753 -11.39 -16.16 23.81
C LEU A 753 -11.02 -16.69 25.20
N THR A 754 -10.65 -17.96 25.29
CA THR A 754 -10.31 -18.62 26.56
C THR A 754 -8.85 -18.39 26.98
N ARG A 755 -8.08 -17.63 26.20
CA ARG A 755 -6.61 -17.63 26.23
C ARG A 755 -5.98 -16.24 26.22
N GLY A 756 -6.75 -15.18 26.42
CA GLY A 756 -6.23 -13.81 26.53
C GLY A 756 -6.49 -12.96 25.30
N GLY A 757 -7.44 -13.34 24.44
CA GLY A 757 -7.96 -12.49 23.37
C GLY A 757 -7.08 -12.42 22.14
N VAL A 758 -7.31 -11.39 21.33
CA VAL A 758 -6.65 -11.14 20.04
C VAL A 758 -5.61 -10.01 20.10
N SER A 759 -5.50 -9.31 21.24
CA SER A 759 -4.50 -8.27 21.48
C SER A 759 -4.27 -8.06 22.97
N LYS A 760 -3.09 -7.53 23.33
CA LYS A 760 -2.66 -7.39 24.73
C LYS A 760 -2.70 -5.93 25.19
N ALA A 761 -3.74 -5.57 25.93
CA ALA A 761 -3.91 -4.23 26.52
C ALA A 761 -2.87 -3.94 27.63
N SER A 762 -2.42 -2.70 27.72
CA SER A 762 -1.44 -2.25 28.73
C SER A 762 -1.43 -0.73 28.87
N LYS A 763 -1.07 -0.18 30.02
CA LYS A 763 -0.97 1.29 30.20
C LYS A 763 0.15 1.94 29.38
N SER A 764 1.27 1.25 29.20
CA SER A 764 2.49 1.81 28.58
C SER A 764 3.54 0.78 28.17
N ILE A 765 3.20 -0.52 28.17
CA ILE A 765 4.16 -1.61 27.94
C ILE A 765 3.49 -2.65 27.04
N ASN A 766 3.83 -2.73 25.75
CA ASN A 766 3.24 -3.54 24.65
C ASN A 766 2.61 -2.66 23.54
N LEU A 767 3.35 -1.66 23.04
CA LEU A 767 3.00 -0.79 21.90
C LEU A 767 2.74 -1.55 20.58
N SER A 768 3.29 -2.76 20.47
CA SER A 768 2.93 -3.73 19.41
C SER A 768 2.03 -4.81 20.01
N GLU A 769 0.82 -4.43 20.37
CA GLU A 769 -0.17 -5.24 21.08
C GLU A 769 -0.58 -6.52 20.33
N ASP A 770 -0.65 -6.43 18.99
CA ASP A 770 -1.17 -7.48 18.11
C ASP A 770 -0.26 -8.73 18.13
N ILE A 771 1.08 -8.52 18.16
CA ILE A 771 2.04 -9.63 18.06
C ILE A 771 2.01 -10.57 19.26
N PHE A 772 1.55 -10.07 20.40
CA PHE A 772 1.42 -10.88 21.59
C PHE A 772 0.35 -11.95 21.44
N ALA A 773 -0.69 -11.75 20.61
CA ALA A 773 -1.64 -12.82 20.30
C ALA A 773 -0.96 -13.97 19.56
N GLY A 774 -0.06 -13.66 18.61
CA GLY A 774 0.78 -14.65 17.93
C GLY A 774 1.72 -15.39 18.88
N TYR A 775 2.42 -14.67 19.77
CA TYR A 775 3.28 -15.29 20.79
C TYR A 775 2.50 -16.23 21.69
N ASN A 776 1.34 -15.79 22.13
CA ASN A 776 0.47 -16.50 23.05
C ASN A 776 -0.15 -17.76 22.40
N SER A 777 -0.49 -17.69 21.11
CA SER A 777 -0.90 -18.84 20.32
C SER A 777 0.23 -19.89 20.26
N THR A 778 1.41 -19.50 19.82
CA THR A 778 2.57 -20.40 19.69
C THR A 778 2.99 -20.99 21.04
N LEU A 779 3.02 -20.19 22.11
CA LEU A 779 3.34 -20.66 23.47
C LEU A 779 2.35 -21.69 23.99
N ARG A 780 1.08 -21.64 23.56
CA ARG A 780 0.06 -22.65 23.90
C ARG A 780 -0.04 -23.78 22.88
N GLY A 781 0.91 -23.86 21.96
CA GLY A 781 1.02 -24.91 20.97
C GLY A 781 0.01 -24.79 19.83
N GLY A 782 -0.50 -23.58 19.57
CA GLY A 782 -1.19 -23.23 18.33
C GLY A 782 -0.22 -23.16 17.16
N ASN A 783 -0.75 -23.30 15.95
CA ASN A 783 -0.01 -23.17 14.70
C ASN A 783 -0.53 -21.95 13.94
N VAL A 784 0.36 -21.22 13.26
CA VAL A 784 0.04 -19.99 12.54
C VAL A 784 0.47 -20.18 11.08
N THR A 785 -0.50 -20.18 10.16
CA THR A 785 -0.29 -20.42 8.73
C THR A 785 -0.35 -19.11 7.93
N HIS A 786 -0.02 -19.17 6.64
CA HIS A 786 -0.11 -18.04 5.71
C HIS A 786 -0.60 -18.54 4.35
N HIS A 787 -1.61 -17.86 3.80
CA HIS A 787 -2.30 -18.25 2.58
C HIS A 787 -2.30 -17.06 1.61
N GLU A 788 -1.65 -17.23 0.46
CA GLU A 788 -1.45 -16.15 -0.53
C GLU A 788 -2.46 -16.17 -1.68
N TYR A 789 -3.36 -17.16 -1.72
CA TYR A 789 -4.44 -17.20 -2.71
C TYR A 789 -5.60 -16.26 -2.36
N VAL A 790 -5.58 -15.60 -1.19
CA VAL A 790 -6.51 -14.52 -0.81
C VAL A 790 -5.71 -13.28 -0.44
N GLN A 791 -6.21 -12.10 -0.81
CA GLN A 791 -5.64 -10.82 -0.40
C GLN A 791 -6.70 -9.86 0.14
N VAL A 792 -6.28 -8.97 1.04
CA VAL A 792 -7.09 -7.88 1.59
C VAL A 792 -6.35 -6.56 1.35
N GLY A 793 -7.07 -5.51 0.95
CA GLY A 793 -6.51 -4.19 0.72
C GLY A 793 -6.09 -3.50 2.03
N LYS A 794 -5.06 -2.66 1.98
CA LYS A 794 -4.61 -1.85 3.12
C LYS A 794 -4.15 -0.46 2.71
N GLY A 795 -4.63 0.54 3.43
CA GLY A 795 -4.16 1.91 3.32
C GLY A 795 -2.88 2.12 4.12
N ARG A 796 -1.91 2.83 3.55
CA ARG A 796 -0.68 3.22 4.25
C ARG A 796 -0.40 4.70 4.15
N ASP A 797 0.35 5.18 5.13
CA ASP A 797 0.87 6.54 5.24
C ASP A 797 1.66 6.92 3.98
N VAL A 798 1.35 8.08 3.38
CA VAL A 798 1.87 8.47 2.06
C VAL A 798 2.95 9.56 2.12
N GLY A 799 3.29 10.02 3.33
CA GLY A 799 4.25 11.11 3.56
C GLY A 799 5.32 10.77 4.58
N LEU A 800 6.48 11.41 4.46
CA LEU A 800 7.67 11.05 5.24
C LEU A 800 7.45 11.15 6.75
N ASN A 801 6.75 12.18 7.22
CA ASN A 801 6.46 12.39 8.64
C ASN A 801 5.52 11.33 9.21
N GLN A 802 4.51 10.93 8.44
CA GLN A 802 3.58 9.87 8.84
C GLN A 802 4.31 8.51 8.87
N ILE A 803 5.05 8.19 7.79
CA ILE A 803 5.85 6.96 7.68
C ILE A 803 6.87 6.87 8.81
N SER A 804 7.61 7.94 9.10
CA SER A 804 8.61 7.95 10.17
C SER A 804 7.99 7.77 11.56
N LYS A 805 6.79 8.31 11.81
CA LYS A 805 6.05 8.05 13.07
C LYS A 805 5.62 6.59 13.17
N PHE A 806 5.16 5.99 12.07
CA PHE A 806 4.84 4.56 12.01
C PHE A 806 6.09 3.71 12.30
N GLU A 807 7.21 3.97 11.64
CA GLU A 807 8.45 3.23 11.87
C GLU A 807 8.99 3.39 13.30
N ALA A 808 8.84 4.59 13.87
CA ALA A 808 9.15 4.84 15.28
C ALA A 808 8.28 3.98 16.21
N LYS A 809 6.97 3.85 15.92
CA LYS A 809 6.06 2.96 16.66
C LYS A 809 6.57 1.52 16.63
N VAL A 810 6.83 0.99 15.44
CA VAL A 810 7.26 -0.41 15.29
C VAL A 810 8.63 -0.66 15.93
N ALA A 811 9.56 0.29 15.83
CA ALA A 811 10.89 0.19 16.44
C ALA A 811 10.85 0.20 17.97
N ASN A 812 10.05 1.10 18.57
CA ASN A 812 9.81 1.10 20.02
C ASN A 812 9.16 -0.22 20.47
N GLY A 813 8.13 -0.68 19.75
CA GLY A 813 7.43 -1.93 20.07
C GLY A 813 8.34 -3.16 20.00
N ASN A 814 9.28 -3.20 19.06
CA ASN A 814 10.29 -4.27 19.02
C ASN A 814 11.33 -4.17 20.16
N GLY A 815 11.66 -2.95 20.60
CA GLY A 815 12.47 -2.73 21.80
C GLY A 815 11.79 -3.31 23.05
N GLU A 816 10.49 -3.09 23.20
CA GLU A 816 9.67 -3.68 24.27
C GLU A 816 9.59 -5.21 24.17
N GLN A 817 9.39 -5.74 22.97
CA GLN A 817 9.37 -7.18 22.74
C GLN A 817 10.68 -7.85 23.16
N THR A 818 11.82 -7.21 22.88
CA THR A 818 13.16 -7.68 23.28
C THR A 818 13.28 -7.86 24.79
N LEU A 819 12.62 -6.99 25.56
CA LEU A 819 12.59 -7.02 27.02
C LEU A 819 11.41 -7.85 27.58
N SER A 820 10.57 -8.43 26.72
CA SER A 820 9.34 -9.11 27.12
C SER A 820 9.58 -10.52 27.64
N ARG A 821 8.75 -10.94 28.60
CA ARG A 821 8.70 -12.33 29.10
C ARG A 821 8.25 -13.31 28.03
N ASP A 822 7.50 -12.85 27.03
CA ASP A 822 6.93 -13.68 25.97
C ASP A 822 8.03 -14.17 25.02
N ILE A 823 8.94 -13.28 24.58
CA ILE A 823 10.14 -13.66 23.82
C ILE A 823 11.05 -14.60 24.63
N TYR A 824 11.27 -14.31 25.92
CA TYR A 824 12.06 -15.19 26.79
C TYR A 824 11.48 -16.61 26.83
N ARG A 825 10.16 -16.76 26.97
CA ARG A 825 9.48 -18.06 26.99
C ARG A 825 9.53 -18.78 25.63
N LEU A 826 9.38 -18.03 24.53
CA LEU A 826 9.50 -18.59 23.17
C LEU A 826 10.91 -19.14 22.94
N GLY A 827 11.94 -18.40 23.36
CA GLY A 827 13.33 -18.84 23.25
C GLY A 827 13.62 -20.17 23.95
N HIS A 828 12.92 -20.49 25.05
CA HIS A 828 13.07 -21.77 25.75
C HIS A 828 12.30 -22.92 25.10
N ARG A 829 11.34 -22.63 24.21
CA ARG A 829 10.49 -23.65 23.56
C ARG A 829 10.85 -23.92 22.11
N PHE A 830 11.51 -22.97 21.44
CA PHE A 830 11.98 -23.16 20.07
C PHE A 830 13.23 -24.05 20.05
N ASP A 831 13.31 -24.91 19.03
CA ASP A 831 14.59 -25.51 18.68
C ASP A 831 15.52 -24.45 18.06
N PHE A 832 16.78 -24.83 17.89
CA PHE A 832 17.83 -23.94 17.41
C PHE A 832 17.46 -23.20 16.11
N PHE A 833 16.82 -23.86 15.14
CA PHE A 833 16.49 -23.24 13.86
C PHE A 833 15.34 -22.25 14.00
N ARG A 834 14.27 -22.64 14.70
CA ARG A 834 13.16 -21.73 14.99
C ARG A 834 13.58 -20.51 15.81
N MET A 835 14.44 -20.72 16.80
CA MET A 835 14.99 -19.63 17.62
C MET A 835 15.80 -18.66 16.76
N LEU A 836 16.68 -19.18 15.89
CA LEU A 836 17.50 -18.36 15.00
C LEU A 836 16.66 -17.57 14.00
N SER A 837 15.65 -18.22 13.41
CA SER A 837 14.70 -17.56 12.50
C SER A 837 13.89 -16.48 13.22
N CYS A 838 13.35 -16.78 14.40
CA CYS A 838 12.63 -15.80 15.22
C CYS A 838 13.52 -14.61 15.56
N TYR A 839 14.78 -14.83 15.94
CA TYR A 839 15.75 -13.77 16.18
C TYR A 839 15.93 -12.88 14.94
N PHE A 840 16.33 -13.43 13.78
CA PHE A 840 16.65 -12.62 12.59
C PHE A 840 15.44 -11.92 11.94
N THR A 841 14.22 -12.35 12.22
CA THR A 841 13.01 -11.73 11.65
C THR A 841 12.28 -10.79 12.60
N THR A 842 12.57 -10.86 13.90
CA THR A 842 11.96 -9.98 14.91
C THR A 842 13.03 -9.09 15.55
N VAL A 843 13.43 -9.37 16.78
CA VAL A 843 14.33 -8.54 17.61
C VAL A 843 15.73 -8.38 17.01
N GLY A 844 16.25 -9.43 16.38
CA GLY A 844 17.58 -9.45 15.77
C GLY A 844 17.70 -8.54 14.57
N PHE A 845 16.63 -8.36 13.77
CA PHE A 845 16.63 -7.41 12.65
C PHE A 845 16.89 -5.98 13.14
N TYR A 846 16.14 -5.52 14.15
CA TYR A 846 16.31 -4.18 14.73
C TYR A 846 17.64 -4.02 15.47
N PHE A 847 18.11 -5.08 16.13
CA PHE A 847 19.42 -5.11 16.74
C PHE A 847 20.55 -5.00 15.70
N SER A 848 20.48 -5.73 14.59
CA SER A 848 21.44 -5.61 13.47
C SER A 848 21.41 -4.24 12.82
N THR A 849 20.22 -3.64 12.66
CA THR A 849 20.08 -2.23 12.24
C THR A 849 20.80 -1.27 13.18
N LEU A 850 20.60 -1.42 14.50
CA LEU A 850 21.31 -0.61 15.50
C LEU A 850 22.83 -0.82 15.41
N LEU A 851 23.29 -2.07 15.31
CA LEU A 851 24.71 -2.39 15.12
C LEU A 851 25.29 -1.79 13.85
N THR A 852 24.51 -1.66 12.78
CA THR A 852 24.98 -1.05 11.52
C THR A 852 25.37 0.41 11.75
N VAL A 853 24.51 1.17 12.44
CA VAL A 853 24.80 2.58 12.77
C VAL A 853 25.92 2.70 13.81
N VAL A 854 25.93 1.84 14.85
CA VAL A 854 27.02 1.81 15.83
C VAL A 854 28.36 1.52 15.17
N THR A 855 28.39 0.63 14.17
CA THR A 855 29.60 0.33 13.39
C THR A 855 30.14 1.57 12.69
N VAL A 856 29.28 2.43 12.12
CA VAL A 856 29.70 3.69 11.48
C VAL A 856 30.38 4.61 12.50
N TYR A 857 29.80 4.74 13.70
CA TYR A 857 30.39 5.53 14.78
C TYR A 857 31.73 4.96 15.25
N VAL A 858 31.79 3.65 15.56
CA VAL A 858 33.02 2.98 15.99
C VAL A 858 34.10 3.07 14.92
N PHE A 859 33.72 2.95 13.64
CA PHE A 859 34.64 3.13 12.52
C PHE A 859 35.21 4.54 12.48
N LEU A 860 34.36 5.58 12.48
CA LEU A 860 34.81 6.97 12.38
C LEU A 860 35.63 7.40 13.60
N TYR A 861 35.20 7.06 14.81
CA TYR A 861 35.98 7.34 16.02
C TYR A 861 37.29 6.57 16.07
N GLY A 862 37.30 5.30 15.62
CA GLY A 862 38.52 4.51 15.50
C GLY A 862 39.50 5.13 14.50
N ARG A 863 39.02 5.62 13.36
CA ARG A 863 39.84 6.34 12.37
C ARG A 863 40.36 7.66 12.90
N LEU A 864 39.50 8.41 13.59
CA LEU A 864 39.89 9.68 14.20
C LEU A 864 40.98 9.49 15.26
N TYR A 865 40.87 8.43 16.07
CA TYR A 865 41.92 8.04 17.00
C TYR A 865 43.24 7.78 16.27
N LEU A 866 43.24 6.98 15.19
CA LEU A 866 44.45 6.68 14.42
C LEU A 866 45.07 7.93 13.77
N ALA A 867 44.25 8.81 13.21
CA ALA A 867 44.69 10.06 12.58
C ALA A 867 45.28 11.03 13.61
N LEU A 868 44.56 11.30 14.71
CA LEU A 868 44.96 12.28 15.72
C LEU A 868 46.12 11.78 16.61
N SER A 869 46.26 10.48 16.85
CA SER A 869 47.39 9.91 17.59
C SER A 869 48.70 9.85 16.79
N GLY A 870 48.64 10.11 15.47
CA GLY A 870 49.77 9.97 14.55
C GLY A 870 50.13 8.54 14.18
N LEU A 871 49.35 7.55 14.65
CA LEU A 871 49.57 6.12 14.38
C LEU A 871 49.33 5.77 12.92
N GLU A 872 48.39 6.45 12.26
CA GLU A 872 48.14 6.28 10.83
C GLU A 872 49.38 6.63 9.99
N VAL A 873 50.15 7.66 10.39
CA VAL A 873 51.43 8.03 9.76
C VAL A 873 52.52 7.00 10.06
N GLY A 874 52.54 6.44 11.28
CA GLY A 874 53.48 5.37 11.62
C GLY A 874 53.23 4.07 10.83
N LEU A 875 51.97 3.76 10.53
CA LEU A 875 51.56 2.57 9.77
C LEU A 875 51.72 2.73 8.25
N SER A 876 51.68 3.96 7.73
CA SER A 876 51.80 4.25 6.30
C SER A 876 53.21 4.08 5.72
N HIS A 877 54.22 3.85 6.57
CA HIS A 877 55.61 3.60 6.16
C HIS A 877 55.99 2.10 6.10
N GLY A 878 55.07 1.17 6.44
CA GLY A 878 55.31 -0.28 6.47
C GLY A 878 54.71 -1.10 5.31
N ARG A 879 54.89 -2.43 5.32
CA ARG A 879 54.32 -3.39 4.31
C ARG A 879 52.78 -3.46 4.28
N PHE A 880 52.12 -2.73 5.17
CA PHE A 880 50.66 -2.67 5.35
C PHE A 880 49.91 -2.05 4.15
N ILE A 881 50.62 -1.36 3.25
CA ILE A 881 50.08 -0.59 2.11
C ILE A 881 49.51 -1.49 0.99
N HIS A 882 49.83 -2.79 0.94
CA HIS A 882 49.45 -3.68 -0.17
C HIS A 882 48.45 -4.79 0.23
N ASN A 883 47.80 -4.68 1.39
CA ASN A 883 46.87 -5.71 1.84
C ASN A 883 45.49 -5.57 1.17
N HIS A 884 45.37 -6.12 -0.06
CA HIS A 884 44.13 -6.24 -0.82
C HIS A 884 42.94 -6.80 0.01
N PRO A 885 43.12 -7.79 0.92
CA PRO A 885 42.05 -8.27 1.81
C PRO A 885 41.47 -7.20 2.74
N LEU A 886 42.28 -6.26 3.24
CA LEU A 886 41.82 -5.16 4.10
C LEU A 886 40.95 -4.17 3.31
N GLN A 887 41.35 -3.85 2.08
CA GLN A 887 40.58 -2.96 1.21
C GLN A 887 39.25 -3.59 0.80
N VAL A 888 39.23 -4.89 0.48
CA VAL A 888 38.00 -5.63 0.16
C VAL A 888 37.08 -5.74 1.37
N ALA A 889 37.62 -6.01 2.57
CA ALA A 889 36.82 -6.05 3.80
C ALA A 889 36.15 -4.70 4.09
N LEU A 890 36.87 -3.58 3.90
CA LEU A 890 36.34 -2.23 4.09
C LEU A 890 35.33 -1.82 2.99
N ALA A 891 35.55 -2.22 1.74
CA ALA A 891 34.62 -1.97 0.63
C ALA A 891 33.34 -2.83 0.75
N SER A 892 33.42 -4.02 1.33
CA SER A 892 32.22 -4.85 1.58
C SER A 892 31.28 -4.23 2.60
N GLN A 893 31.79 -3.42 3.54
CA GLN A 893 31.00 -2.73 4.57
C GLN A 893 30.14 -1.61 3.96
N SER A 894 30.64 -0.91 2.95
CA SER A 894 29.92 0.20 2.32
C SER A 894 28.74 -0.27 1.46
N LEU A 895 28.88 -1.40 0.75
CA LEU A 895 27.78 -2.02 -0.02
C LEU A 895 26.61 -2.49 0.84
N VAL A 896 26.87 -3.02 2.05
CA VAL A 896 25.84 -3.43 3.01
C VAL A 896 25.12 -2.20 3.61
N GLN A 897 25.86 -1.12 3.87
CA GLN A 897 25.33 0.12 4.43
C GLN A 897 24.37 0.86 3.50
N LEU A 898 24.50 0.70 2.18
CA LEU A 898 23.58 1.29 1.19
C LEU A 898 22.23 0.57 1.07
N GLY A 899 21.99 -0.49 1.85
CA GLY A 899 20.67 -1.14 1.94
C GLY A 899 20.29 -2.01 0.74
N PHE A 900 21.17 -2.19 -0.26
CA PHE A 900 20.91 -3.00 -1.46
C PHE A 900 20.48 -4.43 -1.15
N LEU A 901 21.00 -5.02 -0.07
CA LEU A 901 20.62 -6.38 0.36
C LEU A 901 19.16 -6.46 0.81
N MET A 902 18.60 -5.39 1.35
CA MET A 902 17.19 -5.33 1.76
C MET A 902 16.25 -5.21 0.55
N ALA A 903 16.78 -4.86 -0.63
CA ALA A 903 16.01 -4.84 -1.87
C ALA A 903 15.89 -6.21 -2.56
N LEU A 904 16.69 -7.21 -2.16
CA LEU A 904 16.66 -8.54 -2.79
C LEU A 904 15.30 -9.25 -2.66
N PRO A 905 14.67 -9.35 -1.47
CA PRO A 905 13.35 -9.97 -1.35
C PRO A 905 12.30 -9.29 -2.22
N MET A 906 12.35 -7.95 -2.30
CA MET A 906 11.46 -7.14 -3.10
C MET A 906 11.62 -7.42 -4.60
N MET A 907 12.86 -7.43 -5.11
CA MET A 907 13.10 -7.74 -6.53
C MET A 907 12.68 -9.15 -6.90
N MET A 908 12.88 -10.13 -6.00
CA MET A 908 12.45 -11.51 -6.23
C MET A 908 10.92 -11.60 -6.32
N GLU A 909 10.20 -10.96 -5.39
CA GLU A 909 8.74 -11.04 -5.36
C GLU A 909 8.10 -10.33 -6.57
N ILE A 910 8.56 -9.11 -6.90
CA ILE A 910 8.10 -8.41 -8.13
C ILE A 910 8.44 -9.25 -9.36
N GLY A 911 9.60 -9.92 -9.36
CA GLY A 911 10.03 -10.81 -10.44
C GLY A 911 9.11 -12.01 -10.64
N LEU A 912 8.60 -12.61 -9.56
CA LEU A 912 7.65 -13.72 -9.61
C LEU A 912 6.27 -13.29 -10.10
N GLU A 913 5.75 -12.17 -9.61
CA GLU A 913 4.38 -11.74 -9.88
C GLU A 913 4.22 -10.98 -11.19
N ARG A 914 5.16 -10.09 -11.51
CA ARG A 914 5.10 -9.18 -12.67
C ARG A 914 6.14 -9.49 -13.73
N GLY A 915 7.09 -10.38 -13.44
CA GLY A 915 8.19 -10.74 -14.33
C GLY A 915 9.49 -9.98 -14.05
N PHE A 916 10.63 -10.66 -14.21
CA PHE A 916 11.96 -10.13 -13.88
C PHE A 916 12.36 -8.88 -14.68
N GLY A 917 11.92 -8.75 -15.94
CA GLY A 917 12.19 -7.54 -16.74
C GLY A 917 11.51 -6.30 -16.17
N LYS A 918 10.26 -6.44 -15.70
CA LYS A 918 9.54 -5.36 -15.02
C LYS A 918 10.16 -5.05 -13.66
N ALA A 919 10.56 -6.08 -12.91
CA ALA A 919 11.24 -5.92 -11.62
C ALA A 919 12.53 -5.10 -11.74
N LEU A 920 13.35 -5.36 -12.77
CA LEU A 920 14.57 -4.59 -13.03
C LEU A 920 14.25 -3.13 -13.38
N SER A 921 13.24 -2.89 -14.23
CA SER A 921 12.80 -1.54 -14.59
C SER A 921 12.28 -0.75 -13.38
N GLU A 922 11.46 -1.38 -12.54
CA GLU A 922 10.94 -0.76 -11.32
C GLU A 922 12.05 -0.46 -10.31
N PHE A 923 13.02 -1.37 -10.15
CA PHE A 923 14.18 -1.14 -9.28
C PHE A 923 15.03 0.06 -9.74
N ILE A 924 15.28 0.21 -11.05
CA ILE A 924 15.98 1.37 -11.60
C ILE A 924 15.17 2.66 -11.32
N MET A 925 13.86 2.63 -11.58
CA MET A 925 12.99 3.78 -11.35
C MET A 925 12.95 4.22 -9.87
N MET A 926 12.88 3.27 -8.94
CA MET A 926 12.91 3.56 -7.50
C MET A 926 14.19 4.28 -7.08
N ASN A 927 15.35 3.86 -7.60
CA ASN A 927 16.62 4.51 -7.30
C ASN A 927 16.69 5.92 -7.91
N LEU A 928 16.18 6.13 -9.13
CA LEU A 928 16.08 7.47 -9.73
C LEU A 928 15.17 8.41 -8.94
N GLN A 929 14.16 7.88 -8.24
CA GLN A 929 13.28 8.61 -7.34
C GLN A 929 13.84 8.74 -5.90
N LEU A 930 15.13 8.43 -5.70
CA LEU A 930 15.85 8.54 -4.42
C LEU A 930 15.44 7.55 -3.32
N ALA A 931 15.02 6.33 -3.69
CA ALA A 931 14.74 5.27 -2.71
C ALA A 931 15.91 5.00 -1.75
N ALA A 932 17.17 5.08 -2.22
CA ALA A 932 18.35 4.90 -1.38
C ALA A 932 18.45 5.96 -0.26
N VAL A 933 18.08 7.22 -0.55
CA VAL A 933 18.00 8.31 0.45
C VAL A 933 16.89 8.00 1.45
N PHE A 934 15.72 7.60 0.97
CA PHE A 934 14.60 7.23 1.85
C PHE A 934 14.93 6.09 2.81
N PHE A 935 15.44 4.95 2.32
CA PHE A 935 15.74 3.78 3.18
C PHE A 935 16.91 4.04 4.14
N THR A 936 17.90 4.84 3.72
CA THR A 936 19.01 5.25 4.59
C THR A 936 18.54 6.21 5.69
N PHE A 937 17.57 7.07 5.40
CA PHE A 937 16.91 7.91 6.40
C PHE A 937 16.09 7.06 7.39
N SER A 938 15.24 6.16 6.88
CA SER A 938 14.46 5.20 7.68
C SER A 938 15.32 4.39 8.68
N LEU A 939 16.53 4.00 8.28
CA LEU A 939 17.50 3.31 9.15
C LEU A 939 17.80 4.11 10.43
N GLY A 940 17.90 5.44 10.31
CA GLY A 940 18.13 6.35 11.44
C GLY A 940 16.97 6.37 12.42
N THR A 941 15.73 6.43 11.93
CA THR A 941 14.49 6.33 12.72
C THR A 941 14.47 5.01 13.51
N LYS A 942 14.57 3.87 12.81
CA LYS A 942 14.53 2.53 13.44
C LYS A 942 15.58 2.39 14.53
N THR A 943 16.81 2.80 14.24
CA THR A 943 17.93 2.77 15.19
C THR A 943 17.69 3.64 16.42
N HIS A 944 17.24 4.88 16.23
CA HIS A 944 17.06 5.82 17.34
C HIS A 944 16.01 5.33 18.33
N TYR A 945 14.81 4.99 17.85
CA TYR A 945 13.70 4.60 18.71
C TYR A 945 13.93 3.21 19.35
N TYR A 946 14.45 2.24 18.60
CA TYR A 946 14.83 0.94 19.17
C TYR A 946 15.89 1.06 20.27
N GLY A 947 16.99 1.79 20.02
CA GLY A 947 18.05 1.99 21.01
C GLY A 947 17.60 2.77 22.24
N ARG A 948 16.75 3.80 22.06
CA ARG A 948 16.17 4.58 23.16
C ARG A 948 15.30 3.70 24.06
N MET A 949 14.46 2.84 23.46
CA MET A 949 13.61 1.93 24.21
C MET A 949 14.43 0.93 25.04
N LEU A 950 15.53 0.40 24.49
CA LEU A 950 16.41 -0.53 25.23
C LEU A 950 17.14 0.12 26.42
N LEU A 951 17.59 1.37 26.28
CA LEU A 951 18.38 2.06 27.31
C LEU A 951 17.51 2.67 28.42
N HIS A 952 16.38 3.26 28.04
CA HIS A 952 15.59 4.14 28.91
C HIS A 952 14.15 3.69 29.12
N GLY A 953 13.62 2.87 28.22
CA GLY A 953 12.21 2.53 28.20
C GLY A 953 11.30 3.73 27.90
N GLY A 954 10.03 3.61 28.29
CA GLY A 954 9.06 4.72 28.22
C GLY A 954 8.59 5.05 26.79
N ALA A 955 8.29 4.03 26.00
CA ALA A 955 7.67 4.25 24.69
C ALA A 955 6.35 5.01 24.85
N GLN A 956 6.19 6.07 24.07
CA GLN A 956 4.93 6.82 23.97
C GLN A 956 4.37 6.61 22.57
N TYR A 957 3.09 6.24 22.49
CA TYR A 957 2.38 6.21 21.23
C TYR A 957 2.32 7.63 20.64
N ARG A 958 2.71 7.75 19.37
CA ARG A 958 2.56 8.97 18.57
C ARG A 958 1.58 8.64 17.45
N GLY A 959 0.43 9.29 17.46
CA GLY A 959 -0.57 9.10 16.41
C GLY A 959 0.01 9.32 15.02
N THR A 960 -0.14 8.31 14.16
CA THR A 960 0.12 8.41 12.72
C THR A 960 -1.12 9.06 12.10
N GLY A 961 -1.03 10.33 11.69
CA GLY A 961 -2.13 10.97 10.97
C GLY A 961 -2.38 10.26 9.64
N ARG A 962 -3.64 10.14 9.21
CA ARG A 962 -4.06 9.38 8.01
C ARG A 962 -4.61 10.26 6.86
N GLY A 963 -4.28 11.55 6.87
CA GLY A 963 -4.68 12.50 5.82
C GLY A 963 -3.81 12.40 4.56
N PHE A 964 -4.30 12.96 3.45
CA PHE A 964 -3.56 13.04 2.18
C PHE A 964 -2.32 13.94 2.33
N VAL A 965 -1.15 13.49 1.87
CA VAL A 965 0.15 14.20 2.07
C VAL A 965 0.51 15.08 0.88
N VAL A 966 -0.44 15.90 0.47
CA VAL A 966 -0.21 16.91 -0.57
C VAL A 966 0.37 18.19 0.04
N PHE A 967 0.40 18.28 1.37
CA PHE A 967 0.67 19.51 2.09
C PHE A 967 2.14 19.65 2.51
N HIS A 968 2.61 20.89 2.42
CA HIS A 968 3.91 21.29 2.92
C HIS A 968 3.95 21.21 4.46
N ALA A 969 4.89 20.42 5.00
CA ALA A 969 5.17 20.38 6.43
C ALA A 969 6.15 21.50 6.79
N LYS A 970 5.79 22.35 7.75
CA LYS A 970 6.63 23.49 8.16
C LYS A 970 8.00 23.05 8.67
N PHE A 971 9.03 23.87 8.47
CA PHE A 971 10.39 23.62 8.98
C PHE A 971 10.40 23.31 10.49
N ALA A 972 9.65 24.05 11.30
CA ALA A 972 9.58 23.83 12.74
C ALA A 972 8.99 22.46 13.13
N GLU A 973 8.07 21.92 12.33
CA GLU A 973 7.52 20.57 12.55
C GLU A 973 8.58 19.51 12.23
N ASN A 974 9.20 19.60 11.04
CA ASN A 974 10.27 18.68 10.63
C ASN A 974 11.45 18.70 11.61
N TYR A 975 11.83 19.89 12.08
CA TYR A 975 12.89 20.06 13.07
C TYR A 975 12.58 19.34 14.38
N ARG A 976 11.36 19.50 14.90
CA ARG A 976 10.94 18.85 16.16
C ARG A 976 10.86 17.34 16.04
N LEU A 977 10.46 16.83 14.89
CA LEU A 977 10.33 15.39 14.66
C LEU A 977 11.69 14.69 14.50
N TYR A 978 12.67 15.34 13.87
CA TYR A 978 13.93 14.70 13.47
C TYR A 978 15.20 15.22 14.17
N SER A 979 15.11 16.26 15.00
CA SER A 979 16.28 16.86 15.68
C SER A 979 17.15 15.80 16.38
N ARG A 980 16.57 14.99 17.29
CA ARG A 980 17.34 13.98 18.05
C ARG A 980 17.60 12.68 17.30
N SER A 981 16.69 12.27 16.42
CA SER A 981 16.82 11.00 15.71
C SER A 981 17.83 11.06 14.56
N HIS A 982 17.92 12.20 13.86
CA HIS A 982 18.74 12.38 12.66
C HIS A 982 19.68 13.58 12.75
N PHE A 983 19.17 14.81 12.93
CA PHE A 983 19.97 16.02 12.70
C PHE A 983 21.18 16.13 13.61
N VAL A 984 20.98 15.91 14.91
CA VAL A 984 22.05 15.87 15.90
C VAL A 984 23.13 14.86 15.51
N LYS A 985 22.72 13.65 15.15
CA LYS A 985 23.63 12.56 14.78
C LYS A 985 24.34 12.84 13.46
N GLY A 986 23.63 13.39 12.48
CA GLY A 986 24.16 13.77 11.18
C GLY A 986 25.20 14.89 11.30
N ILE A 987 24.95 15.90 12.13
CA ILE A 987 25.91 16.99 12.39
C ILE A 987 27.15 16.45 13.13
N GLU A 988 26.97 15.55 14.11
CA GLU A 988 28.09 14.88 14.78
C GLU A 988 28.97 14.12 13.77
N LEU A 989 28.36 13.27 12.93
CA LEU A 989 29.06 12.52 11.88
C LEU A 989 29.71 13.44 10.84
N MET A 990 29.06 14.55 10.47
CA MET A 990 29.60 15.56 9.57
C MET A 990 30.87 16.21 10.14
N ILE A 991 30.83 16.60 11.42
CA ILE A 991 31.99 17.15 12.13
C ILE A 991 33.12 16.13 12.10
N LEU A 992 32.87 14.87 12.48
CA LEU A 992 33.84 13.75 12.45
C LEU A 992 34.49 13.58 11.07
N LEU A 993 33.71 13.62 9.99
CA LEU A 993 34.20 13.51 8.62
C LEU A 993 35.07 14.71 8.21
N ILE A 994 34.68 15.94 8.59
CA ILE A 994 35.48 17.15 8.33
C ILE A 994 36.84 17.03 9.03
N ILE A 995 36.89 16.60 10.28
CA ILE A 995 38.16 16.44 11.00
C ILE A 995 39.01 15.35 10.34
N TYR A 996 38.40 14.22 9.98
CA TYR A 996 39.12 13.15 9.30
C TYR A 996 39.68 13.61 7.94
N GLN A 997 38.95 14.45 7.20
CA GLN A 997 39.44 15.06 5.96
C GLN A 997 40.61 16.04 6.20
N LEU A 998 40.63 16.74 7.35
CA LEU A 998 41.69 17.71 7.69
C LEU A 998 42.98 17.05 8.21
N PHE A 999 42.87 15.98 9.00
CA PHE A 999 44.00 15.37 9.70
C PHE A 999 44.35 13.95 9.22
N GLY A 1000 43.46 13.29 8.47
CA GLY A 1000 43.71 11.96 7.90
C GLY A 1000 44.68 12.01 6.73
N GLN A 1001 45.47 10.95 6.56
CA GLN A 1001 46.39 10.79 5.41
C GLN A 1001 45.82 9.72 4.47
N SER A 1002 45.52 10.11 3.23
CA SER A 1002 44.88 9.24 2.24
C SER A 1002 45.67 7.96 2.00
N TYR A 1003 45.03 6.81 2.28
CA TYR A 1003 45.43 5.52 1.70
C TYR A 1003 45.65 5.73 0.20
N ARG A 1004 46.83 5.38 -0.32
CA ARG A 1004 47.27 5.64 -1.71
C ARG A 1004 46.39 5.01 -2.82
N SER A 1005 45.27 4.37 -2.50
CA SER A 1005 44.21 4.08 -3.47
C SER A 1005 43.09 5.12 -3.32
N THR A 1006 43.15 6.16 -4.18
CA THR A 1006 42.12 7.20 -4.31
C THR A 1006 40.72 6.59 -4.42
N ILE A 1007 40.60 5.44 -5.08
CA ILE A 1007 39.34 4.72 -5.28
C ILE A 1007 38.78 4.19 -3.95
N ALA A 1008 39.59 3.50 -3.13
CA ALA A 1008 39.13 2.95 -1.86
C ALA A 1008 38.74 4.04 -0.85
N TYR A 1009 39.49 5.15 -0.81
CA TYR A 1009 39.16 6.31 0.03
C TYR A 1009 37.81 6.92 -0.37
N ILE A 1010 37.60 7.12 -1.68
CA ILE A 1010 36.35 7.66 -2.22
C ILE A 1010 35.19 6.72 -1.88
N PHE A 1011 35.31 5.40 -2.10
CA PHE A 1011 34.21 4.46 -1.82
C PHE A 1011 33.80 4.43 -0.34
N ILE A 1012 34.76 4.50 0.59
CA ILE A 1012 34.50 4.47 2.03
C ILE A 1012 33.88 5.79 2.51
N THR A 1013 34.47 6.93 2.10
CA THR A 1013 34.02 8.26 2.57
C THR A 1013 32.73 8.71 1.90
N PHE A 1014 32.50 8.35 0.64
CA PHE A 1014 31.27 8.66 -0.09
C PHE A 1014 30.03 8.11 0.62
N CYS A 1015 30.07 6.86 1.11
CA CYS A 1015 28.94 6.25 1.79
C CYS A 1015 28.59 6.94 3.13
N MET A 1016 29.60 7.46 3.83
CA MET A 1016 29.40 8.21 5.09
C MET A 1016 28.89 9.61 4.82
N TRP A 1017 29.42 10.29 3.80
CA TRP A 1017 28.87 11.57 3.35
C TRP A 1017 27.43 11.42 2.86
N PHE A 1018 27.13 10.34 2.13
CA PHE A 1018 25.77 10.02 1.70
C PHE A 1018 24.83 9.81 2.88
N LEU A 1019 25.24 9.07 3.91
CA LEU A 1019 24.47 8.91 5.16
C LEU A 1019 24.21 10.25 5.85
N VAL A 1020 25.23 11.09 5.99
CA VAL A 1020 25.13 12.42 6.62
C VAL A 1020 24.17 13.33 5.84
N LEU A 1021 24.37 13.47 4.54
CA LEU A 1021 23.51 14.31 3.68
C LEU A 1021 22.07 13.82 3.72
N THR A 1022 21.86 12.51 3.70
CA THR A 1022 20.54 11.90 3.80
C THR A 1022 19.86 12.25 5.13
N TRP A 1023 20.54 12.07 6.26
CA TRP A 1023 19.96 12.35 7.59
C TRP A 1023 19.65 13.84 7.81
N LEU A 1024 20.42 14.74 7.19
CA LEU A 1024 20.20 16.18 7.33
C LEU A 1024 19.11 16.70 6.39
N PHE A 1025 19.02 16.20 5.16
CA PHE A 1025 18.22 16.86 4.11
C PHE A 1025 17.05 16.04 3.56
N ALA A 1026 16.93 14.74 3.84
CA ALA A 1026 15.78 13.95 3.38
C ALA A 1026 14.41 14.53 3.81
N PRO A 1027 14.24 15.06 5.05
CA PRO A 1027 12.98 15.68 5.46
C PRO A 1027 12.52 16.82 4.58
N PHE A 1028 13.44 17.57 3.99
CA PHE A 1028 13.13 18.72 3.14
C PHE A 1028 13.02 18.31 1.67
N LEU A 1029 13.81 17.33 1.25
CA LEU A 1029 13.79 16.76 -0.09
C LEU A 1029 12.48 16.04 -0.41
N PHE A 1030 11.91 15.36 0.58
CA PHE A 1030 10.61 14.68 0.44
C PHE A 1030 9.42 15.50 0.97
N ASN A 1031 9.61 16.78 1.26
CA ASN A 1031 8.55 17.70 1.65
C ASN A 1031 7.97 18.42 0.42
N PRO A 1032 6.68 18.28 0.11
CA PRO A 1032 6.05 19.06 -0.95
C PRO A 1032 6.30 20.56 -0.77
N SER A 1033 6.62 21.27 -1.86
CA SER A 1033 6.97 22.69 -1.83
C SER A 1033 8.16 23.06 -0.93
N GLY A 1034 9.01 22.09 -0.57
CA GLY A 1034 10.11 22.27 0.38
C GLY A 1034 11.22 23.22 -0.08
N PHE A 1035 11.26 23.57 -1.37
CA PHE A 1035 12.22 24.53 -1.95
C PHE A 1035 11.52 25.73 -2.61
N GLU A 1036 10.29 26.05 -2.22
CA GLU A 1036 9.59 27.24 -2.70
C GLU A 1036 9.94 28.47 -1.87
N TRP A 1037 10.42 29.54 -2.51
CA TRP A 1037 10.92 30.73 -1.81
C TRP A 1037 9.90 31.33 -0.82
N ALA A 1038 8.64 31.47 -1.22
CA ALA A 1038 7.59 32.04 -0.37
C ALA A 1038 7.38 31.21 0.91
N LYS A 1039 7.32 29.88 0.78
CA LYS A 1039 7.15 28.97 1.92
C LYS A 1039 8.36 28.99 2.85
N ILE A 1040 9.58 29.09 2.31
CA ILE A 1040 10.80 29.19 3.11
C ILE A 1040 10.79 30.47 3.95
N VAL A 1041 10.32 31.61 3.42
CA VAL A 1041 10.20 32.84 4.21
C VAL A 1041 9.21 32.66 5.37
N ASP A 1042 8.07 32.02 5.12
CA ASP A 1042 7.07 31.73 6.14
C ASP A 1042 7.60 30.75 7.21
N ASP A 1043 8.31 29.71 6.79
CA ASP A 1043 8.97 28.73 7.65
C ASP A 1043 10.02 29.36 8.56
N TRP A 1044 10.81 30.31 8.04
CA TRP A 1044 11.77 31.05 8.84
C TRP A 1044 11.09 31.88 9.93
N SER A 1045 9.97 32.52 9.59
CA SER A 1045 9.16 33.31 10.53
C SER A 1045 8.54 32.41 11.60
N ASP A 1046 7.95 31.27 11.22
CA ASP A 1046 7.34 30.28 12.10
C ASP A 1046 8.38 29.67 13.07
N TRP A 1047 9.52 29.23 12.56
CA TRP A 1047 10.60 28.68 13.36
C TRP A 1047 11.20 29.71 14.34
N ASN A 1048 11.40 30.95 13.90
CA ASN A 1048 11.87 32.02 14.79
C ASN A 1048 10.86 32.36 15.89
N LYS A 1049 9.55 32.34 15.60
CA LYS A 1049 8.51 32.48 16.62
C LYS A 1049 8.57 31.32 17.62
N TRP A 1050 8.69 30.09 17.14
CA TRP A 1050 8.75 28.90 17.98
C TRP A 1050 9.98 28.85 18.91
N ILE A 1051 11.19 29.15 18.39
CA ILE A 1051 12.45 29.12 19.15
C ILE A 1051 12.55 30.26 20.19
N SER A 1052 11.85 31.37 19.93
CA SER A 1052 11.85 32.55 20.81
C SER A 1052 10.79 32.47 21.90
N ASN A 1053 9.66 31.80 21.66
CA ASN A 1053 8.54 31.72 22.59
C ASN A 1053 8.89 30.99 23.90
N ARG A 1054 8.49 31.56 25.05
CA ARG A 1054 8.69 30.95 26.37
C ARG A 1054 7.63 29.87 26.63
N GLY A 1055 8.05 28.78 27.23
CA GLY A 1055 7.14 27.68 27.60
C GLY A 1055 6.41 27.94 28.92
N GLY A 1056 5.57 26.99 29.32
CA GLY A 1056 4.81 27.04 30.57
C GLY A 1056 3.91 25.81 30.74
N ILE A 1057 3.33 25.65 31.93
CA ILE A 1057 2.35 24.58 32.20
C ILE A 1057 1.15 24.79 31.26
N GLY A 1058 0.82 23.79 30.45
CA GLY A 1058 -0.29 23.83 29.49
C GLY A 1058 0.05 24.41 28.11
N VAL A 1059 1.27 24.91 27.86
CA VAL A 1059 1.68 25.38 26.52
C VAL A 1059 2.10 24.20 25.66
N SER A 1060 1.41 24.00 24.53
CA SER A 1060 1.69 22.91 23.60
C SER A 1060 3.12 22.96 23.04
N PRO A 1061 3.81 21.81 22.90
CA PRO A 1061 5.14 21.71 22.28
C PRO A 1061 5.26 22.32 20.88
N ASP A 1062 4.15 22.41 20.13
CA ASP A 1062 4.09 23.03 18.80
C ASP A 1062 4.27 24.54 18.82
N LYS A 1063 4.02 25.18 19.96
CA LYS A 1063 4.04 26.65 20.07
C LYS A 1063 5.28 27.18 20.78
N SER A 1064 6.02 26.33 21.50
CA SER A 1064 7.23 26.75 22.24
C SER A 1064 8.31 25.69 22.22
N TRP A 1065 9.54 26.12 21.89
CA TRP A 1065 10.74 25.30 22.01
C TRP A 1065 10.99 24.78 23.42
N GLU A 1066 10.65 25.57 24.44
CA GLU A 1066 10.93 25.20 25.82
C GLU A 1066 10.06 24.03 26.29
N SER A 1067 8.76 24.05 25.97
CA SER A 1067 7.85 22.92 26.22
C SER A 1067 8.28 21.67 25.44
N TRP A 1068 8.68 21.83 24.17
CA TRP A 1068 9.19 20.73 23.35
C TRP A 1068 10.49 20.13 23.92
N TRP A 1069 11.45 20.97 24.30
CA TRP A 1069 12.74 20.53 24.83
C TRP A 1069 12.59 19.81 26.17
N GLU A 1070 11.64 20.21 27.01
CA GLU A 1070 11.33 19.52 28.26
C GLU A 1070 10.64 18.17 28.04
N MET A 1071 9.70 18.08 27.09
CA MET A 1071 9.07 16.82 26.68
C MET A 1071 10.09 15.84 26.09
N GLU A 1072 11.01 16.31 25.24
CA GLU A 1072 11.99 15.44 24.59
C GLU A 1072 12.93 14.74 25.60
N GLN A 1073 13.16 15.36 26.76
CA GLN A 1073 13.97 14.81 27.86
C GLN A 1073 13.17 13.98 28.87
N GLU A 1074 11.88 13.77 28.68
CA GLU A 1074 11.03 13.10 29.66
C GLU A 1074 11.47 11.66 29.96
N HIS A 1075 11.92 10.92 28.95
CA HIS A 1075 12.45 9.57 29.11
C HIS A 1075 13.54 9.45 30.19
N LEU A 1076 14.41 10.46 30.33
CA LEU A 1076 15.48 10.48 31.33
C LEU A 1076 14.95 10.51 32.77
N LYS A 1077 13.70 10.93 33.00
CA LYS A 1077 13.08 10.89 34.34
C LYS A 1077 12.86 9.46 34.83
N TYR A 1078 12.64 8.53 33.89
CA TYR A 1078 12.29 7.14 34.16
C TYR A 1078 13.47 6.18 33.94
N SER A 1079 14.62 6.69 33.48
CA SER A 1079 15.84 5.92 33.26
C SER A 1079 16.42 5.38 34.57
N GLY A 1080 16.83 4.12 34.56
CA GLY A 1080 17.58 3.52 35.67
C GLY A 1080 19.01 4.08 35.78
N THR A 1081 19.69 3.77 36.89
CA THR A 1081 21.07 4.22 37.16
C THR A 1081 22.06 3.81 36.07
N ILE A 1082 21.90 2.61 35.50
CA ILE A 1082 22.72 2.11 34.38
C ILE A 1082 22.50 2.95 33.12
N GLY A 1083 21.25 3.32 32.81
CA GLY A 1083 20.95 4.16 31.64
C GLY A 1083 21.58 5.54 31.75
N ILE A 1084 21.50 6.17 32.93
CA ILE A 1084 22.14 7.47 33.19
C ILE A 1084 23.68 7.35 33.11
N PHE A 1085 24.25 6.28 33.66
CA PHE A 1085 25.69 6.02 33.59
C PHE A 1085 26.17 5.85 32.14
N LEU A 1086 25.41 5.11 31.32
CA LEU A 1086 25.72 4.94 29.90
C LEU A 1086 25.65 6.25 29.11
N GLU A 1087 24.67 7.13 29.39
CA GLU A 1087 24.61 8.47 28.78
C GLU A 1087 25.87 9.30 29.10
N ILE A 1088 26.34 9.25 30.34
CA ILE A 1088 27.57 9.94 30.75
C ILE A 1088 28.78 9.36 30.02
N ILE A 1089 28.94 8.03 29.99
CA ILE A 1089 30.03 7.36 29.25
C ILE A 1089 30.02 7.74 27.77
N LEU A 1090 28.84 7.72 27.16
CA LEU A 1090 28.68 8.09 25.76
C LEU A 1090 29.10 9.54 25.54
N ALA A 1091 28.82 10.47 26.46
CA ALA A 1091 29.26 11.86 26.37
C ALA A 1091 30.78 12.04 26.55
N VAL A 1092 31.49 11.12 27.24
CA VAL A 1092 32.95 11.19 27.43
C VAL A 1092 33.72 11.27 26.09
N ARG A 1093 33.17 10.69 25.01
CA ARG A 1093 33.79 10.68 23.68
C ARG A 1093 34.14 12.08 23.15
N PHE A 1094 33.33 13.09 23.48
CA PHE A 1094 33.56 14.46 23.03
C PHE A 1094 34.82 15.08 23.66
N PHE A 1095 35.16 14.69 24.89
CA PHE A 1095 36.32 15.20 25.61
C PHE A 1095 37.62 14.54 25.12
N ILE A 1096 37.58 13.25 24.77
CA ILE A 1096 38.71 12.54 24.14
C ILE A 1096 39.06 13.17 22.79
N TYR A 1097 38.03 13.49 22.01
CA TYR A 1097 38.18 14.18 20.74
C TYR A 1097 38.80 15.58 20.89
N GLN A 1098 38.33 16.35 21.87
CA GLN A 1098 38.90 17.67 22.18
C GLN A 1098 40.39 17.59 22.51
N TYR A 1099 40.78 16.63 23.35
CA TYR A 1099 42.19 16.38 23.67
C TYR A 1099 42.99 16.13 22.39
N GLY A 1100 42.48 15.25 21.53
CA GLY A 1100 43.11 14.92 20.26
C GLY A 1100 43.37 16.13 19.35
N LEU A 1101 42.44 17.07 19.28
CA LEU A 1101 42.59 18.29 18.47
C LEU A 1101 43.53 19.31 19.09
N ILE A 1102 43.42 19.56 20.41
CA ILE A 1102 44.28 20.52 21.11
C ILE A 1102 45.75 20.11 20.98
N TYR A 1103 46.02 18.80 20.91
CA TYR A 1103 47.35 18.23 20.73
C TYR A 1103 48.02 18.59 19.38
N HIS A 1104 47.24 18.97 18.36
CA HIS A 1104 47.75 19.41 17.05
C HIS A 1104 47.74 20.93 16.87
N LEU A 1105 47.26 21.71 17.85
CA LEU A 1105 47.30 23.17 17.77
C LEU A 1105 48.75 23.67 17.87
N HIS A 1106 49.11 24.64 17.02
CA HIS A 1106 50.46 25.22 17.00
C HIS A 1106 50.71 26.28 18.10
N ILE A 1107 49.68 26.59 18.89
CA ILE A 1107 49.57 27.70 19.86
C ILE A 1107 50.63 27.66 20.98
N THR A 1108 51.11 26.49 21.39
CA THR A 1108 51.97 26.32 22.58
C THR A 1108 53.43 26.00 22.27
N GLY A 1109 53.91 26.21 21.04
CA GLY A 1109 55.34 26.09 20.69
C GLY A 1109 55.94 24.72 21.04
N ASN A 1110 55.45 23.65 20.39
CA ASN A 1110 55.82 22.24 20.62
C ASN A 1110 55.60 21.69 22.05
N ASN A 1111 55.12 22.48 23.02
CA ASN A 1111 54.81 21.99 24.36
C ASN A 1111 53.40 21.35 24.38
N LYS A 1112 53.36 20.02 24.45
CA LYS A 1112 52.13 19.22 24.29
C LYS A 1112 51.72 18.49 25.57
N SER A 1113 51.80 19.20 26.71
CA SER A 1113 51.45 18.63 28.01
C SER A 1113 49.95 18.62 28.30
N ILE A 1114 49.50 17.74 29.20
CA ILE A 1114 48.09 17.61 29.63
C ILE A 1114 47.60 18.91 30.28
N LEU A 1115 48.53 19.71 30.79
CA LEU A 1115 48.26 21.04 31.33
C LEU A 1115 47.64 21.96 30.26
N VAL A 1116 48.07 21.88 28.99
CA VAL A 1116 47.48 22.65 27.89
C VAL A 1116 46.03 22.26 27.65
N TYR A 1117 45.73 20.97 27.73
CA TYR A 1117 44.36 20.47 27.66
C TYR A 1117 43.51 20.99 28.82
N LEU A 1118 43.99 20.88 30.07
CA LEU A 1118 43.30 21.39 31.26
C LEU A 1118 43.10 22.92 31.21
N ILE A 1119 44.09 23.67 30.71
CA ILE A 1119 43.97 25.12 30.51
C ILE A 1119 42.90 25.46 29.48
N SER A 1120 42.71 24.66 28.42
CA SER A 1120 41.64 24.90 27.44
C SER A 1120 40.24 24.89 28.06
N TRP A 1121 40.05 24.20 29.20
CA TRP A 1121 38.77 24.18 29.89
C TRP A 1121 38.44 25.53 30.55
N LEU A 1122 39.44 26.38 30.83
CA LEU A 1122 39.19 27.75 31.27
C LEU A 1122 38.40 28.53 30.21
N VAL A 1123 38.64 28.28 28.92
CA VAL A 1123 37.86 28.88 27.82
C VAL A 1123 36.39 28.49 27.92
N ILE A 1124 36.12 27.20 28.21
CA ILE A 1124 34.75 26.69 28.39
C ILE A 1124 34.08 27.33 29.61
N VAL A 1125 34.80 27.45 30.73
CA VAL A 1125 34.29 28.11 31.95
C VAL A 1125 33.96 29.58 31.68
N VAL A 1126 34.83 30.30 30.97
CA VAL A 1126 34.58 31.70 30.57
C VAL A 1126 33.34 31.79 29.68
N VAL A 1127 33.20 30.93 28.67
CA VAL A 1127 32.00 30.89 27.82
C VAL A 1127 30.73 30.61 28.63
N LEU A 1128 30.77 29.66 29.57
CA LEU A 1128 29.64 29.37 30.46
C LEU A 1128 29.30 30.53 31.39
N LEU A 1129 30.30 31.27 31.90
CA LEU A 1129 30.12 32.47 32.72
C LEU A 1129 29.50 33.63 31.92
N VAL A 1130 29.96 33.84 30.68
CA VAL A 1130 29.36 34.81 29.75
C VAL A 1130 27.91 34.44 29.47
N MET A 1131 27.63 33.17 29.15
CA MET A 1131 26.27 32.69 28.92
C MET A 1131 25.37 32.83 30.16
N LYS A 1132 25.91 32.56 31.36
CA LYS A 1132 25.20 32.80 32.64
C LYS A 1132 24.87 34.28 32.82
N THR A 1133 25.83 35.16 32.56
CA THR A 1133 25.65 36.63 32.64
C THR A 1133 24.57 37.11 31.67
N VAL A 1134 24.59 36.64 30.42
CA VAL A 1134 23.57 36.94 29.40
C VAL A 1134 22.19 36.39 29.79
N SER A 1135 22.13 35.18 30.34
CA SER A 1135 20.87 34.54 30.78
C SER A 1135 20.22 35.29 31.96
N VAL A 1136 21.01 35.64 32.98
CA VAL A 1136 20.54 36.42 34.14
C VAL A 1136 20.16 37.83 33.71
N GLY A 1137 20.94 38.46 32.83
CA GLY A 1137 20.63 39.77 32.25
C GLY A 1137 19.33 39.77 31.45
N ARG A 1138 19.05 38.69 30.71
CA ARG A 1138 17.79 38.51 29.98
C ARG A 1138 16.59 38.35 30.92
N GLN A 1139 16.76 37.69 32.06
CA GLN A 1139 15.67 37.53 33.03
C GLN A 1139 15.36 38.82 33.78
N ARG A 1140 16.39 39.61 34.14
CA ARG A 1140 16.23 40.83 34.94
C ARG A 1140 15.92 42.10 34.14
N PHE A 1141 16.40 42.23 32.91
CA PHE A 1141 16.35 43.51 32.17
C PHE A 1141 15.58 43.47 30.84
N SER A 1142 15.14 42.28 30.38
CA SER A 1142 14.51 42.15 29.05
C SER A 1142 13.10 42.70 28.94
N ALA A 1143 12.34 42.79 30.04
CA ALA A 1143 10.96 43.29 30.02
C ALA A 1143 10.95 44.82 30.12
N ASP A 1144 11.75 45.39 31.02
CA ASP A 1144 11.65 46.81 31.40
C ASP A 1144 12.72 47.70 30.72
N PHE A 1145 13.83 47.15 30.23
CA PHE A 1145 14.97 47.93 29.68
C PHE A 1145 15.59 47.30 28.41
N GLN A 1146 14.82 47.24 27.32
CA GLN A 1146 15.26 46.62 26.06
C GLN A 1146 16.53 47.26 25.46
N LEU A 1147 16.67 48.59 25.53
CA LEU A 1147 17.79 49.32 24.93
C LEU A 1147 19.10 49.10 25.72
N PHE A 1148 19.02 49.08 27.05
CA PHE A 1148 20.14 48.73 27.93
C PHE A 1148 20.61 47.28 27.72
N PHE A 1149 19.67 46.35 27.54
CA PHE A 1149 20.01 44.96 27.25
C PHE A 1149 20.66 44.77 25.87
N ARG A 1150 20.26 45.54 24.84
CA ARG A 1150 20.94 45.57 23.53
C ARG A 1150 22.35 46.13 23.66
N LEU A 1151 22.55 47.19 24.45
CA LEU A 1151 23.86 47.77 24.73
C LEU A 1151 24.78 46.76 25.44
N ILE A 1152 24.29 46.05 26.46
CA ILE A 1152 25.05 44.99 27.15
C ILE A 1152 25.47 43.90 26.16
N LYS A 1153 24.57 43.45 25.27
CA LYS A 1153 24.93 42.47 24.23
C LYS A 1153 26.01 42.98 23.30
N PHE A 1154 25.91 44.25 22.87
CA PHE A 1154 26.90 44.88 22.02
C PHE A 1154 28.26 44.99 22.73
N LEU A 1155 28.29 45.40 24.00
CA LEU A 1155 29.53 45.48 24.79
C LEU A 1155 30.16 44.10 25.01
N ILE A 1156 29.36 43.07 25.30
CA ILE A 1156 29.85 41.68 25.41
C ILE A 1156 30.43 41.22 24.06
N PHE A 1157 29.77 41.54 22.94
CA PHE A 1157 30.25 41.18 21.61
C PHE A 1157 31.57 41.89 21.25
N VAL A 1158 31.67 43.19 21.49
CA VAL A 1158 32.90 43.97 21.25
C VAL A 1158 34.03 43.48 22.15
N SER A 1159 33.76 43.24 23.43
CA SER A 1159 34.75 42.69 24.37
C SER A 1159 35.24 41.30 23.94
N PHE A 1160 34.32 40.42 23.55
CA PHE A 1160 34.68 39.09 23.03
C PHE A 1160 35.51 39.17 21.75
N THR A 1161 35.12 40.05 20.80
CA THR A 1161 35.85 40.25 19.54
C THR A 1161 37.24 40.82 19.79
N ALA A 1162 37.37 41.77 20.70
CA ALA A 1162 38.67 42.34 21.10
C ALA A 1162 39.56 41.27 21.76
N VAL A 1163 39.02 40.46 22.66
CA VAL A 1163 39.76 39.33 23.29
C VAL A 1163 40.18 38.32 22.23
N LEU A 1164 39.32 37.97 21.27
CA LEU A 1164 39.64 37.05 20.19
C LEU A 1164 40.77 37.60 19.30
N ILE A 1165 40.72 38.88 18.92
CA ILE A 1165 41.78 39.53 18.13
C ILE A 1165 43.11 39.53 18.90
N VAL A 1166 43.07 39.86 20.19
CA VAL A 1166 44.26 39.81 21.07
C VAL A 1166 44.83 38.40 21.14
N LEU A 1167 44.00 37.37 21.28
CA LEU A 1167 44.44 35.97 21.28
C LEU A 1167 45.06 35.56 19.94
N ILE A 1168 44.47 35.96 18.82
CA ILE A 1168 45.01 35.68 17.48
C ILE A 1168 46.39 36.30 17.29
N VAL A 1169 46.57 37.55 17.73
CA VAL A 1169 47.84 38.28 17.59
C VAL A 1169 48.91 37.78 18.56
N LEU A 1170 48.54 37.53 19.84
CA LEU A 1170 49.49 37.07 20.86
C LEU A 1170 49.99 35.64 20.61
N PHE A 1171 49.11 34.74 20.17
CA PHE A 1171 49.44 33.33 19.95
C PHE A 1171 49.78 32.99 18.49
N GLN A 1172 49.88 34.00 17.61
CA GLN A 1172 50.15 33.82 16.18
C GLN A 1172 49.26 32.75 15.53
N MET A 1173 47.97 32.74 15.86
CA MET A 1173 47.05 31.69 15.40
C MET A 1173 46.82 31.78 13.90
N THR A 1174 46.96 30.66 13.19
CA THR A 1174 46.55 30.58 11.78
C THR A 1174 45.02 30.49 11.66
N LEU A 1175 44.46 30.80 10.48
CA LEU A 1175 43.03 30.58 10.22
C LEU A 1175 42.62 29.11 10.42
N GLN A 1176 43.54 28.18 10.15
CA GLN A 1176 43.33 26.75 10.42
C GLN A 1176 43.26 26.46 11.93
N ASP A 1177 44.13 27.05 12.74
CA ASP A 1177 44.10 26.88 14.21
C ASP A 1177 42.79 27.41 14.81
N ILE A 1178 42.27 28.53 14.31
CA ILE A 1178 40.97 29.09 14.73
C ILE A 1178 39.85 28.10 14.42
N PHE A 1179 39.83 27.56 13.20
CA PHE A 1179 38.83 26.57 12.79
C PHE A 1179 38.90 25.29 13.63
N VAL A 1180 40.11 24.80 13.92
CA VAL A 1180 40.33 23.62 14.79
C VAL A 1180 39.89 23.89 16.23
N CYS A 1181 40.08 25.10 16.75
CA CYS A 1181 39.57 25.49 18.07
C CYS A 1181 38.03 25.43 18.10
N PHE A 1182 37.34 25.97 17.09
CA PHE A 1182 35.88 25.83 17.00
C PHE A 1182 35.44 24.36 16.95
N LEU A 1183 36.12 23.56 16.13
CA LEU A 1183 35.85 22.12 16.03
C LEU A 1183 36.15 21.37 17.33
N ALA A 1184 37.06 21.83 18.19
CA ALA A 1184 37.35 21.22 19.49
C ALA A 1184 36.31 21.62 20.57
N PHE A 1185 36.00 22.91 20.68
CA PHE A 1185 35.14 23.41 21.76
C PHE A 1185 33.65 23.15 21.52
N LEU A 1186 33.18 23.16 20.27
CA LEU A 1186 31.76 22.98 19.96
C LEU A 1186 31.24 21.59 20.39
N PRO A 1187 31.91 20.46 20.09
CA PRO A 1187 31.50 19.15 20.58
C PRO A 1187 31.73 18.99 22.09
N THR A 1188 32.72 19.67 22.67
CA THR A 1188 32.94 19.62 24.13
C THR A 1188 31.80 20.28 24.90
N GLY A 1189 31.34 21.46 24.48
CA GLY A 1189 30.17 22.10 25.07
C GLY A 1189 28.90 21.26 24.89
N TRP A 1190 28.82 20.50 23.80
CA TRP A 1190 27.74 19.52 23.58
C TRP A 1190 27.83 18.37 24.60
N GLY A 1191 29.02 17.79 24.82
CA GLY A 1191 29.23 16.76 25.84
C GLY A 1191 28.83 17.21 27.24
N ILE A 1192 29.18 18.44 27.62
CA ILE A 1192 28.76 19.05 28.90
C ILE A 1192 27.24 19.19 28.97
N LEU A 1193 26.59 19.61 27.87
CA LEU A 1193 25.14 19.70 27.79
C LEU A 1193 24.45 18.35 28.01
N LEU A 1194 24.95 17.27 27.40
CA LEU A 1194 24.40 15.91 27.57
C LEU A 1194 24.56 15.41 29.01
N ILE A 1195 25.74 15.60 29.62
CA ILE A 1195 25.97 15.24 31.03
C ILE A 1195 25.03 16.04 31.95
N ALA A 1196 24.85 17.33 31.69
CA ALA A 1196 23.93 18.18 32.46
C ALA A 1196 22.45 17.76 32.31
N GLN A 1197 22.05 17.26 31.15
CA GLN A 1197 20.71 16.71 30.91
C GLN A 1197 20.51 15.39 31.66
N ALA A 1198 21.49 14.47 31.61
CA ALA A 1198 21.47 13.22 32.35
C ALA A 1198 21.44 13.46 33.88
N CYS A 1199 22.16 14.48 34.36
CA CYS A 1199 22.24 14.87 35.76
C CYS A 1199 21.23 16.00 36.14
N LYS A 1200 20.09 16.09 35.45
CA LYS A 1200 19.10 17.17 35.62
C LYS A 1200 18.71 17.48 37.09
N PRO A 1201 18.48 16.51 37.98
CA PRO A 1201 18.16 16.80 39.39
C PRO A 1201 19.27 17.60 40.09
N LEU A 1202 20.53 17.22 39.89
CA LEU A 1202 21.69 17.90 40.46
C LEU A 1202 21.86 19.31 39.86
N ALA A 1203 21.72 19.44 38.54
CA ALA A 1203 21.82 20.73 37.86
C ALA A 1203 20.75 21.73 38.31
N ARG A 1204 19.55 21.25 38.69
CA ARG A 1204 18.49 22.07 39.29
C ARG A 1204 18.81 22.48 40.73
N GLN A 1205 19.34 21.57 41.56
CA GLN A 1205 19.74 21.88 42.93
C GLN A 1205 20.84 22.95 43.00
N VAL A 1206 21.81 22.91 42.08
CA VAL A 1206 22.91 23.89 42.01
C VAL A 1206 22.50 25.20 41.30
N GLY A 1207 21.26 25.31 40.83
CA GLY A 1207 20.75 26.52 40.16
C GLY A 1207 21.32 26.77 38.76
N LEU A 1208 21.98 25.79 38.14
CA LEU A 1208 22.60 25.91 36.82
C LEU A 1208 21.65 25.59 35.66
N TRP A 1209 20.46 25.05 35.95
CA TRP A 1209 19.50 24.63 34.92
C TRP A 1209 19.10 25.76 33.95
N GLY A 1210 19.00 27.01 34.42
CA GLY A 1210 18.75 28.16 33.56
C GLY A 1210 19.87 28.38 32.52
N SER A 1211 21.13 28.21 32.93
CA SER A 1211 22.29 28.29 32.04
C SER A 1211 22.34 27.11 31.07
N VAL A 1212 22.02 25.90 31.52
CA VAL A 1212 21.91 24.70 30.67
C VAL A 1212 20.85 24.90 29.59
N ARG A 1213 19.67 25.45 29.96
CA ARG A 1213 18.60 25.77 29.01
C ARG A 1213 19.04 26.84 27.99
N ALA A 1214 19.76 27.87 28.41
CA ALA A 1214 20.28 28.89 27.50
C ALA A 1214 21.32 28.32 26.52
N LEU A 1215 22.22 27.47 27.01
CA LEU A 1215 23.22 26.77 26.19
C LEU A 1215 22.53 25.84 25.18
N ALA A 1216 21.56 25.04 25.64
CA ALA A 1216 20.77 24.17 24.76
C ALA A 1216 20.12 24.97 23.63
N ARG A 1217 19.47 26.10 23.95
CA ARG A 1217 18.83 26.95 22.94
C ARG A 1217 19.84 27.48 21.91
N ALA A 1218 21.05 27.85 22.34
CA ALA A 1218 22.08 28.30 21.43
C ALA A 1218 22.50 27.19 20.43
N TYR A 1219 22.69 25.96 20.91
CA TYR A 1219 22.95 24.80 20.03
C TYR A 1219 21.82 24.59 19.02
N GLU A 1220 20.56 24.65 19.47
CA GLU A 1220 19.40 24.45 18.59
C GLU A 1220 19.27 25.56 17.55
N ILE A 1221 19.63 26.82 17.88
CA ILE A 1221 19.70 27.91 16.91
C ILE A 1221 20.79 27.65 15.87
N ILE A 1222 22.00 27.28 16.31
CA ILE A 1222 23.13 27.00 15.40
C ILE A 1222 22.77 25.86 14.44
N MET A 1223 22.20 24.76 14.96
CA MET A 1223 21.76 23.63 14.15
C MET A 1223 20.65 24.01 13.18
N GLY A 1224 19.64 24.76 13.64
CA GLY A 1224 18.55 25.25 12.80
C GLY A 1224 19.07 26.10 11.64
N VAL A 1225 19.95 27.07 11.91
CA VAL A 1225 20.57 27.91 10.86
C VAL A 1225 21.40 27.06 9.89
N LEU A 1226 22.21 26.13 10.38
CA LEU A 1226 23.05 25.26 9.55
C LEU A 1226 22.21 24.41 8.58
N LEU A 1227 21.04 23.94 9.00
CA LEU A 1227 20.10 23.22 8.15
C LEU A 1227 19.36 24.16 7.19
N PHE A 1228 18.97 25.35 7.67
CA PHE A 1228 18.15 26.29 6.92
C PHE A 1228 18.92 26.91 5.75
N THR A 1229 20.20 27.28 5.95
CA THR A 1229 20.99 27.99 4.94
C THR A 1229 21.10 27.25 3.60
N PRO A 1230 21.46 25.95 3.53
CA PRO A 1230 21.46 25.21 2.27
C PRO A 1230 20.09 25.14 1.60
N ILE A 1231 19.01 24.98 2.39
CA ILE A 1231 17.63 24.94 1.87
C ILE A 1231 17.28 26.27 1.22
N THR A 1232 17.62 27.39 1.86
CA THR A 1232 17.41 28.75 1.32
C THR A 1232 18.17 28.96 0.01
N ILE A 1233 19.42 28.48 -0.07
CA ILE A 1233 20.22 28.57 -1.29
C ILE A 1233 19.57 27.77 -2.43
N PHE A 1234 19.14 26.53 -2.17
CA PHE A 1234 18.46 25.71 -3.18
C PHE A 1234 17.10 26.28 -3.58
N ALA A 1235 16.36 26.87 -2.65
CA ALA A 1235 15.07 27.51 -2.91
C ALA A 1235 15.18 28.77 -3.80
N TRP A 1236 16.37 29.37 -3.90
CA TRP A 1236 16.60 30.45 -4.86
C TRP A 1236 16.45 29.95 -6.30
N PHE A 1237 16.80 28.69 -6.58
CA PHE A 1237 16.79 28.12 -7.92
C PHE A 1237 15.42 27.50 -8.24
N PRO A 1238 14.61 28.08 -9.15
CA PRO A 1238 13.23 27.62 -9.38
C PRO A 1238 13.15 26.18 -9.90
N PHE A 1239 14.16 25.72 -10.66
CA PHE A 1239 14.20 24.37 -11.21
C PHE A 1239 14.26 23.28 -10.12
N VAL A 1240 14.75 23.60 -8.92
CA VAL A 1240 14.87 22.63 -7.82
C VAL A 1240 13.48 22.24 -7.29
N SER A 1241 12.60 23.23 -7.11
CA SER A 1241 11.21 22.98 -6.70
C SER A 1241 10.43 22.20 -7.76
N GLU A 1242 10.68 22.49 -9.04
CA GLU A 1242 10.05 21.76 -10.15
C GLU A 1242 10.54 20.30 -10.24
N PHE A 1243 11.84 20.08 -10.10
CA PHE A 1243 12.44 18.76 -10.05
C PHE A 1243 11.91 17.94 -8.87
N GLN A 1244 11.84 18.54 -7.67
CA GLN A 1244 11.27 17.91 -6.49
C GLN A 1244 9.82 17.47 -6.74
N THR A 1245 8.98 18.35 -7.29
CA THR A 1245 7.56 18.03 -7.52
C THR A 1245 7.39 16.86 -8.49
N ARG A 1246 8.18 16.81 -9.58
CA ARG A 1246 8.17 15.70 -10.55
C ARG A 1246 8.71 14.39 -9.99
N MET A 1247 9.59 14.46 -8.99
CA MET A 1247 10.14 13.29 -8.30
C MET A 1247 9.15 12.72 -7.27
N LEU A 1248 8.39 13.58 -6.59
CA LEU A 1248 7.47 13.17 -5.51
C LEU A 1248 6.14 12.63 -6.04
N PHE A 1249 5.64 13.21 -7.12
CA PHE A 1249 4.29 12.92 -7.62
C PHE A 1249 4.27 12.47 -9.07
N ASN A 1250 3.17 11.83 -9.44
CA ASN A 1250 2.90 11.47 -10.83
C ASN A 1250 2.86 12.72 -11.73
N GLN A 1251 3.29 12.58 -12.99
CA GLN A 1251 3.31 13.66 -14.00
C GLN A 1251 1.94 14.33 -14.17
N ALA A 1252 0.85 13.56 -14.13
CA ALA A 1252 -0.51 14.11 -14.26
C ALA A 1252 -0.85 15.07 -13.11
N PHE A 1253 -0.55 14.67 -11.87
CA PHE A 1253 -0.74 15.52 -10.69
C PHE A 1253 0.22 16.71 -10.70
N SER A 1254 1.49 16.51 -11.05
CA SER A 1254 2.50 17.57 -11.13
C SER A 1254 2.08 18.68 -12.12
N ARG A 1255 1.51 18.34 -13.27
CA ARG A 1255 0.98 19.31 -14.24
C ARG A 1255 -0.25 20.06 -13.70
N GLY A 1256 -1.18 19.33 -13.07
CA GLY A 1256 -2.36 19.94 -12.44
C GLY A 1256 -1.99 20.92 -11.33
N LEU A 1257 -1.00 20.57 -10.51
CA LEU A 1257 -0.48 21.42 -9.44
C LEU A 1257 0.19 22.70 -9.99
N GLN A 1258 0.96 22.59 -11.06
CA GLN A 1258 1.56 23.77 -11.72
C GLN A 1258 0.49 24.74 -12.22
N ILE A 1259 -0.56 24.23 -12.87
CA ILE A 1259 -1.66 25.05 -13.37
C ILE A 1259 -2.43 25.70 -12.20
N SER A 1260 -2.76 24.92 -11.16
CA SER A 1260 -3.44 25.43 -9.96
C SER A 1260 -2.64 26.53 -9.27
N ARG A 1261 -1.31 26.40 -9.15
CA ARG A 1261 -0.44 27.44 -8.58
C ARG A 1261 -0.45 28.74 -9.38
N ILE A 1262 -0.44 28.66 -10.71
CA ILE A 1262 -0.52 29.84 -11.59
C ILE A 1262 -1.86 30.56 -11.37
N LEU A 1263 -2.97 29.80 -11.27
CA LEU A 1263 -4.30 30.34 -11.03
C LEU A 1263 -4.49 30.89 -9.60
N GLY A 1264 -3.91 30.21 -8.59
CA GLY A 1264 -3.94 30.59 -7.18
C GLY A 1264 -3.13 31.85 -6.89
N GLY A 1265 -1.99 32.03 -7.58
CA GLY A 1265 -1.21 33.28 -7.55
C GLY A 1265 -2.05 34.50 -7.99
N GLN A 1266 -2.85 34.35 -9.04
CA GLN A 1266 -3.78 35.41 -9.50
C GLN A 1266 -4.91 35.69 -8.51
N LYS A 1267 -5.43 34.68 -7.79
CA LYS A 1267 -6.44 34.87 -6.73
C LYS A 1267 -5.86 35.66 -5.55
N LYS A 1268 -4.64 35.33 -5.09
CA LYS A 1268 -3.96 36.06 -3.99
C LYS A 1268 -3.67 37.51 -4.35
N GLU A 1269 -3.19 37.80 -5.56
CA GLU A 1269 -2.98 39.17 -6.05
C GLU A 1269 -4.29 39.99 -6.15
N ARG A 1270 -5.42 39.36 -6.51
CA ARG A 1270 -6.73 40.01 -6.46
C ARG A 1270 -7.21 40.26 -5.02
N SER A 1271 -6.96 39.34 -4.10
CA SER A 1271 -7.34 39.48 -2.69
C SER A 1271 -6.52 40.55 -1.95
N SER A 1272 -5.24 40.73 -2.31
CA SER A 1272 -4.40 41.81 -1.78
C SER A 1272 -4.81 43.17 -2.36
N ARG A 1273 -5.17 43.24 -3.65
CA ARG A 1273 -5.72 44.47 -4.26
C ARG A 1273 -7.08 44.92 -3.71
N ASN A 1274 -7.86 44.01 -3.13
CA ASN A 1274 -9.14 44.34 -2.47
C ASN A 1274 -8.97 44.69 -0.97
N LYS A 1275 -7.75 44.61 -0.43
CA LYS A 1275 -7.42 45.01 0.95
C LYS A 1275 -6.62 46.31 1.05
N ASP A 1276 -6.30 46.93 -0.09
CA ASP A 1276 -5.65 48.24 -0.18
C ASP A 1276 -6.68 49.34 -0.49
#